data_AF-Q4CNR3-F1
#
_entry.id   AF-Q4CNR3-F1
#
_cell.length_a   1.000
_cell.length_b   1.000
_cell.length_c   1.000
_cell.angle_alpha   90.00
_cell.angle_beta   90.00
_cell.angle_gamma   90.00
#
_symmetry.space_group_name_H-M   'P 1'
#
loop_
_entity.id
_entity.type
_entity.pdbx_description
1 polymer ?
#
loop_
_entity_poly.entity_id
_entity_poly.type
_entity_poly.pdbx_seq_one_letter_code
_entity_poly.pdbx_strand_id
1 'polypeptide(L)'
;DAACYMPGTESVDRSSCSCSCKDGWHGASCLPFEVPDAVVPPVAERAVDGDTSCVVNQTLTNLTLKMWKTHHCYVGVTFSGRRSVLTFFLNSMPLHLPINITLTGCTFREGAALQFVGGVEAAESSGVLIRVSQTVMRSSAVAFIHALPQHCDIAITEVDAVQSSTVQFLDTVNNMLSVVMLRNVVLSASTLLVSNVKAHATRYGAFGLYSTVAIKLVGGSSLYARYCSFEGYTHVFYLQSLSVSDHSVFALLSNTMFSGVSLLYQHQGFSVSDYSVLRVVGNSGSARYAICNDDLWTVQQSSWLDWRDNDVEVGAMFYDTESAFVSIDGSSAVTLTGCRMGSTGLSVSLLKRIEAGYRFVAGCLMVAGREVTTAAELGLNGINNVTTVAACGQCTKEGDCFAPLTTAAIDCKCQCAAGGHGDVCVPAPVPAGSPPPPLPPVPPTPLPPPVGECISDMVYPEVAQAVGGGLSWLCYRNVTFSGGGMSLTVLIGAMTGDVANVTFDGCTWRDGAVLLLLGNAYAAVGSLNIVVTGNTFSDALLSPEGVFPPSTNITISWNRFTVTRLIPRSGLEIDSPSCVSMNGLAISSNSAVVLSGNVFQSVTASSIAIYVVRSALSVSWHSVFAVVGNTFHMAGGDSTLINIEGSRHSSSLSVLNNSAVVIRGNLVTRPVRYFLLLTLALRVESRSAVVFQDNDMQGSSVVFFLSEFSYIYYNSWLQVSGNLCHMSPSEALTVFDPTVNLRDSTVSVSGNRLMSSRVTPTVLRISTGSRDLTNGAIVAACNTMNGEGEANYAIPSVYNATILACSDPCALATSCFLAYTATASSDGCACACAEGGHGDACLPVAVPEPPSTDGADLCVRDVRVDVEVNVGFGTSVVCYVGVTFAADVVVDVASMSGSVRNVTLANCTFVGGASLYVVGWRSDPPAGERADVLISGLESRSGGGALVANRYPPGSRVTVVDSVLIAEKRVAYHDAYDLGAASACLVLHSVNLTGSVLTIARTHVAAVFRDAVGVLVVGGVALSSRGALHVDGLSVQTALGLCVSVEGGVAASGGSVVAFVDSGFLLCKHAVSVRGAVSVSGSAVALVRSEFSSTEDYAVTFYSTVSLAGGSMLLARGNVHDGVSREMLYAAGAVTAAGSTLSFVRNRALLPRMLSLSLLLAAGAHVRVACNDAGGRVLSTAEEYAAAGFGDAGSIDVVGCDACDRDTHCYAPGTASVSMRNGVCVCACGSGGYGEACVPVGAPALPPAVGTAPSVFFREGVTVRSVFVVPAGASEVTLRRVVLDGVSSVLYVPWMARDGVRIVVQNVSLLNGAVLYVMGGGGLRGAVAAGSDESGPVELSVCDVEALNGALVLTGTYPAGSVLTVTDSLLVAARSTPLVYLLGSQSSPYAPVLVLSGLRLVRSVLVVSGVALVTVVTGGRTVAVDGAVLELVGGGVALDAAVLGGEYALYASARVVASGGAVLRVSGSQVYAAHGLVFDSGV
;
A
#
# COMPACT_ATOMS: atom_id res chain seq x y z
N ASP A 1 -46.12 26.40 15.29
CA ASP A 1 -47.04 26.66 14.16
C ASP A 1 -47.94 25.47 13.89
N ALA A 2 -47.45 24.31 13.43
CA ALA A 2 -48.28 23.14 13.13
C ALA A 2 -49.13 22.57 14.30
N ALA A 3 -48.73 22.81 15.56
CA ALA A 3 -49.46 22.36 16.76
C ALA A 3 -50.63 23.28 17.18
N CYS A 4 -50.76 24.45 16.55
CA CYS A 4 -51.69 25.51 16.94
C CYS A 4 -52.68 25.80 15.81
N TYR A 5 -53.97 25.87 16.13
CA TYR A 5 -54.99 26.24 15.14
C TYR A 5 -54.90 27.75 14.84
N MET A 6 -54.15 28.08 13.79
CA MET A 6 -53.78 29.47 13.42
C MET A 6 -54.91 30.51 13.48
N PRO A 7 -56.16 30.24 13.01
CA PRO A 7 -57.24 31.22 13.13
C PRO A 7 -57.55 31.61 14.59
N GLY A 8 -57.55 30.65 15.51
CA GLY A 8 -57.77 30.83 16.95
C GLY A 8 -56.51 31.16 17.75
N THR A 9 -55.33 31.12 17.13
CA THR A 9 -54.04 31.39 17.81
C THR A 9 -53.73 32.89 17.78
N GLU A 10 -53.34 33.46 18.91
CA GLU A 10 -52.87 34.84 19.04
C GLU A 10 -51.34 34.92 18.92
N SER A 11 -50.62 34.01 19.58
CA SER A 11 -49.17 33.87 19.48
C SER A 11 -48.73 32.43 19.74
N VAL A 12 -47.53 32.08 19.28
CA VAL A 12 -46.92 30.75 19.46
C VAL A 12 -45.60 30.92 20.19
N ASP A 13 -45.48 30.36 21.39
CA ASP A 13 -44.19 30.28 22.07
C ASP A 13 -43.39 29.11 21.49
N ARG A 14 -42.35 29.45 20.71
CA ARG A 14 -41.45 28.49 20.07
C ARG A 14 -40.52 27.77 21.05
N SER A 15 -40.37 28.26 22.28
CA SER A 15 -39.51 27.64 23.29
C SER A 15 -40.22 26.50 24.05
N SER A 16 -41.53 26.64 24.30
CA SER A 16 -42.37 25.63 24.96
C SER A 16 -43.25 24.83 24.00
N CYS A 17 -43.28 25.19 22.71
CA CYS A 17 -44.21 24.65 21.71
C CYS A 17 -45.69 24.79 22.12
N SER A 18 -46.03 25.83 22.86
CA SER A 18 -47.40 26.12 23.32
C SER A 18 -48.08 27.23 22.51
N CYS A 19 -49.41 27.20 22.52
CA CYS A 19 -50.26 28.09 21.73
C CYS A 19 -51.02 29.05 22.66
N SER A 20 -50.88 30.36 22.47
CA SER A 20 -51.74 31.35 23.13
C SER A 20 -53.01 31.52 22.30
N CYS A 21 -54.17 31.36 22.94
CA CYS A 21 -55.46 31.33 22.26
C CYS A 21 -56.18 32.68 22.36
N LYS A 22 -56.81 33.11 21.26
CA LYS A 22 -57.70 34.26 21.24
C LYS A 22 -58.95 33.96 22.08
N ASP A 23 -59.62 35.01 22.56
CA ASP A 23 -60.92 34.89 23.25
C ASP A 23 -61.92 34.02 22.45
N GLY A 24 -62.50 33.04 23.13
CA GLY A 24 -63.45 32.07 22.54
C GLY A 24 -62.84 30.75 22.04
N TRP A 25 -61.55 30.49 22.28
CA TRP A 25 -60.87 29.26 21.89
C TRP A 25 -60.24 28.54 23.10
N HIS A 26 -60.32 27.21 23.10
CA HIS A 26 -60.11 26.33 24.26
C HIS A 26 -59.05 25.25 24.00
N GLY A 27 -58.43 24.76 25.07
CA GLY A 27 -57.41 23.69 25.04
C GLY A 27 -56.06 24.12 24.45
N ALA A 28 -55.05 23.25 24.63
CA ALA A 28 -53.65 23.55 24.31
C ALA A 28 -53.34 23.83 22.82
N SER A 29 -54.27 23.54 21.91
CA SER A 29 -54.16 23.79 20.46
C SER A 29 -55.08 24.90 19.94
N CYS A 30 -55.78 25.62 20.83
CA CYS A 30 -56.72 26.70 20.49
C CYS A 30 -57.86 26.25 19.57
N LEU A 31 -58.62 25.23 20.00
CA LEU A 31 -59.78 24.69 19.28
C LEU A 31 -61.08 25.36 19.73
N PRO A 32 -62.19 25.31 18.96
CA PRO A 32 -63.40 26.05 19.31
C PRO A 32 -64.27 25.40 20.42
N PHE A 33 -63.81 24.35 21.11
CA PHE A 33 -64.56 23.58 22.11
C PHE A 33 -63.64 22.70 23.02
N GLU A 34 -64.15 22.24 24.17
CA GLU A 34 -63.38 21.73 25.33
C GLU A 34 -63.82 20.31 25.79
N VAL A 35 -62.88 19.39 26.14
CA VAL A 35 -63.16 17.96 26.49
C VAL A 35 -62.10 17.33 27.46
N PRO A 36 -62.49 16.57 28.53
CA PRO A 36 -61.58 15.82 29.44
C PRO A 36 -61.91 14.30 29.72
N ASP A 37 -60.94 13.48 30.20
CA ASP A 37 -61.02 11.99 30.39
C ASP A 37 -60.42 11.42 31.73
N ALA A 38 -60.90 10.25 32.24
CA ALA A 38 -60.24 9.34 33.26
C ALA A 38 -60.94 7.94 33.49
N VAL A 39 -60.28 6.93 34.13
CA VAL A 39 -60.61 5.45 34.13
C VAL A 39 -60.44 4.69 35.50
N VAL A 40 -61.17 3.57 35.80
CA VAL A 40 -60.90 2.55 36.90
C VAL A 40 -61.49 1.09 36.66
N PRO A 41 -60.84 -0.05 37.08
CA PRO A 41 -61.34 -1.49 37.06
C PRO A 41 -61.16 -2.28 38.43
N PRO A 42 -61.14 -3.65 38.62
CA PRO A 42 -61.83 -4.90 38.11
C PRO A 42 -62.38 -5.89 39.24
N VAL A 43 -62.61 -7.22 39.00
CA VAL A 43 -63.04 -8.33 39.95
C VAL A 43 -62.29 -9.69 39.72
N ALA A 44 -62.27 -10.66 40.67
CA ALA A 44 -61.29 -11.78 40.78
C ALA A 44 -61.79 -13.25 40.64
N GLU A 45 -60.85 -14.19 40.41
CA GLU A 45 -61.03 -15.65 40.15
C GLU A 45 -60.35 -16.56 41.22
N ARG A 46 -60.29 -17.90 41.02
CA ARG A 46 -59.60 -18.88 41.91
C ARG A 46 -58.19 -18.38 42.25
N ALA A 47 -57.65 -18.79 43.41
CA ALA A 47 -56.31 -18.43 43.87
C ALA A 47 -55.18 -19.01 42.98
N VAL A 48 -55.05 -18.44 41.79
CA VAL A 48 -53.81 -18.30 41.04
C VAL A 48 -52.78 -17.75 42.01
N ASP A 49 -51.61 -18.37 42.04
CA ASP A 49 -50.47 -17.88 42.81
C ASP A 49 -49.99 -16.59 42.15
N GLY A 50 -50.62 -15.46 42.53
CA GLY A 50 -50.36 -14.11 42.02
C GLY A 50 -48.98 -13.56 42.38
N ASP A 51 -48.15 -14.39 42.99
CA ASP A 51 -46.71 -14.25 43.09
C ASP A 51 -46.07 -14.23 41.69
N THR A 52 -46.05 -13.04 41.08
CA THR A 52 -45.29 -12.74 39.86
C THR A 52 -43.80 -12.53 40.13
N SER A 53 -43.27 -13.02 41.27
CA SER A 53 -41.84 -12.85 41.56
C SER A 53 -40.96 -13.58 40.55
N CYS A 54 -39.91 -12.87 40.12
CA CYS A 54 -38.88 -13.43 39.26
C CYS A 54 -37.86 -14.22 40.09
N VAL A 55 -37.38 -15.34 39.56
CA VAL A 55 -36.13 -15.95 40.04
C VAL A 55 -34.98 -15.10 39.50
N VAL A 56 -34.22 -14.45 40.37
CA VAL A 56 -33.17 -13.49 39.97
C VAL A 56 -31.77 -13.98 40.36
N ASN A 57 -30.81 -13.94 39.43
CA ASN A 57 -29.37 -14.16 39.64
C ASN A 57 -28.96 -15.47 40.36
N GLN A 58 -29.78 -16.52 40.26
CA GLN A 58 -29.45 -17.83 40.83
C GLN A 58 -28.74 -18.75 39.81
N THR A 59 -27.99 -19.73 40.31
CA THR A 59 -27.49 -20.86 39.49
C THR A 59 -28.31 -22.11 39.80
N LEU A 60 -28.95 -22.67 38.77
CA LEU A 60 -29.86 -23.82 38.88
C LEU A 60 -29.30 -25.03 38.11
N THR A 61 -29.18 -26.16 38.80
CA THR A 61 -28.72 -27.45 38.23
C THR A 61 -29.84 -28.49 38.09
N ASN A 62 -30.98 -28.25 38.74
CA ASN A 62 -32.24 -28.98 38.62
C ASN A 62 -33.38 -28.07 39.11
N LEU A 63 -34.52 -28.02 38.41
CA LEU A 63 -35.67 -27.20 38.80
C LEU A 63 -36.99 -27.93 38.50
N THR A 64 -37.85 -28.06 39.51
CA THR A 64 -39.20 -28.60 39.35
C THR A 64 -40.20 -27.47 39.09
N LEU A 65 -40.70 -27.38 37.87
CA LEU A 65 -41.69 -26.36 37.48
C LEU A 65 -43.10 -26.69 37.99
N LYS A 66 -43.80 -25.70 38.57
CA LYS A 66 -45.22 -25.78 38.94
C LYS A 66 -46.10 -25.37 37.76
N MET A 67 -46.60 -26.33 36.98
CA MET A 67 -47.39 -26.08 35.75
C MET A 67 -48.69 -25.27 35.94
N TRP A 68 -49.16 -25.08 37.18
CA TRP A 68 -50.38 -24.31 37.48
C TRP A 68 -50.15 -22.80 37.70
N LYS A 69 -48.90 -22.30 37.69
CA LYS A 69 -48.65 -20.84 37.65
C LYS A 69 -48.92 -20.33 36.24
N THR A 70 -49.59 -19.17 36.14
CA THR A 70 -49.75 -18.43 34.89
C THR A 70 -48.55 -17.53 34.57
N HIS A 71 -47.78 -17.12 35.59
CA HIS A 71 -46.60 -16.28 35.42
C HIS A 71 -45.31 -17.01 35.81
N HIS A 72 -44.33 -17.02 34.91
CA HIS A 72 -43.01 -17.61 35.10
C HIS A 72 -41.93 -16.60 34.67
N CYS A 73 -41.19 -16.02 35.63
CA CYS A 73 -40.15 -15.03 35.35
C CYS A 73 -38.77 -15.48 35.84
N TYR A 74 -37.75 -15.37 34.97
CA TYR A 74 -36.35 -15.67 35.26
C TYR A 74 -35.46 -14.52 34.75
N VAL A 75 -34.65 -13.93 35.63
CA VAL A 75 -33.77 -12.79 35.31
C VAL A 75 -32.34 -13.08 35.75
N GLY A 76 -31.37 -13.06 34.84
CA GLY A 76 -29.95 -13.29 35.18
C GLY A 76 -29.62 -14.72 35.66
N VAL A 77 -30.51 -15.68 35.45
CA VAL A 77 -30.39 -17.05 35.99
C VAL A 77 -29.45 -17.89 35.14
N THR A 78 -28.54 -18.64 35.77
CA THR A 78 -27.62 -19.57 35.11
C THR A 78 -28.10 -21.03 35.25
N PHE A 79 -28.44 -21.69 34.15
CA PHE A 79 -28.74 -23.11 34.07
C PHE A 79 -27.49 -23.89 33.63
N SER A 80 -27.02 -24.84 34.46
CA SER A 80 -25.76 -25.56 34.24
C SER A 80 -25.97 -27.07 34.20
N GLY A 81 -25.47 -27.71 33.13
CA GLY A 81 -25.36 -29.16 33.01
C GLY A 81 -26.59 -29.83 32.36
N ARG A 82 -26.35 -30.98 31.71
CA ARG A 82 -27.35 -31.80 30.98
C ARG A 82 -28.62 -32.22 31.74
N ARG A 83 -28.67 -32.07 33.07
CA ARG A 83 -29.88 -32.31 33.89
C ARG A 83 -30.72 -31.05 34.13
N SER A 84 -30.18 -29.86 33.86
CA SER A 84 -30.87 -28.59 33.99
C SER A 84 -31.61 -28.27 32.70
N VAL A 85 -32.66 -29.05 32.43
CA VAL A 85 -33.56 -28.86 31.28
C VAL A 85 -34.85 -28.22 31.80
N LEU A 86 -35.16 -27.02 31.30
CA LEU A 86 -36.32 -26.25 31.71
C LEU A 86 -37.47 -26.52 30.72
N THR A 87 -38.38 -27.45 31.06
CA THR A 87 -39.47 -27.90 30.17
C THR A 87 -40.84 -27.40 30.61
N PHE A 88 -41.51 -26.63 29.76
CA PHE A 88 -42.88 -26.17 29.92
C PHE A 88 -43.85 -27.02 29.09
N PHE A 89 -44.78 -27.72 29.74
CA PHE A 89 -45.85 -28.47 29.07
C PHE A 89 -47.11 -27.60 28.98
N LEU A 90 -47.24 -26.85 27.88
CA LEU A 90 -48.22 -25.76 27.74
C LEU A 90 -49.67 -26.26 27.92
N ASN A 91 -50.01 -27.42 27.37
CA ASN A 91 -51.34 -28.04 27.52
C ASN A 91 -51.65 -28.54 28.94
N SER A 92 -50.68 -28.54 29.87
CA SER A 92 -50.89 -28.83 31.30
C SER A 92 -51.07 -27.57 32.16
N MET A 93 -50.99 -26.39 31.55
CA MET A 93 -51.16 -25.09 32.22
C MET A 93 -52.62 -24.60 32.08
N PRO A 94 -53.09 -23.65 32.91
CA PRO A 94 -54.48 -23.18 32.87
C PRO A 94 -54.75 -22.26 31.66
N LEU A 95 -54.91 -22.84 30.46
CA LEU A 95 -55.06 -22.11 29.19
C LEU A 95 -56.28 -21.17 29.08
N HIS A 96 -57.25 -21.27 30.00
CA HIS A 96 -58.38 -20.33 30.15
C HIS A 96 -57.98 -19.00 30.81
N LEU A 97 -56.73 -18.87 31.21
CA LEU A 97 -56.10 -17.66 31.72
C LEU A 97 -54.91 -17.28 30.83
N PRO A 98 -54.58 -15.99 30.72
CA PRO A 98 -53.37 -15.56 30.02
C PRO A 98 -52.12 -16.13 30.72
N ILE A 99 -51.25 -16.80 29.95
CA ILE A 99 -49.98 -17.33 30.43
C ILE A 99 -48.85 -16.40 29.97
N ASN A 100 -47.87 -16.17 30.84
CA ASN A 100 -46.72 -15.32 30.56
C ASN A 100 -45.43 -15.95 31.09
N ILE A 101 -44.51 -16.27 30.18
CA ILE A 101 -43.21 -16.90 30.46
C ILE A 101 -42.09 -15.98 29.95
N THR A 102 -41.31 -15.39 30.86
CA THR A 102 -40.23 -14.46 30.54
C THR A 102 -38.88 -14.94 31.05
N LEU A 103 -37.89 -15.02 30.16
CA LEU A 103 -36.48 -15.24 30.47
C LEU A 103 -35.67 -14.04 29.93
N THR A 104 -34.93 -13.37 30.81
CA THR A 104 -34.12 -12.19 30.47
C THR A 104 -32.74 -12.29 31.11
N GLY A 105 -31.66 -12.05 30.37
CA GLY A 105 -30.30 -12.11 30.93
C GLY A 105 -29.84 -13.53 31.34
N CYS A 106 -30.57 -14.58 30.96
CA CYS A 106 -30.31 -15.94 31.42
C CYS A 106 -29.11 -16.57 30.69
N THR A 107 -28.40 -17.49 31.35
CA THR A 107 -27.29 -18.25 30.75
C THR A 107 -27.59 -19.74 30.81
N PHE A 108 -27.56 -20.43 29.67
CA PHE A 108 -27.63 -21.88 29.58
C PHE A 108 -26.25 -22.41 29.17
N ARG A 109 -25.71 -23.39 29.91
CA ARG A 109 -24.39 -23.97 29.61
C ARG A 109 -24.30 -25.47 29.92
N GLU A 110 -23.27 -26.10 29.35
CA GLU A 110 -22.89 -27.50 29.64
C GLU A 110 -24.00 -28.52 29.29
N GLY A 111 -24.79 -28.25 28.24
CA GLY A 111 -25.89 -29.11 27.82
C GLY A 111 -27.22 -28.85 28.50
N ALA A 112 -27.35 -27.76 29.29
CA ALA A 112 -28.66 -27.26 29.72
C ALA A 112 -29.51 -26.85 28.51
N ALA A 113 -30.84 -26.92 28.60
CA ALA A 113 -31.74 -26.61 27.48
C ALA A 113 -33.08 -26.04 27.94
N LEU A 114 -33.75 -25.30 27.05
CA LEU A 114 -35.08 -24.73 27.25
C LEU A 114 -36.08 -25.42 26.31
N GLN A 115 -37.20 -25.91 26.82
CA GLN A 115 -38.19 -26.63 26.02
C GLN A 115 -39.60 -26.11 26.24
N PHE A 116 -40.36 -25.98 25.16
CA PHE A 116 -41.80 -25.71 25.17
C PHE A 116 -42.50 -26.84 24.41
N VAL A 117 -43.38 -27.56 25.11
CA VAL A 117 -44.04 -28.77 24.63
C VAL A 117 -45.55 -28.51 24.56
N GLY A 118 -46.07 -28.53 23.34
CA GLY A 118 -47.49 -28.44 23.04
C GLY A 118 -48.20 -29.80 23.04
N GLY A 119 -49.45 -29.80 22.57
CA GLY A 119 -50.29 -30.99 22.44
C GLY A 119 -50.20 -31.65 21.07
N VAL A 120 -50.97 -32.73 20.87
CA VAL A 120 -51.12 -33.36 19.55
C VAL A 120 -51.77 -32.40 18.54
N GLU A 121 -52.70 -31.57 19.02
CA GLU A 121 -53.37 -30.50 18.29
C GLU A 121 -53.36 -29.20 19.11
N ALA A 122 -53.56 -28.07 18.43
CA ALA A 122 -53.56 -26.74 19.04
C ALA A 122 -54.80 -26.54 19.92
N ALA A 123 -54.61 -26.48 21.24
CA ALA A 123 -55.70 -26.25 22.19
C ALA A 123 -56.14 -24.77 22.20
N GLU A 124 -57.43 -24.53 22.37
CA GLU A 124 -58.00 -23.19 22.58
C GLU A 124 -57.43 -22.54 23.85
N SER A 125 -57.10 -21.25 23.80
CA SER A 125 -56.45 -20.54 24.89
C SER A 125 -56.76 -19.05 24.91
N SER A 126 -56.76 -18.45 26.09
CA SER A 126 -56.86 -17.01 26.32
C SER A 126 -55.56 -16.23 26.03
N GLY A 127 -54.52 -16.92 25.55
CA GLY A 127 -53.26 -16.34 25.09
C GLY A 127 -52.05 -16.81 25.90
N VAL A 128 -50.94 -17.08 25.20
CA VAL A 128 -49.68 -17.54 25.81
C VAL A 128 -48.52 -16.67 25.32
N LEU A 129 -48.04 -15.78 26.18
CA LEU A 129 -46.88 -14.93 25.92
C LEU A 129 -45.59 -15.66 26.33
N ILE A 130 -44.66 -15.81 25.39
CA ILE A 130 -43.31 -16.32 25.65
C ILE A 130 -42.29 -15.28 25.18
N ARG A 131 -41.39 -14.87 26.07
CA ARG A 131 -40.29 -13.94 25.79
C ARG A 131 -38.98 -14.52 26.31
N VAL A 132 -38.03 -14.76 25.40
CA VAL A 132 -36.64 -15.09 25.72
C VAL A 132 -35.78 -13.95 25.19
N SER A 133 -35.01 -13.32 26.06
CA SER A 133 -34.25 -12.09 25.75
C SER A 133 -32.88 -12.12 26.42
N GLN A 134 -31.88 -11.48 25.81
CA GLN A 134 -30.54 -11.26 26.40
C GLN A 134 -29.92 -12.56 26.95
N THR A 135 -30.09 -13.66 26.20
CA THR A 135 -29.82 -15.01 26.71
C THR A 135 -28.52 -15.55 26.12
N VAL A 136 -27.62 -16.05 26.97
CA VAL A 136 -26.38 -16.70 26.54
C VAL A 136 -26.58 -18.20 26.48
N MET A 137 -26.21 -18.86 25.39
CA MET A 137 -26.28 -20.31 25.22
C MET A 137 -24.92 -20.92 24.88
N ARG A 138 -24.41 -21.84 25.71
CA ARG A 138 -23.11 -22.52 25.49
C ARG A 138 -23.28 -24.03 25.44
N SER A 139 -23.30 -24.57 24.22
CA SER A 139 -23.74 -25.94 23.92
C SER A 139 -25.12 -26.23 24.53
N SER A 140 -26.07 -25.36 24.20
CA SER A 140 -27.42 -25.27 24.73
C SER A 140 -28.37 -24.80 23.65
N ALA A 141 -29.66 -25.14 23.74
CA ALA A 141 -30.65 -24.83 22.70
C ALA A 141 -32.05 -24.56 23.27
N VAL A 142 -32.85 -23.81 22.53
CA VAL A 142 -34.31 -23.70 22.73
C VAL A 142 -35.02 -24.69 21.80
N ALA A 143 -36.02 -25.42 22.29
CA ALA A 143 -36.83 -26.33 21.49
C ALA A 143 -38.34 -26.05 21.62
N PHE A 144 -39.05 -26.01 20.48
CA PHE A 144 -40.51 -26.11 20.44
C PHE A 144 -40.93 -27.45 19.84
N ILE A 145 -41.86 -28.12 20.52
CA ILE A 145 -42.22 -29.51 20.23
C ILE A 145 -43.74 -29.63 20.19
N HIS A 146 -44.26 -30.24 19.12
CA HIS A 146 -45.70 -30.47 18.86
C HIS A 146 -46.54 -29.18 18.65
N ALA A 147 -47.86 -29.32 18.59
CA ALA A 147 -48.79 -28.24 18.29
C ALA A 147 -48.95 -27.31 19.50
N LEU A 148 -48.57 -26.04 19.34
CA LEU A 148 -48.69 -25.06 20.43
C LEU A 148 -50.16 -24.62 20.56
N PRO A 149 -50.61 -24.15 21.74
CA PRO A 149 -51.93 -23.56 21.90
C PRO A 149 -52.21 -22.43 20.90
N GLN A 150 -53.49 -22.14 20.70
CA GLN A 150 -53.90 -20.97 19.92
C GLN A 150 -53.51 -19.67 20.64
N HIS A 151 -53.32 -18.59 19.88
CA HIS A 151 -52.98 -17.28 20.42
C HIS A 151 -51.68 -17.25 21.26
N CYS A 152 -50.70 -18.07 20.87
CA CYS A 152 -49.32 -17.93 21.35
C CYS A 152 -48.65 -16.71 20.70
N ASP A 153 -48.04 -15.85 21.51
CA ASP A 153 -47.13 -14.80 21.06
C ASP A 153 -45.73 -15.08 21.63
N ILE A 154 -44.82 -15.50 20.74
CA ILE A 154 -43.51 -16.04 21.08
C ILE A 154 -42.43 -15.17 20.45
N ALA A 155 -41.49 -14.68 21.26
CA ALA A 155 -40.29 -14.01 20.75
C ALA A 155 -39.02 -14.52 21.46
N ILE A 156 -38.05 -14.95 20.67
CA ILE A 156 -36.67 -15.23 21.07
C ILE A 156 -35.81 -14.13 20.46
N THR A 157 -35.26 -13.27 21.32
CA THR A 157 -34.52 -12.07 20.92
C THR A 157 -33.17 -12.00 21.62
N GLU A 158 -32.17 -11.36 21.01
CA GLU A 158 -30.90 -11.01 21.68
C GLU A 158 -30.23 -12.23 22.33
N VAL A 159 -29.95 -13.27 21.53
CA VAL A 159 -29.33 -14.52 22.01
C VAL A 159 -27.90 -14.62 21.51
N ASP A 160 -26.94 -14.74 22.41
CA ASP A 160 -25.53 -15.04 22.09
C ASP A 160 -25.26 -16.54 22.30
N ALA A 161 -25.05 -17.28 21.21
CA ALA A 161 -24.91 -18.73 21.20
C ALA A 161 -23.51 -19.19 20.75
N VAL A 162 -22.90 -20.09 21.51
CA VAL A 162 -21.64 -20.78 21.15
C VAL A 162 -21.86 -22.29 21.21
N GLN A 163 -21.79 -22.96 20.06
CA GLN A 163 -21.98 -24.40 19.93
C GLN A 163 -20.64 -25.12 19.76
N SER A 164 -20.23 -25.91 20.77
CA SER A 164 -19.01 -26.74 20.72
C SER A 164 -19.26 -28.22 20.92
N SER A 165 -20.47 -28.61 21.35
CA SER A 165 -20.84 -30.01 21.61
C SER A 165 -22.36 -30.20 21.46
N THR A 166 -22.75 -31.35 20.91
CA THR A 166 -24.15 -31.66 20.59
C THR A 166 -25.03 -31.67 21.84
N VAL A 167 -26.14 -30.94 21.79
CA VAL A 167 -27.17 -30.97 22.83
C VAL A 167 -27.92 -32.30 22.73
N GLN A 168 -27.95 -33.07 23.83
CA GLN A 168 -28.74 -34.30 23.90
C GLN A 168 -30.09 -34.00 24.54
N PHE A 169 -31.14 -34.08 23.73
CA PHE A 169 -32.51 -34.06 24.23
C PHE A 169 -32.96 -35.50 24.54
N LEU A 170 -33.49 -35.71 25.74
CA LEU A 170 -34.23 -36.93 26.07
C LEU A 170 -35.35 -37.11 25.02
N ASP A 171 -35.49 -38.33 24.50
CA ASP A 171 -36.45 -38.74 23.45
C ASP A 171 -36.18 -38.26 22.00
N THR A 172 -34.93 -37.93 21.64
CA THR A 172 -34.54 -37.75 20.22
C THR A 172 -33.29 -38.54 19.79
N VAL A 173 -33.33 -39.11 18.59
CA VAL A 173 -32.22 -39.88 17.98
C VAL A 173 -31.20 -38.95 17.28
N ASN A 174 -31.67 -37.81 16.74
CA ASN A 174 -30.83 -36.86 16.01
C ASN A 174 -30.27 -35.76 16.93
N ASN A 175 -29.11 -36.03 17.52
CA ASN A 175 -28.34 -35.05 18.29
C ASN A 175 -27.51 -34.17 17.33
N MET A 176 -28.03 -33.00 16.96
CA MET A 176 -27.30 -32.01 16.12
C MET A 176 -27.12 -30.66 16.83
N LEU A 177 -26.13 -29.90 16.36
CA LEU A 177 -25.76 -28.59 16.89
C LEU A 177 -26.73 -27.53 16.34
N SER A 178 -27.57 -26.94 17.20
CA SER A 178 -28.56 -25.94 16.79
C SER A 178 -28.89 -24.97 17.92
N VAL A 179 -29.31 -23.74 17.59
CA VAL A 179 -29.72 -22.74 18.60
C VAL A 179 -31.22 -22.83 18.87
N VAL A 180 -32.03 -22.93 17.81
CA VAL A 180 -33.49 -23.08 17.89
C VAL A 180 -33.92 -24.32 17.14
N MET A 181 -34.55 -25.26 17.85
CA MET A 181 -34.98 -26.55 17.33
C MET A 181 -36.51 -26.62 17.27
N LEU A 182 -37.05 -27.06 16.14
CA LEU A 182 -38.48 -27.18 15.89
C LEU A 182 -38.78 -28.67 15.59
N ARG A 183 -39.78 -29.23 16.26
CA ARG A 183 -40.15 -30.64 16.13
C ARG A 183 -41.66 -30.82 16.02
N ASN A 184 -42.13 -31.06 14.80
CA ASN A 184 -43.54 -31.26 14.46
C ASN A 184 -44.43 -30.10 14.95
N VAL A 185 -43.97 -28.86 14.71
CA VAL A 185 -44.61 -27.65 15.26
C VAL A 185 -45.80 -27.25 14.40
N VAL A 186 -46.93 -27.02 15.06
CA VAL A 186 -48.12 -26.42 14.45
C VAL A 186 -48.39 -25.11 15.16
N LEU A 187 -48.51 -24.03 14.39
CA LEU A 187 -49.00 -22.72 14.86
C LEU A 187 -50.39 -22.48 14.26
N SER A 188 -51.34 -22.08 15.11
CA SER A 188 -52.73 -21.79 14.76
C SER A 188 -53.16 -20.48 15.42
N ALA A 189 -53.43 -19.43 14.64
CA ALA A 189 -53.62 -18.06 15.13
C ALA A 189 -52.53 -17.60 16.11
N SER A 190 -51.27 -17.96 15.82
CA SER A 190 -50.12 -17.79 16.72
C SER A 190 -48.90 -17.20 16.00
N THR A 191 -48.08 -16.44 16.73
CA THR A 191 -46.91 -15.73 16.20
C THR A 191 -45.61 -16.19 16.86
N LEU A 192 -44.60 -16.54 16.06
CA LEU A 192 -43.26 -16.90 16.52
C LEU A 192 -42.18 -16.05 15.84
N LEU A 193 -41.39 -15.35 16.63
CA LEU A 193 -40.26 -14.52 16.20
C LEU A 193 -38.95 -15.05 16.77
N VAL A 194 -37.94 -15.18 15.92
CA VAL A 194 -36.54 -15.33 16.30
C VAL A 194 -35.80 -14.12 15.73
N SER A 195 -35.18 -13.30 16.60
CA SER A 195 -34.56 -12.03 16.19
C SER A 195 -33.22 -11.81 16.87
N ASN A 196 -32.28 -11.13 16.22
CA ASN A 196 -31.03 -10.67 16.86
C ASN A 196 -30.25 -11.83 17.54
N VAL A 197 -30.27 -13.04 16.97
CA VAL A 197 -29.50 -14.18 17.46
C VAL A 197 -28.11 -14.13 16.84
N LYS A 198 -27.05 -14.06 17.64
CA LYS A 198 -25.66 -14.23 17.19
C LYS A 198 -25.20 -15.63 17.58
N ALA A 199 -24.72 -16.40 16.63
CA ALA A 199 -24.41 -17.81 16.84
C ALA A 199 -23.10 -18.20 16.17
N HIS A 200 -22.16 -18.74 16.96
CA HIS A 200 -20.89 -19.30 16.49
C HIS A 200 -20.85 -20.82 16.76
N ALA A 201 -20.42 -21.63 15.79
CA ALA A 201 -20.17 -23.07 15.94
C ALA A 201 -18.69 -23.42 15.72
N THR A 202 -18.08 -24.17 16.64
CA THR A 202 -16.66 -24.56 16.54
C THR A 202 -16.43 -25.87 15.76
N ARG A 203 -17.47 -26.41 15.13
CA ARG A 203 -17.44 -27.63 14.32
C ARG A 203 -18.37 -27.48 13.12
N TYR A 204 -17.89 -27.90 11.95
CA TYR A 204 -18.70 -28.04 10.75
C TYR A 204 -19.90 -28.97 10.98
N GLY A 205 -21.05 -28.67 10.34
CA GLY A 205 -22.27 -29.48 10.42
C GLY A 205 -23.35 -28.99 11.38
N ALA A 206 -23.27 -27.74 11.86
CA ALA A 206 -24.30 -27.14 12.72
C ALA A 206 -25.42 -26.46 11.90
N PHE A 207 -26.66 -26.41 12.42
CA PHE A 207 -27.79 -25.72 11.77
C PHE A 207 -28.33 -24.60 12.68
N GLY A 208 -28.54 -23.39 12.16
CA GLY A 208 -28.89 -22.23 12.98
C GLY A 208 -30.26 -22.39 13.66
N LEU A 209 -31.29 -22.38 12.82
CA LEU A 209 -32.62 -22.92 13.11
C LEU A 209 -32.77 -24.28 12.42
N TYR A 210 -33.34 -25.26 13.12
CA TYR A 210 -33.47 -26.62 12.62
C TYR A 210 -34.86 -27.21 12.87
N SER A 211 -35.60 -27.51 11.80
CA SER A 211 -36.80 -28.35 11.87
C SER A 211 -36.49 -29.81 11.57
N THR A 212 -36.76 -30.67 12.56
CA THR A 212 -36.61 -32.13 12.47
C THR A 212 -37.75 -32.85 11.74
N VAL A 213 -38.91 -32.21 11.64
CA VAL A 213 -40.16 -32.76 11.07
C VAL A 213 -40.88 -31.63 10.31
N ALA A 214 -42.09 -31.86 9.80
CA ALA A 214 -42.93 -30.81 9.23
C ALA A 214 -43.21 -29.66 10.21
N ILE A 215 -43.29 -28.43 9.67
CA ILE A 215 -43.91 -27.27 10.31
C ILE A 215 -45.22 -26.97 9.58
N LYS A 216 -46.29 -26.66 10.33
CA LYS A 216 -47.54 -26.16 9.78
C LYS A 216 -47.90 -24.80 10.35
N LEU A 217 -48.23 -23.85 9.48
CA LEU A 217 -48.79 -22.55 9.81
C LEU A 217 -50.21 -22.47 9.25
N VAL A 218 -51.20 -22.24 10.12
CA VAL A 218 -52.63 -22.16 9.79
C VAL A 218 -53.32 -21.01 10.54
N GLY A 219 -54.49 -20.57 10.07
CA GLY A 219 -55.35 -19.62 10.79
C GLY A 219 -54.70 -18.27 11.06
N GLY A 220 -54.04 -17.66 10.06
CA GLY A 220 -53.38 -16.37 10.22
C GLY A 220 -52.11 -16.40 11.08
N SER A 221 -51.37 -17.53 11.09
CA SER A 221 -50.15 -17.67 11.90
C SER A 221 -48.92 -17.05 11.22
N SER A 222 -47.95 -16.62 12.02
CA SER A 222 -46.71 -16.03 11.51
C SER A 222 -45.46 -16.68 12.11
N LEU A 223 -44.47 -17.06 11.30
CA LEU A 223 -43.14 -17.47 11.74
C LEU A 223 -42.06 -16.62 11.07
N TYR A 224 -41.31 -15.87 11.88
CA TYR A 224 -40.30 -14.92 11.44
C TYR A 224 -38.93 -15.27 12.04
N ALA A 225 -37.88 -15.31 11.22
CA ALA A 225 -36.49 -15.27 11.65
C ALA A 225 -35.80 -14.05 11.03
N ARG A 226 -35.26 -13.13 11.83
CA ARG A 226 -34.68 -11.87 11.32
C ARG A 226 -33.48 -11.32 12.07
N TYR A 227 -32.59 -10.61 11.39
CA TYR A 227 -31.40 -10.00 11.99
C TYR A 227 -30.51 -10.98 12.79
N CYS A 228 -30.58 -12.28 12.46
CA CYS A 228 -29.74 -13.30 13.07
C CYS A 228 -28.43 -13.45 12.30
N SER A 229 -27.33 -13.70 13.01
CA SER A 229 -25.97 -13.84 12.50
C SER A 229 -25.44 -15.24 12.82
N PHE A 230 -25.02 -15.99 11.81
CA PHE A 230 -24.52 -17.37 11.97
C PHE A 230 -23.11 -17.55 11.41
N GLU A 231 -22.21 -18.10 12.22
CA GLU A 231 -20.80 -18.37 11.90
C GLU A 231 -20.45 -19.85 12.19
N GLY A 232 -19.87 -20.55 11.21
CA GLY A 232 -19.56 -21.98 11.32
C GLY A 232 -20.77 -22.92 11.18
N TYR A 233 -21.92 -22.40 10.74
CA TYR A 233 -23.15 -23.18 10.53
C TYR A 233 -23.34 -23.55 9.06
N THR A 234 -23.79 -24.77 8.79
CA THR A 234 -24.09 -25.26 7.43
C THR A 234 -25.31 -24.57 6.84
N HIS A 235 -26.34 -24.27 7.64
CA HIS A 235 -27.53 -23.55 7.17
C HIS A 235 -28.04 -22.54 8.20
N VAL A 236 -28.56 -21.39 7.75
CA VAL A 236 -29.30 -20.45 8.62
C VAL A 236 -30.61 -21.11 9.09
N PHE A 237 -31.39 -21.68 8.17
CA PHE A 237 -32.58 -22.45 8.51
C PHE A 237 -32.65 -23.75 7.68
N TYR A 238 -32.55 -24.89 8.36
CA TYR A 238 -32.86 -26.21 7.78
C TYR A 238 -34.32 -26.59 8.08
N LEU A 239 -35.08 -26.96 7.05
CA LEU A 239 -36.48 -27.36 7.16
C LEU A 239 -36.70 -28.75 6.54
N GLN A 240 -37.13 -29.71 7.37
CA GLN A 240 -37.52 -31.03 6.88
C GLN A 240 -38.74 -30.97 5.94
N SER A 241 -39.78 -30.19 6.29
CA SER A 241 -40.94 -29.89 5.44
C SER A 241 -41.72 -28.68 6.00
N LEU A 242 -42.43 -27.93 5.14
CA LEU A 242 -43.25 -26.78 5.52
C LEU A 242 -44.58 -26.75 4.75
N SER A 243 -45.64 -26.41 5.48
CA SER A 243 -46.94 -26.03 4.93
C SER A 243 -47.33 -24.67 5.50
N VAL A 244 -47.49 -23.66 4.64
CA VAL A 244 -48.01 -22.34 5.01
C VAL A 244 -49.37 -22.18 4.33
N SER A 245 -50.43 -22.12 5.12
CA SER A 245 -51.81 -22.18 4.62
C SER A 245 -52.72 -21.29 5.46
N ASP A 246 -53.87 -20.93 4.90
CA ASP A 246 -54.89 -20.11 5.53
C ASP A 246 -54.33 -18.80 6.11
N HIS A 247 -54.06 -17.85 5.22
CA HIS A 247 -53.65 -16.47 5.55
C HIS A 247 -52.36 -16.38 6.39
N SER A 248 -51.48 -17.39 6.32
CA SER A 248 -50.30 -17.49 7.17
C SER A 248 -49.03 -16.97 6.49
N VAL A 249 -47.99 -16.69 7.30
CA VAL A 249 -46.72 -16.11 6.83
C VAL A 249 -45.52 -16.87 7.39
N PHE A 250 -44.62 -17.31 6.51
CA PHE A 250 -43.23 -17.66 6.86
C PHE A 250 -42.29 -16.57 6.33
N ALA A 251 -41.34 -16.10 7.14
CA ALA A 251 -40.42 -15.04 6.74
C ALA A 251 -38.99 -15.23 7.28
N LEU A 252 -38.02 -15.27 6.36
CA LEU A 252 -36.58 -15.18 6.62
C LEU A 252 -36.11 -13.79 6.17
N LEU A 253 -35.83 -12.86 7.10
CA LEU A 253 -35.60 -11.45 6.78
C LEU A 253 -34.26 -10.91 7.30
N SER A 254 -33.40 -10.38 6.45
CA SER A 254 -32.19 -9.65 6.89
C SER A 254 -31.30 -10.43 7.86
N ASN A 255 -31.18 -11.75 7.67
CA ASN A 255 -30.24 -12.59 8.41
C ASN A 255 -28.88 -12.60 7.68
N THR A 256 -27.80 -12.77 8.43
CA THR A 256 -26.42 -12.80 7.92
C THR A 256 -25.77 -14.15 8.20
N MET A 257 -25.16 -14.76 7.19
CA MET A 257 -24.34 -15.98 7.36
C MET A 257 -22.89 -15.70 6.99
N PHE A 258 -21.96 -15.78 7.95
CA PHE A 258 -20.52 -15.61 7.67
C PHE A 258 -19.99 -16.72 6.75
N SER A 259 -20.41 -17.96 7.01
CA SER A 259 -20.01 -19.12 6.24
C SER A 259 -21.03 -20.23 6.35
N GLY A 260 -21.47 -20.79 5.21
CA GLY A 260 -22.30 -21.98 5.17
C GLY A 260 -22.67 -22.46 3.77
N VAL A 261 -23.49 -23.50 3.71
CA VAL A 261 -24.03 -24.09 2.47
C VAL A 261 -25.26 -23.34 2.01
N SER A 262 -26.24 -23.04 2.88
CA SER A 262 -27.39 -22.22 2.44
C SER A 262 -28.11 -21.39 3.49
N LEU A 263 -28.75 -20.30 3.05
CA LEU A 263 -29.62 -19.48 3.91
C LEU A 263 -30.91 -20.26 4.24
N LEU A 264 -31.48 -20.94 3.27
CA LEU A 264 -32.62 -21.83 3.45
C LEU A 264 -32.27 -23.22 2.87
N TYR A 265 -32.44 -24.28 3.66
CA TYR A 265 -32.35 -25.67 3.18
C TYR A 265 -33.69 -26.37 3.38
N GLN A 266 -34.14 -27.10 2.37
CA GLN A 266 -35.43 -27.77 2.37
C GLN A 266 -35.32 -29.17 1.79
N HIS A 267 -35.74 -30.16 2.58
CA HIS A 267 -35.52 -31.57 2.24
C HIS A 267 -36.71 -32.28 1.60
N GLN A 268 -37.95 -31.98 2.01
CA GLN A 268 -39.15 -32.65 1.51
C GLN A 268 -40.36 -31.70 1.44
N GLY A 269 -41.18 -31.86 0.40
CA GLY A 269 -42.56 -31.36 0.27
C GLY A 269 -42.86 -29.98 0.87
N PHE A 270 -42.87 -28.95 0.02
CA PHE A 270 -43.21 -27.57 0.39
C PHE A 270 -44.51 -27.08 -0.24
N SER A 271 -45.35 -26.41 0.55
CA SER A 271 -46.61 -25.83 0.07
C SER A 271 -46.91 -24.45 0.67
N VAL A 272 -47.39 -23.54 -0.19
CA VAL A 272 -47.95 -22.23 0.18
C VAL A 272 -49.32 -22.11 -0.46
N SER A 273 -50.39 -22.02 0.34
CA SER A 273 -51.78 -22.03 -0.11
C SER A 273 -52.67 -20.99 0.60
N ASP A 274 -53.86 -20.76 0.05
CA ASP A 274 -54.94 -19.97 0.65
C ASP A 274 -54.47 -18.58 1.13
N TYR A 275 -54.10 -17.71 0.18
CA TYR A 275 -53.64 -16.34 0.42
C TYR A 275 -52.41 -16.22 1.35
N SER A 276 -51.58 -17.27 1.45
CA SER A 276 -50.40 -17.27 2.32
C SER A 276 -49.14 -16.74 1.64
N VAL A 277 -48.14 -16.37 2.45
CA VAL A 277 -46.89 -15.77 1.97
C VAL A 277 -45.66 -16.48 2.55
N LEU A 278 -44.67 -16.75 1.69
CA LEU A 278 -43.33 -17.15 2.10
C LEU A 278 -42.32 -16.11 1.62
N ARG A 279 -41.62 -15.47 2.57
CA ARG A 279 -40.59 -14.45 2.31
C ARG A 279 -39.21 -14.98 2.63
N VAL A 280 -38.26 -14.75 1.73
CA VAL A 280 -36.81 -14.85 1.95
C VAL A 280 -36.24 -13.55 1.41
N VAL A 281 -36.09 -12.54 2.26
CA VAL A 281 -35.79 -11.17 1.82
C VAL A 281 -34.62 -10.54 2.55
N GLY A 282 -33.72 -9.88 1.83
CA GLY A 282 -32.63 -9.09 2.41
C GLY A 282 -31.57 -9.91 3.15
N ASN A 283 -31.59 -11.24 3.04
CA ASN A 283 -30.64 -12.10 3.76
C ASN A 283 -29.29 -12.07 3.03
N SER A 284 -28.22 -11.85 3.77
CA SER A 284 -26.88 -11.69 3.22
C SER A 284 -25.91 -12.76 3.73
N GLY A 285 -24.79 -12.86 3.04
CA GLY A 285 -23.61 -13.51 3.54
C GLY A 285 -23.11 -14.63 2.65
N SER A 286 -21.93 -15.12 2.99
CA SER A 286 -21.16 -16.00 2.14
C SER A 286 -21.71 -17.43 2.25
N ALA A 287 -22.72 -17.69 1.42
CA ALA A 287 -23.47 -18.93 1.30
C ALA A 287 -23.16 -19.59 -0.04
N ARG A 288 -23.09 -20.92 -0.11
CA ARG A 288 -23.01 -21.56 -1.44
C ARG A 288 -24.31 -21.43 -2.23
N TYR A 289 -25.46 -21.49 -1.56
CA TYR A 289 -26.78 -21.37 -2.16
C TYR A 289 -27.65 -20.42 -1.32
N ALA A 290 -28.48 -19.55 -1.92
CA ALA A 290 -29.50 -18.86 -1.13
C ALA A 290 -30.57 -19.86 -0.67
N ILE A 291 -31.08 -20.66 -1.61
CA ILE A 291 -32.13 -21.65 -1.39
C ILE A 291 -31.67 -23.01 -1.93
N CYS A 292 -31.41 -23.95 -1.01
CA CYS A 292 -31.29 -25.37 -1.30
C CYS A 292 -32.67 -26.04 -1.24
N ASN A 293 -32.99 -26.82 -2.25
CA ASN A 293 -34.27 -27.49 -2.37
C ASN A 293 -34.11 -28.85 -3.06
N ASP A 294 -34.54 -29.91 -2.38
CA ASP A 294 -34.50 -31.28 -2.91
C ASP A 294 -35.79 -31.68 -3.65
N ASP A 295 -36.90 -30.92 -3.51
CA ASP A 295 -38.26 -31.39 -3.83
C ASP A 295 -39.17 -30.28 -4.39
N LEU A 296 -40.23 -30.60 -5.15
CA LEU A 296 -41.01 -29.58 -5.85
C LEU A 296 -41.82 -28.67 -4.90
N TRP A 297 -41.71 -27.34 -5.02
CA TRP A 297 -42.59 -26.41 -4.28
C TRP A 297 -43.95 -26.28 -4.98
N THR A 298 -45.01 -26.18 -4.19
CA THR A 298 -46.38 -25.92 -4.69
C THR A 298 -46.90 -24.58 -4.17
N VAL A 299 -47.25 -23.66 -5.07
CA VAL A 299 -47.79 -22.34 -4.74
C VAL A 299 -49.14 -22.17 -5.42
N GLN A 300 -50.20 -21.96 -4.64
CA GLN A 300 -51.57 -21.97 -5.16
C GLN A 300 -52.51 -21.05 -4.39
N GLN A 301 -53.68 -20.75 -4.97
CA GLN A 301 -54.78 -20.02 -4.35
C GLN A 301 -54.35 -18.62 -3.86
N SER A 302 -53.88 -17.79 -4.80
CA SER A 302 -53.48 -16.39 -4.59
C SER A 302 -52.36 -16.19 -3.55
N SER A 303 -51.44 -17.15 -3.48
CA SER A 303 -50.29 -17.12 -2.57
C SER A 303 -49.07 -16.43 -3.20
N TRP A 304 -48.05 -16.11 -2.39
CA TRP A 304 -46.86 -15.37 -2.85
C TRP A 304 -45.54 -15.94 -2.32
N LEU A 305 -44.57 -16.09 -3.22
CA LEU A 305 -43.15 -16.26 -2.90
C LEU A 305 -42.40 -14.94 -3.12
N ASP A 306 -41.83 -14.37 -2.05
CA ASP A 306 -41.07 -13.12 -2.05
C ASP A 306 -39.58 -13.42 -1.84
N TRP A 307 -38.77 -13.41 -2.91
CA TRP A 307 -37.34 -13.70 -2.87
C TRP A 307 -36.50 -12.48 -3.30
N ARG A 308 -36.53 -11.41 -2.50
CA ARG A 308 -35.89 -10.13 -2.82
C ARG A 308 -34.62 -9.84 -2.05
N ASP A 309 -33.73 -9.05 -2.65
CA ASP A 309 -32.59 -8.40 -1.98
C ASP A 309 -31.62 -9.35 -1.24
N ASN A 310 -31.61 -10.65 -1.58
CA ASN A 310 -30.70 -11.60 -0.94
C ASN A 310 -29.31 -11.52 -1.59
N ASP A 311 -28.26 -11.48 -0.78
CA ASP A 311 -26.88 -11.38 -1.24
C ASP A 311 -26.09 -12.61 -0.80
N VAL A 312 -25.77 -13.50 -1.74
CA VAL A 312 -24.93 -14.68 -1.51
C VAL A 312 -23.52 -14.52 -2.07
N GLU A 313 -23.09 -13.29 -2.36
CA GLU A 313 -21.76 -12.95 -2.88
C GLU A 313 -21.39 -13.73 -4.16
N VAL A 314 -20.64 -14.83 -4.00
CA VAL A 314 -20.14 -15.75 -5.05
C VAL A 314 -21.01 -17.00 -5.21
N GLY A 315 -21.95 -17.22 -4.29
CA GLY A 315 -22.84 -18.36 -4.29
C GLY A 315 -23.85 -18.36 -5.44
N ALA A 316 -24.55 -19.48 -5.58
CA ALA A 316 -25.71 -19.57 -6.45
C ALA A 316 -26.98 -19.10 -5.71
N MET A 317 -27.98 -18.56 -6.40
CA MET A 317 -29.29 -18.34 -5.77
C MET A 317 -29.98 -19.68 -5.43
N PHE A 318 -29.86 -20.67 -6.32
CA PHE A 318 -30.57 -21.94 -6.25
C PHE A 318 -29.61 -23.15 -6.35
N TYR A 319 -29.99 -24.28 -5.76
CA TYR A 319 -29.30 -25.57 -5.92
C TYR A 319 -30.02 -26.49 -6.91
N ASP A 320 -29.41 -26.80 -8.05
CA ASP A 320 -30.05 -27.63 -9.08
C ASP A 320 -30.06 -29.13 -8.75
N THR A 321 -31.21 -29.76 -8.94
CA THR A 321 -31.45 -31.21 -8.81
C THR A 321 -32.04 -31.82 -10.10
N GLU A 322 -31.73 -31.24 -11.26
CA GLU A 322 -32.20 -31.62 -12.61
C GLU A 322 -33.72 -31.45 -12.81
N SER A 323 -34.40 -30.74 -11.91
CA SER A 323 -35.85 -30.54 -12.00
C SER A 323 -36.28 -29.14 -11.55
N ALA A 324 -37.27 -28.58 -12.26
CA ALA A 324 -37.76 -27.22 -12.04
C ALA A 324 -38.29 -27.01 -10.61
N PHE A 325 -37.93 -25.89 -9.98
CA PHE A 325 -38.13 -25.61 -8.56
C PHE A 325 -39.58 -25.49 -8.10
N VAL A 326 -40.41 -24.75 -8.86
CA VAL A 326 -41.76 -24.34 -8.42
C VAL A 326 -42.85 -24.78 -9.40
N SER A 327 -43.94 -25.32 -8.87
CA SER A 327 -45.25 -25.42 -9.54
C SER A 327 -46.15 -24.30 -9.02
N ILE A 328 -46.68 -23.48 -9.92
CA ILE A 328 -47.51 -22.33 -9.60
C ILE A 328 -48.87 -22.40 -10.32
N ASP A 329 -49.93 -22.03 -9.62
CA ASP A 329 -51.28 -21.93 -10.17
C ASP A 329 -51.51 -20.62 -10.95
N GLY A 330 -52.65 -20.52 -11.64
CA GLY A 330 -53.03 -19.33 -12.41
C GLY A 330 -53.39 -18.08 -11.59
N SER A 331 -53.19 -18.07 -10.26
CA SER A 331 -53.59 -16.95 -9.38
C SER A 331 -52.49 -16.41 -8.47
N SER A 332 -51.42 -17.18 -8.27
CA SER A 332 -50.32 -16.87 -7.35
C SER A 332 -49.18 -16.08 -8.01
N ALA A 333 -48.24 -15.60 -7.20
CA ALA A 333 -47.09 -14.81 -7.64
C ALA A 333 -45.74 -15.33 -7.12
N VAL A 334 -44.68 -15.11 -7.90
CA VAL A 334 -43.27 -15.17 -7.48
C VAL A 334 -42.59 -13.83 -7.77
N THR A 335 -41.81 -13.32 -6.82
CA THR A 335 -40.91 -12.18 -7.02
C THR A 335 -39.46 -12.60 -6.82
N LEU A 336 -38.57 -12.25 -7.75
CA LEU A 336 -37.11 -12.43 -7.66
C LEU A 336 -36.39 -11.16 -8.15
N THR A 337 -36.16 -10.20 -7.24
CA THR A 337 -35.54 -8.91 -7.59
C THR A 337 -34.50 -8.45 -6.57
N GLY A 338 -33.53 -7.63 -6.97
CA GLY A 338 -32.53 -7.04 -6.07
C GLY A 338 -31.43 -7.99 -5.56
N CYS A 339 -31.53 -9.30 -5.84
CA CYS A 339 -30.57 -10.29 -5.32
C CYS A 339 -29.19 -10.21 -6.00
N ARG A 340 -28.14 -10.46 -5.21
CA ARG A 340 -26.73 -10.56 -5.64
C ARG A 340 -26.21 -11.99 -5.47
N MET A 341 -25.51 -12.48 -6.47
CA MET A 341 -25.07 -13.88 -6.58
C MET A 341 -23.91 -14.04 -7.58
N GLY A 342 -23.10 -15.09 -7.42
CA GLY A 342 -22.12 -15.50 -8.42
C GLY A 342 -22.77 -16.23 -9.61
N SER A 343 -23.87 -16.94 -9.38
CA SER A 343 -24.71 -17.52 -10.44
C SER A 343 -26.16 -17.67 -9.99
N THR A 344 -27.08 -17.98 -10.91
CA THR A 344 -28.44 -18.38 -10.50
C THR A 344 -28.49 -19.82 -9.98
N GLY A 345 -27.58 -20.69 -10.45
CA GLY A 345 -27.60 -22.12 -10.15
C GLY A 345 -28.74 -22.89 -10.84
N LEU A 346 -29.22 -22.40 -11.99
CA LEU A 346 -30.31 -23.02 -12.76
C LEU A 346 -29.78 -23.54 -14.12
N SER A 347 -29.90 -24.85 -14.36
CA SER A 347 -29.72 -25.49 -15.67
C SER A 347 -31.05 -25.74 -16.40
N VAL A 348 -32.15 -25.79 -15.64
CA VAL A 348 -33.54 -25.90 -16.14
C VAL A 348 -34.38 -24.69 -15.71
N SER A 349 -35.53 -24.49 -16.36
CA SER A 349 -36.46 -23.40 -16.02
C SER A 349 -36.92 -23.50 -14.56
N LEU A 350 -36.92 -22.38 -13.85
CA LEU A 350 -37.37 -22.27 -12.45
C LEU A 350 -38.82 -22.78 -12.22
N LEU A 351 -39.70 -22.64 -13.24
CA LEU A 351 -41.13 -22.97 -13.15
C LEU A 351 -41.47 -24.23 -13.97
N LYS A 352 -42.17 -25.21 -13.37
CA LYS A 352 -42.49 -26.51 -14.00
C LYS A 352 -43.89 -26.62 -14.62
N ARG A 353 -44.85 -25.89 -14.05
CA ARG A 353 -46.26 -25.87 -14.48
C ARG A 353 -46.71 -24.43 -14.57
N ILE A 354 -47.36 -24.12 -15.68
CA ILE A 354 -47.72 -22.75 -16.07
C ILE A 354 -49.22 -22.76 -16.41
N GLU A 355 -50.05 -22.55 -15.39
CA GLU A 355 -51.46 -22.23 -15.61
C GLU A 355 -51.59 -20.75 -16.02
N ALA A 356 -52.47 -20.46 -16.97
CA ALA A 356 -52.64 -19.10 -17.47
C ALA A 356 -53.18 -18.16 -16.36
N GLY A 357 -52.44 -17.09 -16.07
CA GLY A 357 -52.80 -16.07 -15.08
C GLY A 357 -51.80 -15.87 -13.94
N TYR A 358 -50.84 -16.79 -13.76
CA TYR A 358 -49.73 -16.65 -12.80
C TYR A 358 -48.95 -15.34 -13.02
N ARG A 359 -48.27 -14.86 -11.96
CA ARG A 359 -47.32 -13.75 -12.06
C ARG A 359 -45.91 -14.19 -11.69
N PHE A 360 -44.94 -13.78 -12.50
CA PHE A 360 -43.52 -13.91 -12.15
C PHE A 360 -42.80 -12.58 -12.45
N VAL A 361 -42.44 -11.87 -11.39
CA VAL A 361 -41.71 -10.59 -11.46
C VAL A 361 -40.24 -10.84 -11.19
N ALA A 362 -39.36 -10.49 -12.13
CA ALA A 362 -37.92 -10.66 -11.96
C ALA A 362 -37.10 -9.55 -12.63
N GLY A 363 -35.96 -9.18 -12.05
CA GLY A 363 -35.10 -8.12 -12.57
C GLY A 363 -34.33 -7.38 -11.48
N CYS A 364 -33.45 -6.45 -11.87
CA CYS A 364 -32.48 -5.81 -10.97
C CYS A 364 -31.63 -6.85 -10.20
N LEU A 365 -31.11 -7.86 -10.91
CA LEU A 365 -30.28 -8.92 -10.30
C LEU A 365 -28.80 -8.64 -10.58
N MET A 366 -27.93 -8.84 -9.59
CA MET A 366 -26.48 -8.80 -9.77
C MET A 366 -25.92 -10.22 -9.86
N VAL A 367 -25.64 -10.69 -11.08
CA VAL A 367 -25.14 -12.05 -11.35
C VAL A 367 -23.69 -11.98 -11.82
N ALA A 368 -22.79 -12.68 -11.12
CA ALA A 368 -21.33 -12.64 -11.34
C ALA A 368 -20.73 -11.21 -11.32
N GLY A 369 -21.39 -10.26 -10.66
CA GLY A 369 -21.00 -8.85 -10.66
C GLY A 369 -21.50 -8.02 -11.85
N ARG A 370 -22.40 -8.56 -12.69
CA ARG A 370 -23.11 -7.83 -13.76
C ARG A 370 -24.58 -7.63 -13.38
N GLU A 371 -25.10 -6.42 -13.61
CA GLU A 371 -26.52 -6.11 -13.47
C GLU A 371 -27.31 -6.70 -14.65
N VAL A 372 -28.37 -7.45 -14.33
CA VAL A 372 -29.25 -8.16 -15.26
C VAL A 372 -30.62 -7.46 -15.23
N THR A 373 -30.98 -6.83 -16.35
CA THR A 373 -32.15 -5.92 -16.43
C THR A 373 -33.12 -6.25 -17.54
N THR A 374 -32.76 -7.15 -18.47
CA THR A 374 -33.62 -7.51 -19.62
C THR A 374 -34.10 -8.97 -19.55
N ALA A 375 -35.25 -9.25 -20.17
CA ALA A 375 -35.79 -10.61 -20.28
C ALA A 375 -34.83 -11.60 -20.97
N ALA A 376 -34.05 -11.12 -21.94
CA ALA A 376 -33.07 -11.95 -22.66
C ALA A 376 -31.88 -12.34 -21.76
N GLU A 377 -31.37 -11.40 -20.96
CA GLU A 377 -30.30 -11.68 -19.99
C GLU A 377 -30.78 -12.57 -18.84
N LEU A 378 -32.03 -12.40 -18.37
CA LEU A 378 -32.67 -13.30 -17.41
C LEU A 378 -32.74 -14.73 -17.97
N GLY A 379 -33.17 -14.89 -19.23
CA GLY A 379 -33.22 -16.17 -19.92
C GLY A 379 -31.86 -16.85 -20.08
N LEU A 380 -30.79 -16.09 -20.37
CA LEU A 380 -29.41 -16.59 -20.41
C LEU A 380 -28.92 -17.12 -19.05
N ASN A 381 -29.52 -16.65 -17.95
CA ASN A 381 -29.24 -17.12 -16.58
C ASN A 381 -30.29 -18.14 -16.08
N GLY A 382 -31.02 -18.80 -16.99
CA GLY A 382 -32.02 -19.83 -16.66
C GLY A 382 -33.38 -19.29 -16.17
N ILE A 383 -33.50 -17.98 -15.93
CA ILE A 383 -34.72 -17.31 -15.46
C ILE A 383 -35.64 -17.04 -16.65
N ASN A 384 -36.43 -18.06 -17.01
CA ASN A 384 -37.39 -18.04 -18.11
C ASN A 384 -38.83 -17.84 -17.62
N ASN A 385 -39.76 -17.53 -18.53
CA ASN A 385 -41.20 -17.36 -18.27
C ASN A 385 -41.56 -16.23 -17.29
N VAL A 386 -40.73 -15.19 -17.23
CA VAL A 386 -40.98 -13.94 -16.48
C VAL A 386 -42.16 -13.20 -17.13
N THR A 387 -43.16 -12.82 -16.34
CA THR A 387 -44.33 -12.06 -16.83
C THR A 387 -44.08 -10.55 -16.81
N THR A 388 -43.27 -10.08 -15.85
CA THR A 388 -42.97 -8.66 -15.65
C THR A 388 -41.48 -8.51 -15.33
N VAL A 389 -40.73 -7.77 -16.16
CA VAL A 389 -39.33 -7.47 -15.88
C VAL A 389 -39.24 -6.23 -14.98
N ALA A 390 -38.60 -6.35 -13.83
CA ALA A 390 -38.42 -5.24 -12.89
C ALA A 390 -37.17 -4.41 -13.23
N ALA A 391 -37.32 -3.09 -13.32
CA ALA A 391 -36.21 -2.16 -13.46
C ALA A 391 -35.67 -1.74 -12.08
N CYS A 392 -34.34 -1.57 -11.94
CA CYS A 392 -33.76 -1.10 -10.69
C CYS A 392 -34.35 0.25 -10.24
N GLY A 393 -34.75 0.34 -8.98
CA GLY A 393 -35.35 1.54 -8.40
C GLY A 393 -36.82 1.81 -8.78
N GLN A 394 -37.46 0.97 -9.60
CA GLN A 394 -38.91 1.02 -9.83
C GLN A 394 -39.63 -0.05 -9.02
N CYS A 395 -40.56 0.40 -8.19
CA CYS A 395 -41.40 -0.47 -7.38
C CYS A 395 -42.81 -0.60 -7.95
N THR A 396 -43.41 -1.77 -7.85
CA THR A 396 -44.74 -2.08 -8.38
C THR A 396 -45.58 -2.84 -7.36
N LYS A 397 -46.91 -2.70 -7.42
CA LYS A 397 -47.84 -3.45 -6.56
C LYS A 397 -47.65 -4.97 -6.64
N GLU A 398 -47.17 -5.48 -7.77
CA GLU A 398 -47.05 -6.93 -8.05
C GLU A 398 -45.64 -7.47 -7.78
N GLY A 399 -44.62 -6.61 -7.73
CA GLY A 399 -43.27 -6.97 -7.32
C GLY A 399 -43.06 -6.85 -5.81
N ASP A 400 -43.43 -5.71 -5.23
CA ASP A 400 -42.97 -5.32 -3.90
C ASP A 400 -43.95 -5.62 -2.75
N CYS A 401 -45.21 -5.86 -3.10
CA CYS A 401 -46.33 -5.97 -2.16
C CYS A 401 -47.08 -7.28 -2.34
N PHE A 402 -47.73 -7.76 -1.28
CA PHE A 402 -48.71 -8.83 -1.41
C PHE A 402 -49.99 -8.30 -2.08
N ALA A 403 -50.02 -8.41 -3.41
CA ALA A 403 -51.04 -7.79 -4.26
C ALA A 403 -52.52 -8.02 -3.85
N PRO A 404 -52.93 -9.20 -3.31
CA PRO A 404 -54.31 -9.41 -2.86
C PRO A 404 -54.76 -8.51 -1.72
N LEU A 405 -53.85 -8.13 -0.81
CA LEU A 405 -54.13 -7.28 0.36
C LEU A 405 -53.50 -5.88 0.24
N THR A 406 -53.17 -5.45 -0.98
CA THR A 406 -52.58 -4.14 -1.25
C THR A 406 -53.57 -3.28 -2.06
N THR A 407 -53.91 -2.09 -1.57
CA THR A 407 -54.75 -1.12 -2.32
C THR A 407 -53.93 -0.34 -3.34
N ALA A 408 -52.76 0.16 -2.97
CA ALA A 408 -51.85 0.91 -3.85
C ALA A 408 -50.37 0.67 -3.48
N ALA A 409 -49.47 0.94 -4.41
CA ALA A 409 -48.04 1.07 -4.15
C ALA A 409 -47.61 2.49 -4.56
N ILE A 410 -47.07 3.27 -3.61
CA ILE A 410 -46.71 4.68 -3.78
C ILE A 410 -45.34 4.88 -3.15
N ASP A 411 -44.39 5.51 -3.87
CA ASP A 411 -43.01 5.75 -3.41
C ASP A 411 -42.35 4.51 -2.76
N CYS A 412 -42.44 3.36 -3.44
CA CYS A 412 -41.95 2.06 -2.97
C CYS A 412 -42.54 1.57 -1.63
N LYS A 413 -43.69 2.10 -1.20
CA LYS A 413 -44.42 1.65 -0.01
C LYS A 413 -45.78 1.08 -0.39
N CYS A 414 -46.11 -0.05 0.23
CA CYS A 414 -47.40 -0.72 0.05
C CYS A 414 -48.45 -0.11 0.99
N GLN A 415 -49.58 0.34 0.43
CA GLN A 415 -50.77 0.65 1.21
C GLN A 415 -51.64 -0.60 1.33
N CYS A 416 -51.95 -0.99 2.55
CA CYS A 416 -52.64 -2.23 2.83
C CYS A 416 -54.17 -2.07 2.81
N ALA A 417 -54.84 -3.09 2.30
CA ALA A 417 -56.27 -3.32 2.52
C ALA A 417 -56.51 -3.82 3.96
N ALA A 418 -57.77 -3.91 4.36
CA ALA A 418 -58.13 -4.55 5.63
C ALA A 418 -57.62 -6.01 5.65
N GLY A 419 -56.95 -6.41 6.74
CA GLY A 419 -56.28 -7.70 6.88
C GLY A 419 -54.84 -7.76 6.35
N GLY A 420 -54.35 -6.73 5.65
CA GLY A 420 -52.94 -6.62 5.28
C GLY A 420 -52.10 -6.00 6.41
N HIS A 421 -50.96 -6.61 6.71
CA HIS A 421 -50.05 -6.24 7.80
C HIS A 421 -48.63 -5.91 7.32
N GLY A 422 -47.93 -5.04 8.05
CA GLY A 422 -46.52 -4.74 7.83
C GLY A 422 -46.23 -3.83 6.62
N ASP A 423 -44.97 -3.84 6.21
CA ASP A 423 -44.37 -3.06 5.13
C ASP A 423 -44.85 -3.47 3.72
N VAL A 424 -45.22 -4.74 3.55
CA VAL A 424 -45.61 -5.35 2.27
C VAL A 424 -47.03 -5.94 2.26
N CYS A 425 -47.84 -5.63 3.28
CA CYS A 425 -49.25 -6.03 3.39
C CYS A 425 -49.51 -7.55 3.42
N VAL A 426 -48.67 -8.30 4.15
CA VAL A 426 -48.83 -9.74 4.38
C VAL A 426 -50.11 -10.09 5.17
N PRO A 427 -50.66 -11.30 5.02
CA PRO A 427 -51.96 -11.70 5.59
C PRO A 427 -51.97 -11.96 7.10
N ALA A 428 -50.81 -12.13 7.74
CA ALA A 428 -50.69 -12.35 9.19
C ALA A 428 -49.91 -11.21 9.88
N PRO A 429 -50.19 -10.91 11.15
CA PRO A 429 -49.48 -9.88 11.91
C PRO A 429 -47.95 -10.09 11.93
N VAL A 430 -47.20 -9.01 11.78
CA VAL A 430 -45.75 -9.03 12.05
C VAL A 430 -45.53 -9.06 13.57
N PRO A 431 -44.82 -10.04 14.14
CA PRO A 431 -44.66 -10.12 15.59
C PRO A 431 -43.95 -8.89 16.16
N ALA A 432 -44.48 -8.37 17.28
CA ALA A 432 -43.92 -7.20 17.97
C ALA A 432 -42.62 -7.57 18.72
N GLY A 433 -41.49 -7.47 18.02
CA GLY A 433 -40.15 -7.43 18.60
C GLY A 433 -39.70 -6.00 18.90
N SER A 434 -38.71 -5.85 19.80
CA SER A 434 -38.00 -4.58 20.00
C SER A 434 -37.53 -4.00 18.65
N PRO A 435 -37.49 -2.66 18.49
CA PRO A 435 -36.81 -2.06 17.36
C PRO A 435 -35.37 -2.60 17.31
N PRO A 436 -34.75 -2.76 16.12
CA PRO A 436 -33.33 -3.03 16.08
C PRO A 436 -32.61 -1.97 16.93
N PRO A 437 -31.58 -2.33 17.71
CA PRO A 437 -30.66 -1.33 18.24
C PRO A 437 -30.27 -0.43 17.07
N PRO A 438 -30.20 0.91 17.24
CA PRO A 438 -29.79 1.79 16.15
C PRO A 438 -28.51 1.21 15.58
N LEU A 439 -28.51 0.90 14.28
CA LEU A 439 -27.35 0.34 13.60
C LEU A 439 -26.15 1.15 14.07
N PRO A 440 -25.16 0.54 14.76
CA PRO A 440 -23.99 1.29 15.17
C PRO A 440 -23.47 1.94 13.90
N PRO A 441 -23.26 3.28 13.88
CA PRO A 441 -23.02 4.01 12.66
C PRO A 441 -21.92 3.27 11.92
N VAL A 442 -22.23 2.77 10.71
CA VAL A 442 -21.34 1.87 9.95
C VAL A 442 -19.95 2.46 10.07
N PRO A 443 -19.02 1.82 10.79
CA PRO A 443 -17.77 2.45 11.18
C PRO A 443 -17.14 2.92 9.88
N PRO A 444 -16.95 4.24 9.70
CA PRO A 444 -16.96 4.88 8.39
C PRO A 444 -16.01 4.10 7.51
N THR A 445 -16.57 3.41 6.49
CA THR A 445 -15.80 2.50 5.63
C THR A 445 -14.55 3.26 5.22
N PRO A 446 -13.36 2.84 5.67
CA PRO A 446 -12.18 3.68 5.53
C PRO A 446 -12.05 3.97 4.04
N LEU A 447 -12.11 5.27 3.72
CA LEU A 447 -12.34 5.72 2.35
C LEU A 447 -11.32 5.02 1.45
N PRO A 448 -11.76 4.47 0.29
CA PRO A 448 -10.82 3.86 -0.64
C PRO A 448 -9.73 4.90 -0.94
N PRO A 449 -8.45 4.49 -0.95
CA PRO A 449 -7.35 5.43 -0.99
C PRO A 449 -7.47 6.32 -2.23
N PRO A 450 -7.12 7.62 -2.14
CA PRO A 450 -7.00 8.47 -3.32
C PRO A 450 -6.16 7.76 -4.40
N VAL A 451 -6.51 7.96 -5.68
CA VAL A 451 -5.86 7.25 -6.80
C VAL A 451 -4.35 7.50 -6.76
N GLY A 452 -3.57 6.44 -6.54
CA GLY A 452 -2.11 6.48 -6.35
C GLY A 452 -1.61 6.35 -4.90
N GLU A 453 -2.49 6.40 -3.90
CA GLU A 453 -2.14 6.24 -2.47
C GLU A 453 -2.44 4.82 -1.94
N CYS A 454 -1.90 4.49 -0.78
CA CYS A 454 -2.12 3.20 -0.10
C CYS A 454 -2.72 3.43 1.29
N ILE A 455 -3.68 2.61 1.71
CA ILE A 455 -4.03 2.47 3.12
C ILE A 455 -2.86 1.77 3.80
N SER A 456 -2.20 2.40 4.76
CA SER A 456 -1.02 1.82 5.41
C SER A 456 -1.00 1.82 6.93
N ASP A 457 -0.18 0.93 7.49
CA ASP A 457 0.30 0.92 8.87
C ASP A 457 -0.81 0.87 9.95
N MET A 458 -1.88 0.12 9.69
CA MET A 458 -3.03 0.00 10.60
C MET A 458 -3.49 -1.46 10.80
N VAL A 459 -4.19 -1.71 11.91
CA VAL A 459 -4.97 -2.94 12.11
C VAL A 459 -6.38 -2.72 11.56
N TYR A 460 -6.80 -3.57 10.64
CA TYR A 460 -8.14 -3.53 10.04
C TYR A 460 -9.17 -4.18 10.98
N PRO A 461 -10.39 -3.65 11.10
CA PRO A 461 -11.44 -4.26 11.91
C PRO A 461 -11.87 -5.62 11.34
N GLU A 462 -12.16 -6.59 12.21
CA GLU A 462 -12.68 -7.91 11.82
C GLU A 462 -14.09 -7.75 11.22
N VAL A 463 -14.18 -7.71 9.89
CA VAL A 463 -15.44 -7.56 9.17
C VAL A 463 -15.36 -8.23 7.79
N ALA A 464 -16.49 -8.67 7.26
CA ALA A 464 -16.62 -9.03 5.84
C ALA A 464 -16.90 -7.75 5.03
N GLN A 465 -16.05 -7.43 4.05
CA GLN A 465 -16.17 -6.22 3.22
C GLN A 465 -15.84 -6.52 1.76
N ALA A 466 -16.63 -5.93 0.86
CA ALA A 466 -16.32 -5.85 -0.56
C ALA A 466 -15.74 -4.47 -0.94
N VAL A 467 -14.72 -4.46 -1.81
CA VAL A 467 -14.02 -3.27 -2.31
C VAL A 467 -13.83 -3.34 -3.83
N GLY A 468 -13.49 -2.22 -4.47
CA GLY A 468 -13.24 -2.12 -5.92
C GLY A 468 -14.28 -1.32 -6.71
N GLY A 469 -15.47 -1.07 -6.16
CA GLY A 469 -16.55 -0.36 -6.86
C GLY A 469 -16.16 1.04 -7.37
N GLY A 470 -16.09 1.20 -8.69
CA GLY A 470 -15.73 2.45 -9.37
C GLY A 470 -14.25 2.83 -9.28
N LEU A 471 -13.37 1.93 -8.83
CA LEU A 471 -11.95 2.21 -8.61
C LEU A 471 -11.08 1.71 -9.77
N SER A 472 -10.08 2.53 -10.15
CA SER A 472 -8.93 2.13 -10.98
C SER A 472 -7.67 1.87 -10.13
N TRP A 473 -7.72 2.10 -8.82
CA TRP A 473 -6.59 1.94 -7.93
C TRP A 473 -7.04 1.47 -6.56
N LEU A 474 -6.37 0.47 -6.00
CA LEU A 474 -6.58 -0.02 -4.64
C LEU A 474 -5.23 -0.48 -4.09
N CYS A 475 -4.77 0.08 -2.97
CA CYS A 475 -3.51 -0.34 -2.36
C CYS A 475 -3.64 -0.44 -0.83
N TYR A 476 -3.16 -1.56 -0.28
CA TYR A 476 -2.96 -1.80 1.14
C TYR A 476 -1.49 -2.11 1.40
N ARG A 477 -0.87 -1.45 2.38
CA ARG A 477 0.54 -1.62 2.72
C ARG A 477 0.75 -1.78 4.23
N ASN A 478 1.47 -2.80 4.69
CA ASN A 478 1.70 -3.06 6.13
C ASN A 478 0.41 -3.16 7.00
N VAL A 479 -0.74 -3.49 6.41
CA VAL A 479 -2.03 -3.58 7.12
C VAL A 479 -2.18 -4.95 7.78
N THR A 480 -2.73 -5.01 8.99
CA THR A 480 -3.02 -6.28 9.69
C THR A 480 -4.50 -6.62 9.62
N PHE A 481 -4.84 -7.72 8.97
CA PHE A 481 -6.17 -8.35 8.91
C PHE A 481 -6.20 -9.56 9.85
N SER A 482 -7.18 -9.62 10.76
CA SER A 482 -7.20 -10.58 11.87
C SER A 482 -8.62 -11.08 12.12
N GLY A 483 -8.77 -12.39 12.36
CA GLY A 483 -10.01 -12.99 12.87
C GLY A 483 -10.79 -13.84 11.85
N GLY A 484 -11.72 -14.66 12.34
CA GLY A 484 -12.50 -15.60 11.54
C GLY A 484 -13.61 -14.95 10.72
N GLY A 485 -14.11 -13.79 11.18
CA GLY A 485 -15.08 -12.98 10.44
C GLY A 485 -14.45 -12.02 9.42
N MET A 486 -13.11 -11.93 9.37
CA MET A 486 -12.41 -11.00 8.49
C MET A 486 -12.30 -11.55 7.06
N SER A 487 -13.05 -10.97 6.13
CA SER A 487 -12.95 -11.28 4.69
C SER A 487 -12.88 -10.00 3.88
N LEU A 488 -11.81 -9.79 3.12
CA LEU A 488 -11.71 -8.69 2.16
C LEU A 488 -11.90 -9.23 0.75
N THR A 489 -13.00 -8.85 0.12
CA THR A 489 -13.35 -9.24 -1.25
C THR A 489 -13.08 -8.12 -2.23
N VAL A 490 -12.10 -8.28 -3.12
CA VAL A 490 -11.85 -7.36 -4.22
C VAL A 490 -12.75 -7.76 -5.40
N LEU A 491 -13.80 -6.97 -5.64
CA LEU A 491 -14.76 -7.17 -6.74
C LEU A 491 -14.19 -6.57 -8.03
N ILE A 492 -13.41 -7.34 -8.77
CA ILE A 492 -12.82 -6.89 -10.06
C ILE A 492 -13.89 -6.47 -11.05
N GLY A 493 -15.04 -7.17 -11.08
CA GLY A 493 -16.18 -6.80 -11.92
C GLY A 493 -16.79 -5.43 -11.64
N ALA A 494 -16.53 -4.84 -10.47
CA ALA A 494 -16.99 -3.51 -10.09
C ALA A 494 -15.93 -2.41 -10.31
N MET A 495 -14.70 -2.77 -10.67
CA MET A 495 -13.62 -1.83 -10.99
C MET A 495 -13.83 -1.20 -12.38
N THR A 496 -13.27 -0.01 -12.57
CA THR A 496 -13.43 0.78 -13.80
C THR A 496 -12.17 1.55 -14.16
N GLY A 497 -11.78 1.56 -15.44
CA GLY A 497 -10.70 2.41 -15.96
C GLY A 497 -9.80 1.73 -17.01
N ASP A 498 -9.08 2.53 -17.81
CA ASP A 498 -8.21 2.01 -18.88
C ASP A 498 -7.11 1.07 -18.35
N VAL A 499 -6.57 1.38 -17.16
CA VAL A 499 -5.70 0.49 -16.38
C VAL A 499 -6.19 0.52 -14.93
N ALA A 500 -6.38 -0.66 -14.34
CA ALA A 500 -6.66 -0.81 -12.91
C ALA A 500 -5.50 -1.53 -12.20
N ASN A 501 -5.09 -1.02 -11.04
CA ASN A 501 -4.04 -1.62 -10.22
C ASN A 501 -4.58 -1.95 -8.81
N VAL A 502 -4.29 -3.16 -8.33
CA VAL A 502 -4.59 -3.63 -6.97
C VAL A 502 -3.29 -4.09 -6.33
N THR A 503 -2.96 -3.61 -5.14
CA THR A 503 -1.71 -3.95 -4.45
C THR A 503 -1.93 -4.28 -2.98
N PHE A 504 -1.36 -5.41 -2.54
CA PHE A 504 -1.23 -5.82 -1.14
C PHE A 504 0.25 -6.05 -0.85
N ASP A 505 0.85 -5.13 -0.10
CA ASP A 505 2.30 -5.04 0.10
C ASP A 505 2.63 -5.15 1.59
N GLY A 506 3.38 -6.16 2.01
CA GLY A 506 3.79 -6.32 3.43
C GLY A 506 2.65 -6.51 4.45
N CYS A 507 1.41 -6.80 4.03
CA CYS A 507 0.28 -6.96 4.94
C CYS A 507 0.35 -8.28 5.72
N THR A 508 -0.23 -8.30 6.92
CA THR A 508 -0.33 -9.50 7.77
C THR A 508 -1.77 -9.97 7.81
N TRP A 509 -2.02 -11.21 7.38
CA TRP A 509 -3.32 -11.88 7.45
C TRP A 509 -3.23 -13.01 8.48
N ARG A 510 -4.13 -13.06 9.46
CA ARG A 510 -4.07 -14.09 10.51
C ARG A 510 -5.41 -14.47 11.13
N ASP A 511 -5.37 -15.52 11.95
CA ASP A 511 -6.45 -15.95 12.84
C ASP A 511 -7.77 -16.34 12.13
N GLY A 512 -7.70 -16.68 10.84
CA GLY A 512 -8.84 -17.08 10.00
C GLY A 512 -9.14 -16.13 8.84
N ALA A 513 -8.42 -14.99 8.74
CA ALA A 513 -8.72 -13.96 7.75
C ALA A 513 -8.57 -14.46 6.30
N VAL A 514 -9.42 -13.92 5.40
CA VAL A 514 -9.47 -14.30 3.98
C VAL A 514 -9.30 -13.08 3.07
N LEU A 515 -8.42 -13.20 2.08
CA LEU A 515 -8.34 -12.28 0.92
C LEU A 515 -8.95 -12.95 -0.30
N LEU A 516 -10.10 -12.48 -0.77
CA LEU A 516 -10.81 -12.99 -1.96
C LEU A 516 -10.62 -12.03 -3.14
N LEU A 517 -10.02 -12.49 -4.24
CA LEU A 517 -9.89 -11.76 -5.50
C LEU A 517 -10.92 -12.31 -6.48
N LEU A 518 -12.01 -11.59 -6.71
CA LEU A 518 -13.15 -12.09 -7.50
C LEU A 518 -13.17 -11.50 -8.91
N GLY A 519 -12.74 -12.30 -9.88
CA GLY A 519 -12.74 -11.97 -11.30
C GLY A 519 -14.13 -12.00 -11.95
N ASN A 520 -14.41 -11.02 -12.81
CA ASN A 520 -15.52 -11.04 -13.76
C ASN A 520 -15.00 -10.66 -15.17
N ALA A 521 -15.31 -11.48 -16.17
CA ALA A 521 -14.89 -11.30 -17.56
C ALA A 521 -15.43 -10.01 -18.21
N TYR A 522 -16.52 -9.46 -17.67
CA TYR A 522 -17.21 -8.27 -18.17
C TYR A 522 -16.87 -6.99 -17.38
N ALA A 523 -15.78 -7.00 -16.59
CA ALA A 523 -15.30 -5.80 -15.90
C ALA A 523 -15.02 -4.65 -16.90
N ALA A 524 -15.37 -3.41 -16.52
CA ALA A 524 -15.12 -2.22 -17.34
C ALA A 524 -13.67 -1.70 -17.18
N VAL A 525 -12.72 -2.62 -17.28
CA VAL A 525 -11.28 -2.40 -17.07
C VAL A 525 -10.52 -2.79 -18.33
N GLY A 526 -9.64 -1.91 -18.83
CA GLY A 526 -8.86 -2.17 -20.05
C GLY A 526 -7.68 -3.13 -19.82
N SER A 527 -6.88 -2.86 -18.79
CA SER A 527 -5.77 -3.71 -18.31
C SER A 527 -5.83 -3.80 -16.79
N LEU A 528 -5.53 -4.95 -16.20
CA LEU A 528 -5.63 -5.15 -14.76
C LEU A 528 -4.33 -5.71 -14.19
N ASN A 529 -3.70 -5.04 -13.22
CA ASN A 529 -2.57 -5.60 -12.48
C ASN A 529 -2.96 -5.83 -11.02
N ILE A 530 -2.79 -7.04 -10.51
CA ILE A 530 -2.96 -7.38 -9.10
C ILE A 530 -1.62 -7.87 -8.56
N VAL A 531 -1.09 -7.22 -7.53
CA VAL A 531 0.17 -7.57 -6.89
C VAL A 531 -0.07 -7.88 -5.42
N VAL A 532 0.19 -9.13 -5.03
CA VAL A 532 0.17 -9.58 -3.62
C VAL A 532 1.61 -9.92 -3.27
N THR A 533 2.33 -9.00 -2.65
CA THR A 533 3.78 -9.11 -2.41
C THR A 533 4.20 -8.92 -0.95
N GLY A 534 5.15 -9.73 -0.48
CA GLY A 534 5.76 -9.59 0.86
C GLY A 534 4.83 -9.83 2.05
N ASN A 535 3.61 -10.34 1.83
CA ASN A 535 2.61 -10.51 2.88
C ASN A 535 2.88 -11.76 3.74
N THR A 536 2.44 -11.72 5.00
CA THR A 536 2.46 -12.89 5.90
C THR A 536 1.04 -13.40 6.13
N PHE A 537 0.76 -14.65 5.74
CA PHE A 537 -0.49 -15.36 6.01
C PHE A 537 -0.25 -16.41 7.09
N SER A 538 -0.85 -16.27 8.28
CA SER A 538 -0.67 -17.16 9.44
C SER A 538 -2.02 -17.70 9.92
N ASP A 539 -2.37 -18.90 9.51
CA ASP A 539 -3.76 -19.41 9.55
C ASP A 539 -4.74 -18.43 8.87
N ALA A 540 -4.34 -17.94 7.68
CA ALA A 540 -5.13 -17.10 6.79
C ALA A 540 -5.05 -17.61 5.34
N LEU A 541 -6.04 -17.26 4.51
CA LEU A 541 -6.23 -17.80 3.16
C LEU A 541 -6.22 -16.71 2.07
N LEU A 542 -5.54 -16.98 0.97
CA LEU A 542 -5.65 -16.23 -0.29
C LEU A 542 -6.53 -17.00 -1.29
N SER A 543 -7.55 -16.36 -1.85
CA SER A 543 -8.54 -17.00 -2.73
C SER A 543 -8.76 -16.23 -4.05
N PRO A 544 -8.00 -16.52 -5.14
CA PRO A 544 -8.29 -16.00 -6.48
C PRO A 544 -9.35 -16.84 -7.20
N GLU A 545 -10.46 -16.22 -7.61
CA GLU A 545 -11.63 -16.97 -8.10
C GLU A 545 -12.33 -16.28 -9.28
N GLY A 546 -12.93 -17.09 -10.15
CA GLY A 546 -13.77 -16.61 -11.27
C GLY A 546 -13.01 -16.42 -12.58
N VAL A 547 -13.63 -15.67 -13.49
CA VAL A 547 -13.10 -15.39 -14.83
C VAL A 547 -12.56 -13.97 -14.84
N PHE A 548 -11.27 -13.77 -15.06
CA PHE A 548 -10.68 -12.42 -15.08
C PHE A 548 -10.82 -11.77 -16.46
N PRO A 549 -10.89 -10.42 -16.53
CA PRO A 549 -10.95 -9.70 -17.80
C PRO A 549 -9.67 -9.91 -18.63
N PRO A 550 -9.69 -9.63 -19.95
CA PRO A 550 -8.48 -9.61 -20.79
C PRO A 550 -7.36 -8.74 -20.20
N SER A 551 -6.11 -9.03 -20.59
CA SER A 551 -4.93 -8.27 -20.14
C SER A 551 -4.79 -8.15 -18.61
N THR A 552 -5.13 -9.22 -17.88
CA THR A 552 -4.97 -9.29 -16.41
C THR A 552 -3.63 -9.90 -16.04
N ASN A 553 -2.85 -9.27 -15.16
CA ASN A 553 -1.63 -9.82 -14.57
C ASN A 553 -1.75 -9.92 -13.05
N ILE A 554 -1.82 -11.14 -12.51
CA ILE A 554 -1.85 -11.42 -11.06
C ILE A 554 -0.49 -11.95 -10.62
N THR A 555 0.28 -11.15 -9.88
CA THR A 555 1.58 -11.54 -9.31
C THR A 555 1.44 -11.75 -7.80
N ILE A 556 1.67 -12.98 -7.34
CA ILE A 556 1.70 -13.38 -5.93
C ILE A 556 3.16 -13.71 -5.60
N SER A 557 3.90 -12.76 -5.02
CA SER A 557 5.35 -12.86 -4.86
C SER A 557 5.86 -12.71 -3.44
N TRP A 558 6.90 -13.45 -3.06
CA TRP A 558 7.61 -13.24 -1.77
C TRP A 558 6.73 -13.32 -0.50
N ASN A 559 5.55 -13.92 -0.58
CA ASN A 559 4.66 -14.05 0.58
C ASN A 559 5.03 -15.28 1.40
N ARG A 560 4.74 -15.23 2.71
CA ARG A 560 4.94 -16.35 3.63
C ARG A 560 3.60 -16.87 4.12
N PHE A 561 3.26 -18.10 3.73
CA PHE A 561 2.07 -18.81 4.17
C PHE A 561 2.44 -19.84 5.23
N THR A 562 1.76 -19.80 6.38
CA THR A 562 1.85 -20.81 7.44
C THR A 562 0.45 -21.28 7.79
N VAL A 563 0.17 -22.57 7.62
CA VAL A 563 -1.13 -23.17 7.94
C VAL A 563 -0.98 -24.28 8.98
N THR A 564 -1.80 -24.20 10.03
CA THR A 564 -1.84 -25.12 11.18
C THR A 564 -3.21 -25.74 11.38
N ARG A 565 -4.26 -25.18 10.76
CA ARG A 565 -5.64 -25.67 10.81
C ARG A 565 -6.35 -25.47 9.47
N LEU A 566 -7.50 -26.13 9.32
CA LEU A 566 -8.42 -25.83 8.23
C LEU A 566 -8.97 -24.40 8.39
N ILE A 567 -8.97 -23.64 7.29
CA ILE A 567 -9.56 -22.31 7.20
C ILE A 567 -10.86 -22.45 6.39
N PRO A 568 -12.05 -22.33 7.00
CA PRO A 568 -13.30 -22.42 6.26
C PRO A 568 -13.41 -21.24 5.29
N ARG A 569 -13.55 -21.53 4.00
CA ARG A 569 -13.91 -20.53 3.00
C ARG A 569 -15.29 -20.82 2.45
N SER A 570 -16.22 -19.95 2.81
CA SER A 570 -17.60 -19.92 2.35
C SER A 570 -17.77 -20.14 0.84
N GLY A 571 -18.71 -21.01 0.45
CA GLY A 571 -18.89 -21.42 -0.96
C GLY A 571 -17.90 -22.48 -1.47
N LEU A 572 -16.71 -22.61 -0.85
CA LEU A 572 -15.68 -23.60 -1.20
C LEU A 572 -15.64 -24.75 -0.18
N GLU A 573 -15.80 -25.99 -0.64
CA GLU A 573 -15.60 -27.17 0.22
C GLU A 573 -14.11 -27.48 0.27
N ILE A 574 -13.39 -26.74 1.12
CA ILE A 574 -12.03 -27.10 1.48
C ILE A 574 -12.12 -28.16 2.59
N ASP A 575 -11.69 -29.39 2.29
CA ASP A 575 -11.57 -30.49 3.25
C ASP A 575 -10.19 -30.56 3.92
N SER A 576 -9.19 -29.92 3.31
CA SER A 576 -7.77 -30.05 3.63
C SER A 576 -7.12 -28.68 3.92
N PRO A 577 -6.31 -28.51 4.99
CA PRO A 577 -5.67 -27.23 5.31
C PRO A 577 -4.88 -26.67 4.12
N SER A 578 -5.22 -25.43 3.71
CA SER A 578 -4.74 -24.82 2.46
C SER A 578 -4.28 -23.39 2.62
N CYS A 579 -3.25 -23.00 1.84
CA CYS A 579 -2.65 -21.66 1.86
C CYS A 579 -3.23 -20.75 0.78
N VAL A 580 -3.42 -21.30 -0.43
CA VAL A 580 -4.12 -20.67 -1.55
C VAL A 580 -5.23 -21.62 -2.01
N SER A 581 -6.44 -21.12 -2.19
CA SER A 581 -7.55 -21.90 -2.74
C SER A 581 -8.27 -21.16 -3.87
N MET A 582 -8.96 -21.88 -4.76
CA MET A 582 -9.57 -21.30 -5.96
C MET A 582 -10.87 -22.05 -6.31
N ASN A 583 -11.90 -21.34 -6.78
CA ASN A 583 -13.19 -21.93 -7.20
C ASN A 583 -13.35 -21.95 -8.72
N GLY A 584 -12.38 -22.54 -9.41
CA GLY A 584 -12.18 -22.30 -10.83
C GLY A 584 -11.56 -20.92 -11.06
N LEU A 585 -10.44 -20.92 -11.76
CA LEU A 585 -9.73 -19.72 -12.16
C LEU A 585 -9.62 -19.76 -13.67
N ALA A 586 -10.22 -18.79 -14.34
CA ALA A 586 -10.17 -18.67 -15.78
C ALA A 586 -9.49 -17.37 -16.18
N ILE A 587 -8.32 -17.48 -16.81
CA ILE A 587 -7.59 -16.37 -17.40
C ILE A 587 -7.58 -16.51 -18.92
N SER A 588 -7.76 -15.38 -19.61
CA SER A 588 -7.75 -15.35 -21.05
C SER A 588 -7.14 -14.09 -21.63
N SER A 589 -6.75 -14.15 -22.90
CA SER A 589 -6.49 -12.97 -23.75
C SER A 589 -5.36 -12.11 -23.21
N ASN A 590 -4.11 -12.61 -23.32
CA ASN A 590 -2.88 -11.96 -22.86
C ASN A 590 -2.81 -11.75 -21.32
N SER A 591 -3.47 -12.62 -20.55
CA SER A 591 -3.45 -12.60 -19.08
C SER A 591 -2.40 -13.53 -18.46
N ALA A 592 -1.87 -13.17 -17.30
CA ALA A 592 -0.87 -13.92 -16.53
C ALA A 592 -1.29 -14.10 -15.06
N VAL A 593 -1.00 -15.26 -14.47
CA VAL A 593 -1.07 -15.51 -13.02
C VAL A 593 0.24 -16.17 -12.60
N VAL A 594 0.95 -15.57 -11.65
CA VAL A 594 2.34 -15.90 -11.34
C VAL A 594 2.51 -16.00 -9.82
N LEU A 595 2.81 -17.20 -9.32
CA LEU A 595 3.18 -17.44 -7.93
C LEU A 595 4.71 -17.61 -7.88
N SER A 596 5.45 -16.65 -7.33
CA SER A 596 6.92 -16.70 -7.33
C SER A 596 7.62 -16.30 -6.02
N GLY A 597 8.67 -17.03 -5.63
CA GLY A 597 9.44 -16.72 -4.43
C GLY A 597 8.68 -16.85 -3.11
N ASN A 598 7.49 -17.46 -3.10
CA ASN A 598 6.69 -17.63 -1.88
C ASN A 598 7.21 -18.79 -1.04
N VAL A 599 6.96 -18.73 0.28
CA VAL A 599 7.25 -19.81 1.23
C VAL A 599 5.93 -20.38 1.75
N PHE A 600 5.67 -21.66 1.47
CA PHE A 600 4.51 -22.40 1.94
C PHE A 600 4.91 -23.35 3.07
N GLN A 601 4.33 -23.20 4.25
CA GLN A 601 4.63 -24.02 5.43
C GLN A 601 3.34 -24.62 6.00
N SER A 602 3.30 -25.95 6.17
CA SER A 602 2.25 -26.63 6.92
C SER A 602 2.84 -27.46 8.05
N VAL A 603 2.15 -27.50 9.19
CA VAL A 603 2.46 -28.39 10.33
C VAL A 603 1.50 -29.59 10.42
N THR A 604 0.47 -29.66 9.58
CA THR A 604 -0.53 -30.74 9.58
C THR A 604 -0.30 -31.73 8.44
N ALA A 605 -0.55 -33.02 8.68
CA ALA A 605 -0.56 -34.02 7.62
C ALA A 605 -1.80 -33.83 6.71
N SER A 606 -1.71 -34.31 5.47
CA SER A 606 -2.77 -34.18 4.45
C SER A 606 -3.18 -32.73 4.16
N SER A 607 -2.20 -31.82 4.12
CA SER A 607 -2.40 -30.42 3.70
C SER A 607 -2.25 -30.25 2.19
N ILE A 608 -2.82 -29.18 1.62
CA ILE A 608 -2.71 -28.82 0.20
C ILE A 608 -2.20 -27.39 0.08
N ALA A 609 -1.03 -27.12 -0.50
CA ALA A 609 -0.52 -25.73 -0.52
C ALA A 609 -1.34 -24.82 -1.44
N ILE A 610 -1.64 -25.28 -2.66
CA ILE A 610 -2.45 -24.60 -3.67
C ILE A 610 -3.59 -25.54 -4.09
N TYR A 611 -4.83 -25.15 -3.87
CA TYR A 611 -6.00 -26.02 -4.07
C TYR A 611 -7.05 -25.37 -4.99
N VAL A 612 -7.18 -25.85 -6.22
CA VAL A 612 -8.32 -25.52 -7.08
C VAL A 612 -9.41 -26.55 -6.82
N VAL A 613 -10.56 -26.09 -6.33
CA VAL A 613 -11.68 -26.90 -5.84
C VAL A 613 -12.83 -26.80 -6.85
N ARG A 614 -13.54 -27.91 -7.10
CA ARG A 614 -14.74 -28.08 -7.97
C ARG A 614 -14.61 -27.77 -9.46
N SER A 615 -13.95 -26.69 -9.83
CA SER A 615 -14.02 -26.09 -11.17
C SER A 615 -12.63 -26.01 -11.80
N ALA A 616 -12.58 -26.11 -13.13
CA ALA A 616 -11.34 -26.12 -13.89
C ALA A 616 -10.43 -24.91 -13.61
N LEU A 617 -9.11 -25.15 -13.59
CA LEU A 617 -8.15 -24.12 -13.95
C LEU A 617 -8.13 -24.01 -15.48
N SER A 618 -8.41 -22.82 -16.01
CA SER A 618 -8.47 -22.56 -17.45
C SER A 618 -7.55 -21.41 -17.85
N VAL A 619 -6.65 -21.67 -18.80
CA VAL A 619 -5.70 -20.70 -19.35
C VAL A 619 -5.87 -20.69 -20.86
N SER A 620 -6.25 -19.55 -21.45
CA SER A 620 -6.59 -19.49 -22.87
C SER A 620 -6.11 -18.24 -23.59
N TRP A 621 -5.88 -18.30 -24.90
CA TRP A 621 -5.57 -17.14 -25.75
C TRP A 621 -4.34 -16.34 -25.29
N HIS A 622 -3.14 -16.87 -25.52
CA HIS A 622 -1.87 -16.22 -25.17
C HIS A 622 -1.74 -15.88 -23.68
N SER A 623 -2.22 -16.78 -22.81
CA SER A 623 -2.17 -16.60 -21.35
C SER A 623 -1.21 -17.57 -20.66
N VAL A 624 -0.77 -17.21 -19.44
CA VAL A 624 0.15 -18.02 -18.62
C VAL A 624 -0.32 -18.20 -17.18
N PHE A 625 -0.26 -19.43 -16.65
CA PHE A 625 -0.30 -19.69 -15.20
C PHE A 625 1.03 -20.30 -14.76
N ALA A 626 1.74 -19.65 -13.84
CA ALA A 626 3.12 -19.98 -13.48
C ALA A 626 3.28 -20.15 -11.96
N VAL A 627 3.96 -21.22 -11.54
CA VAL A 627 4.37 -21.48 -10.15
C VAL A 627 5.88 -21.69 -10.15
N VAL A 628 6.64 -20.64 -9.84
CA VAL A 628 8.07 -20.54 -10.18
C VAL A 628 8.93 -20.11 -9.01
N GLY A 629 9.93 -20.90 -8.60
CA GLY A 629 10.89 -20.50 -7.56
C GLY A 629 10.31 -20.44 -6.13
N ASN A 630 9.24 -21.19 -5.82
CA ASN A 630 8.65 -21.22 -4.48
C ASN A 630 9.28 -22.30 -3.60
N THR A 631 9.25 -22.11 -2.28
CA THR A 631 9.74 -23.08 -1.29
C THR A 631 8.58 -23.72 -0.52
N PHE A 632 8.55 -25.05 -0.46
CA PHE A 632 7.53 -25.83 0.22
C PHE A 632 8.12 -26.59 1.44
N HIS A 633 7.54 -26.32 2.61
CA HIS A 633 7.84 -26.92 3.91
C HIS A 633 6.58 -27.62 4.46
N MET A 634 6.08 -28.63 3.75
CA MET A 634 4.87 -29.37 4.14
C MET A 634 5.17 -30.44 5.20
N ALA A 635 4.24 -30.67 6.12
CA ALA A 635 4.31 -31.76 7.09
C ALA A 635 3.52 -32.98 6.60
N GLY A 636 4.00 -34.18 6.95
CA GLY A 636 3.37 -35.45 6.61
C GLY A 636 3.54 -35.87 5.14
N GLY A 637 3.90 -37.14 4.93
CA GLY A 637 4.04 -37.72 3.59
C GLY A 637 2.71 -37.85 2.82
N ASP A 638 1.57 -37.56 3.44
CA ASP A 638 0.24 -37.57 2.82
C ASP A 638 -0.16 -36.23 2.19
N SER A 639 0.60 -35.15 2.43
CA SER A 639 0.30 -33.81 1.92
C SER A 639 0.51 -33.68 0.41
N THR A 640 -0.22 -32.79 -0.25
CA THR A 640 -0.09 -32.47 -1.69
C THR A 640 0.36 -31.02 -1.86
N LEU A 641 1.15 -30.69 -2.89
CA LEU A 641 1.52 -29.28 -3.11
C LEU A 641 0.44 -28.54 -3.91
N ILE A 642 0.09 -29.08 -5.08
CA ILE A 642 -0.90 -28.50 -5.98
C ILE A 642 -1.95 -29.57 -6.26
N ASN A 643 -3.19 -29.34 -5.83
CA ASN A 643 -4.34 -30.15 -6.21
C ASN A 643 -5.27 -29.33 -7.09
N ILE A 644 -5.62 -29.86 -8.27
CA ILE A 644 -6.57 -29.24 -9.18
C ILE A 644 -7.70 -30.22 -9.45
N GLU A 645 -8.83 -29.97 -8.80
CA GLU A 645 -10.08 -30.66 -9.09
C GLU A 645 -10.68 -30.22 -10.43
N GLY A 646 -11.72 -30.94 -10.84
CA GLY A 646 -12.69 -30.46 -11.81
C GLY A 646 -14.08 -30.96 -11.44
N SER A 647 -15.04 -30.70 -12.32
CA SER A 647 -16.40 -31.24 -12.23
C SER A 647 -16.60 -32.32 -13.30
N ARG A 648 -17.66 -33.14 -13.17
CA ARG A 648 -18.02 -34.09 -14.23
C ARG A 648 -18.30 -33.44 -15.60
N HIS A 649 -18.43 -32.11 -15.65
CA HIS A 649 -18.66 -31.32 -16.85
C HIS A 649 -17.43 -30.49 -17.28
N SER A 650 -16.32 -30.53 -16.54
CA SER A 650 -15.12 -29.73 -16.80
C SER A 650 -13.82 -30.46 -16.44
N SER A 651 -12.88 -30.52 -17.38
CA SER A 651 -11.47 -30.89 -17.14
C SER A 651 -10.90 -30.23 -15.88
N SER A 652 -9.99 -30.90 -15.16
CA SER A 652 -9.25 -30.25 -14.05
C SER A 652 -8.43 -29.07 -14.57
N LEU A 653 -7.72 -29.27 -15.68
CA LEU A 653 -6.85 -28.27 -16.29
C LEU A 653 -7.15 -28.16 -17.78
N SER A 654 -7.40 -26.94 -18.27
CA SER A 654 -7.56 -26.61 -19.69
C SER A 654 -6.58 -25.53 -20.11
N VAL A 655 -5.67 -25.83 -21.04
CA VAL A 655 -4.66 -24.90 -21.57
C VAL A 655 -4.83 -24.80 -23.09
N LEU A 656 -5.31 -23.66 -23.58
CA LEU A 656 -5.89 -23.53 -24.92
C LEU A 656 -5.31 -22.34 -25.69
N ASN A 657 -5.22 -22.46 -27.02
CA ASN A 657 -4.93 -21.37 -27.95
C ASN A 657 -3.67 -20.55 -27.57
N ASN A 658 -2.50 -21.12 -27.87
CA ASN A 658 -1.19 -20.50 -27.61
C ASN A 658 -0.95 -20.14 -26.13
N SER A 659 -1.41 -20.96 -25.17
CA SER A 659 -1.24 -20.66 -23.74
C SER A 659 -0.26 -21.61 -23.06
N ALA A 660 0.24 -21.24 -21.88
CA ALA A 660 1.14 -22.10 -21.10
C ALA A 660 0.75 -22.24 -19.62
N VAL A 661 1.06 -23.40 -19.04
CA VAL A 661 1.10 -23.62 -17.59
C VAL A 661 2.49 -24.10 -17.23
N VAL A 662 3.17 -23.41 -16.31
CA VAL A 662 4.60 -23.64 -16.05
C VAL A 662 4.89 -23.75 -14.55
N ILE A 663 5.42 -24.89 -14.13
CA ILE A 663 5.80 -25.17 -12.75
C ILE A 663 7.32 -25.41 -12.76
N ARG A 664 8.11 -24.38 -12.41
CA ARG A 664 9.57 -24.37 -12.60
C ARG A 664 10.38 -24.02 -11.36
N GLY A 665 11.47 -24.74 -11.08
CA GLY A 665 12.48 -24.29 -10.11
C GLY A 665 12.01 -24.22 -8.66
N ASN A 666 10.96 -24.96 -8.27
CA ASN A 666 10.46 -24.96 -6.90
C ASN A 666 11.24 -25.95 -6.01
N LEU A 667 11.42 -25.61 -4.74
CA LEU A 667 12.14 -26.42 -3.75
C LEU A 667 11.18 -27.07 -2.74
N VAL A 668 11.21 -28.40 -2.63
CA VAL A 668 10.34 -29.19 -1.74
C VAL A 668 11.17 -29.90 -0.69
N THR A 669 11.26 -29.29 0.48
CA THR A 669 12.21 -29.64 1.55
C THR A 669 11.87 -30.93 2.33
N ARG A 670 10.69 -31.49 2.14
CA ARG A 670 10.17 -32.66 2.87
C ARG A 670 9.38 -33.59 1.94
N PRO A 671 9.33 -34.90 2.20
CA PRO A 671 8.50 -35.81 1.40
C PRO A 671 7.02 -35.46 1.43
N VAL A 672 6.35 -35.61 0.29
CA VAL A 672 4.91 -35.35 0.07
C VAL A 672 4.25 -36.53 -0.64
N ARG A 673 2.93 -36.55 -0.77
CA ARG A 673 2.24 -37.60 -1.53
C ARG A 673 2.30 -37.30 -3.03
N TYR A 674 1.84 -36.11 -3.39
CA TYR A 674 1.80 -35.59 -4.75
C TYR A 674 2.41 -34.19 -4.82
N PHE A 675 3.22 -33.89 -5.85
CA PHE A 675 3.53 -32.50 -6.17
C PHE A 675 2.33 -31.88 -6.89
N LEU A 676 1.95 -32.44 -8.04
CA LEU A 676 0.79 -32.03 -8.82
C LEU A 676 -0.19 -33.18 -8.96
N LEU A 677 -1.41 -32.98 -8.45
CA LEU A 677 -2.55 -33.88 -8.61
C LEU A 677 -3.62 -33.22 -9.49
N LEU A 678 -3.98 -33.88 -10.58
CA LEU A 678 -5.13 -33.52 -11.42
C LEU A 678 -6.18 -34.63 -11.29
N THR A 679 -7.32 -34.34 -10.65
CA THR A 679 -8.32 -35.38 -10.30
C THR A 679 -9.24 -35.78 -11.45
N LEU A 680 -9.41 -34.91 -12.45
CA LEU A 680 -10.15 -35.15 -13.68
C LEU A 680 -9.29 -34.82 -14.91
N ALA A 681 -9.91 -34.86 -16.09
CA ALA A 681 -9.23 -34.78 -17.36
C ALA A 681 -8.32 -33.55 -17.52
N LEU A 682 -7.18 -33.73 -18.19
CA LEU A 682 -6.31 -32.66 -18.67
C LEU A 682 -6.61 -32.37 -20.14
N ARG A 683 -6.70 -31.10 -20.52
CA ARG A 683 -6.84 -30.66 -21.91
C ARG A 683 -5.77 -29.63 -22.26
N VAL A 684 -4.96 -29.92 -23.27
CA VAL A 684 -3.92 -29.01 -23.81
C VAL A 684 -4.10 -28.95 -25.32
N GLU A 685 -4.60 -27.83 -25.85
CA GLU A 685 -4.98 -27.76 -27.27
C GLU A 685 -4.49 -26.47 -27.96
N SER A 686 -4.35 -26.55 -29.30
CA SER A 686 -4.05 -25.43 -30.19
C SER A 686 -2.74 -24.71 -29.83
N ARG A 687 -1.62 -25.39 -30.04
CA ARG A 687 -0.25 -24.90 -29.78
C ARG A 687 -0.04 -24.42 -28.34
N SER A 688 -0.60 -25.14 -27.37
CA SER A 688 -0.45 -24.81 -25.94
C SER A 688 0.54 -25.75 -25.25
N ALA A 689 1.10 -25.31 -24.12
CA ALA A 689 2.15 -26.04 -23.40
C ALA A 689 1.84 -26.24 -21.90
N VAL A 690 2.20 -27.40 -21.36
CA VAL A 690 2.28 -27.65 -19.91
C VAL A 690 3.70 -28.09 -19.57
N VAL A 691 4.40 -27.33 -18.74
CA VAL A 691 5.82 -27.53 -18.43
C VAL A 691 6.01 -27.74 -16.93
N PHE A 692 6.62 -28.86 -16.56
CA PHE A 692 6.99 -29.20 -15.18
C PHE A 692 8.50 -29.43 -15.12
N GLN A 693 9.26 -28.38 -14.76
CA GLN A 693 10.68 -28.29 -15.05
C GLN A 693 11.56 -27.95 -13.83
N ASP A 694 12.73 -28.58 -13.71
CA ASP A 694 13.81 -28.19 -12.79
C ASP A 694 13.38 -28.04 -11.31
N ASN A 695 12.37 -28.79 -10.86
CA ASN A 695 11.94 -28.76 -9.46
C ASN A 695 12.80 -29.72 -8.62
N ASP A 696 13.22 -29.27 -7.44
CA ASP A 696 14.03 -30.04 -6.49
C ASP A 696 13.14 -30.53 -5.33
N MET A 697 13.19 -31.82 -5.02
CA MET A 697 12.34 -32.41 -3.99
C MET A 697 12.98 -33.54 -3.19
N GLN A 698 12.64 -33.56 -1.90
CA GLN A 698 13.14 -34.55 -0.95
C GLN A 698 12.49 -35.93 -1.09
N GLY A 699 11.33 -36.06 -1.74
CA GLY A 699 10.67 -37.35 -2.04
C GLY A 699 9.17 -37.23 -2.30
N SER A 700 8.58 -38.24 -2.97
CA SER A 700 7.13 -38.30 -3.17
C SER A 700 6.56 -39.72 -3.27
N SER A 701 5.23 -39.87 -3.36
CA SER A 701 4.63 -41.12 -3.89
C SER A 701 4.56 -41.08 -5.41
N VAL A 702 3.99 -40.00 -5.96
CA VAL A 702 4.06 -39.64 -7.38
C VAL A 702 4.34 -38.14 -7.50
N VAL A 703 5.16 -37.70 -8.44
CA VAL A 703 5.38 -36.26 -8.65
C VAL A 703 4.20 -35.62 -9.36
N PHE A 704 3.86 -36.13 -10.55
CA PHE A 704 2.77 -35.63 -11.37
C PHE A 704 1.76 -36.76 -11.62
N PHE A 705 0.59 -36.68 -10.98
CA PHE A 705 -0.49 -37.66 -11.08
C PHE A 705 -1.69 -37.09 -11.84
N LEU A 706 -2.11 -37.81 -12.89
CA LEU A 706 -3.32 -37.57 -13.66
C LEU A 706 -4.26 -38.76 -13.46
N SER A 707 -5.40 -38.50 -12.82
CA SER A 707 -6.38 -39.52 -12.41
C SER A 707 -7.42 -39.87 -13.48
N GLU A 708 -7.46 -39.12 -14.59
CA GLU A 708 -8.41 -39.30 -15.69
C GLU A 708 -7.77 -39.01 -17.07
N PHE A 709 -8.56 -39.18 -18.14
CA PHE A 709 -8.15 -38.98 -19.53
C PHE A 709 -7.40 -37.65 -19.80
N SER A 710 -6.22 -37.74 -20.43
CA SER A 710 -5.52 -36.56 -20.98
C SER A 710 -5.82 -36.38 -22.47
N TYR A 711 -5.99 -35.14 -22.90
CA TYR A 711 -6.21 -34.72 -24.29
C TYR A 711 -5.17 -33.68 -24.68
N ILE A 712 -4.23 -34.04 -25.54
CA ILE A 712 -3.12 -33.15 -25.96
C ILE A 712 -3.13 -33.08 -27.49
N TYR A 713 -3.71 -32.01 -28.04
CA TYR A 713 -4.06 -31.92 -29.46
C TYR A 713 -3.51 -30.67 -30.16
N TYR A 714 -3.34 -30.78 -31.48
CA TYR A 714 -3.05 -29.67 -32.41
C TYR A 714 -1.73 -28.94 -32.11
N ASN A 715 -0.60 -29.64 -32.25
CA ASN A 715 0.76 -29.12 -32.02
C ASN A 715 0.99 -28.62 -30.59
N SER A 716 0.36 -29.27 -29.61
CA SER A 716 0.51 -28.96 -28.19
C SER A 716 1.58 -29.84 -27.53
N TRP A 717 2.03 -29.45 -26.33
CA TRP A 717 3.16 -30.09 -25.66
C TRP A 717 2.93 -30.23 -24.15
N LEU A 718 3.31 -31.39 -23.61
CA LEU A 718 3.48 -31.59 -22.17
C LEU A 718 4.92 -32.05 -21.90
N GLN A 719 5.65 -31.28 -21.08
CA GLN A 719 7.04 -31.51 -20.72
C GLN A 719 7.19 -31.77 -19.23
N VAL A 720 7.94 -32.81 -18.87
CA VAL A 720 8.40 -33.06 -17.49
C VAL A 720 9.92 -33.21 -17.53
N SER A 721 10.67 -32.17 -17.18
CA SER A 721 12.11 -32.12 -17.44
C SER A 721 12.99 -31.68 -16.26
N GLY A 722 14.20 -32.23 -16.16
CA GLY A 722 15.26 -31.75 -15.25
C GLY A 722 14.97 -31.84 -13.74
N ASN A 723 13.85 -32.44 -13.32
CA ASN A 723 13.46 -32.50 -11.92
C ASN A 723 14.39 -33.44 -11.12
N LEU A 724 14.73 -33.03 -9.89
CA LEU A 724 15.61 -33.76 -8.98
C LEU A 724 14.80 -34.35 -7.82
N CYS A 725 14.82 -35.68 -7.69
CA CYS A 725 14.22 -36.40 -6.57
C CYS A 725 15.32 -37.03 -5.69
N HIS A 726 15.60 -36.41 -4.54
CA HIS A 726 16.57 -36.92 -3.56
C HIS A 726 16.15 -38.25 -2.91
N MET A 727 14.85 -38.57 -2.94
CA MET A 727 14.32 -39.90 -2.67
C MET A 727 13.40 -40.29 -3.83
N SER A 728 13.61 -41.48 -4.40
CA SER A 728 12.79 -42.00 -5.50
C SER A 728 11.30 -42.03 -5.14
N PRO A 729 10.40 -41.63 -6.05
CA PRO A 729 8.97 -41.78 -5.88
C PRO A 729 8.60 -43.25 -5.59
N SER A 730 7.67 -43.48 -4.66
CA SER A 730 7.30 -44.86 -4.29
C SER A 730 6.55 -45.60 -5.39
N GLU A 731 5.95 -44.89 -6.35
CA GLU A 731 5.28 -45.48 -7.52
C GLU A 731 5.93 -45.05 -8.85
N ALA A 732 5.88 -43.75 -9.18
CA ALA A 732 6.48 -43.22 -10.41
C ALA A 732 6.70 -41.70 -10.35
N LEU A 733 7.54 -41.14 -11.24
CA LEU A 733 7.62 -39.68 -11.41
C LEU A 733 6.32 -39.12 -12.01
N THR A 734 5.87 -39.65 -13.14
CA THR A 734 4.64 -39.23 -13.82
C THR A 734 3.72 -40.41 -14.09
N VAL A 735 2.44 -40.27 -13.73
CA VAL A 735 1.39 -41.27 -13.96
C VAL A 735 0.24 -40.66 -14.74
N PHE A 736 -0.15 -41.33 -15.82
CA PHE A 736 -1.40 -41.10 -16.55
C PHE A 736 -2.31 -42.31 -16.39
N ASP A 737 -3.43 -42.14 -15.71
CA ASP A 737 -4.46 -43.17 -15.51
C ASP A 737 -5.80 -42.61 -16.01
N PRO A 738 -6.50 -43.20 -16.99
CA PRO A 738 -6.16 -44.43 -17.72
C PRO A 738 -5.32 -44.21 -18.99
N THR A 739 -5.50 -43.11 -19.75
CA THR A 739 -4.92 -42.94 -21.12
C THR A 739 -4.48 -41.51 -21.44
N VAL A 740 -3.59 -41.39 -22.43
CA VAL A 740 -3.21 -40.10 -23.06
C VAL A 740 -3.68 -40.11 -24.51
N ASN A 741 -4.52 -39.16 -24.89
CA ASN A 741 -4.96 -38.98 -26.27
C ASN A 741 -4.09 -37.90 -26.93
N LEU A 742 -3.53 -38.20 -28.10
CA LEU A 742 -2.52 -37.36 -28.76
C LEU A 742 -2.85 -37.15 -30.24
N ARG A 743 -2.91 -35.90 -30.67
CA ARG A 743 -3.12 -35.52 -32.08
C ARG A 743 -2.11 -34.47 -32.51
N ASP A 744 -1.20 -34.84 -33.41
CA ASP A 744 -0.10 -34.00 -33.92
C ASP A 744 0.62 -33.27 -32.77
N SER A 745 0.89 -33.95 -31.65
CA SER A 745 1.30 -33.35 -30.38
C SER A 745 2.22 -34.27 -29.58
N THR A 746 2.96 -33.70 -28.63
CA THR A 746 4.08 -34.36 -27.95
C THR A 746 3.92 -34.43 -26.43
N VAL A 747 4.23 -35.58 -25.85
CA VAL A 747 4.58 -35.71 -24.42
C VAL A 747 6.06 -36.02 -24.32
N SER A 748 6.81 -35.24 -23.53
CA SER A 748 8.24 -35.46 -23.32
C SER A 748 8.64 -35.52 -21.85
N VAL A 749 9.44 -36.51 -21.47
CA VAL A 749 9.96 -36.67 -20.12
C VAL A 749 11.48 -36.81 -20.16
N SER A 750 12.23 -35.80 -19.71
CA SER A 750 13.67 -35.70 -20.02
C SER A 750 14.57 -35.20 -18.90
N GLY A 751 15.80 -35.70 -18.79
CA GLY A 751 16.81 -35.16 -17.87
C GLY A 751 16.50 -35.31 -16.37
N ASN A 752 15.43 -35.99 -15.98
CA ASN A 752 15.02 -36.12 -14.58
C ASN A 752 15.98 -37.06 -13.82
N ARG A 753 16.31 -36.73 -12.57
CA ARG A 753 17.29 -37.45 -11.75
C ARG A 753 16.64 -38.00 -10.48
N LEU A 754 16.71 -39.32 -10.28
CA LEU A 754 16.08 -40.00 -9.14
C LEU A 754 17.12 -40.75 -8.31
N MET A 755 17.13 -40.58 -6.99
CA MET A 755 18.05 -41.31 -6.10
C MET A 755 17.36 -42.50 -5.42
N SER A 756 18.00 -43.67 -5.48
CA SER A 756 17.39 -45.00 -5.32
C SER A 756 16.97 -45.39 -3.90
N SER A 757 15.81 -46.06 -3.80
CA SER A 757 15.32 -46.74 -2.61
C SER A 757 15.08 -48.25 -2.88
N ARG A 758 16.15 -49.03 -3.10
CA ARG A 758 16.16 -50.51 -3.31
C ARG A 758 15.39 -51.06 -4.52
N VAL A 759 14.57 -50.27 -5.19
CA VAL A 759 13.72 -50.63 -6.33
C VAL A 759 13.96 -49.62 -7.45
N THR A 760 13.95 -50.07 -8.71
CA THR A 760 14.07 -49.18 -9.87
C THR A 760 12.79 -48.35 -10.03
N PRO A 761 12.82 -47.02 -9.87
CA PRO A 761 11.62 -46.19 -9.99
C PRO A 761 11.15 -46.12 -11.45
N THR A 762 9.83 -46.01 -11.63
CA THR A 762 9.25 -45.76 -12.95
C THR A 762 9.22 -44.26 -13.22
N VAL A 763 9.72 -43.81 -14.37
CA VAL A 763 9.69 -42.39 -14.74
C VAL A 763 8.35 -42.02 -15.34
N LEU A 764 7.88 -42.79 -16.33
CA LEU A 764 6.58 -42.56 -16.97
C LEU A 764 5.76 -43.86 -16.93
N ARG A 765 4.56 -43.77 -16.34
CA ARG A 765 3.55 -44.83 -16.36
C ARG A 765 2.30 -44.32 -17.06
N ILE A 766 1.82 -45.08 -18.05
CA ILE A 766 0.54 -44.87 -18.70
C ILE A 766 -0.24 -46.18 -18.58
N SER A 767 -1.36 -46.18 -17.86
CA SER A 767 -2.03 -47.44 -17.49
C SER A 767 -2.59 -48.21 -18.70
N THR A 768 -3.14 -47.51 -19.69
CA THR A 768 -3.80 -48.12 -20.85
C THR A 768 -3.55 -47.36 -22.16
N GLY A 769 -3.70 -48.08 -23.27
CA GLY A 769 -3.51 -47.54 -24.62
C GLY A 769 -4.72 -46.76 -25.11
N SER A 770 -4.49 -45.56 -25.66
CA SER A 770 -5.53 -44.76 -26.31
C SER A 770 -5.92 -45.36 -27.68
N ARG A 771 -7.18 -45.13 -28.08
CA ARG A 771 -7.68 -45.35 -29.44
C ARG A 771 -7.68 -44.07 -30.30
N ASP A 772 -7.41 -42.91 -29.68
CA ASP A 772 -7.40 -41.58 -30.29
C ASP A 772 -5.96 -41.05 -30.32
N LEU A 773 -5.14 -41.72 -31.14
CA LEU A 773 -3.75 -41.42 -31.40
C LEU A 773 -3.58 -41.14 -32.90
N THR A 774 -3.22 -39.92 -33.26
CA THR A 774 -2.96 -39.51 -34.67
C THR A 774 -1.71 -38.65 -34.69
N ASN A 775 -0.60 -39.13 -35.27
CA ASN A 775 0.71 -38.45 -35.28
C ASN A 775 1.19 -37.96 -33.90
N GLY A 776 0.74 -38.59 -32.81
CA GLY A 776 1.16 -38.27 -31.45
C GLY A 776 2.52 -38.89 -31.12
N ALA A 777 3.37 -38.15 -30.41
CA ALA A 777 4.69 -38.62 -30.00
C ALA A 777 4.82 -38.67 -28.46
N ILE A 778 5.39 -39.76 -27.96
CA ILE A 778 5.89 -39.85 -26.57
C ILE A 778 7.41 -40.03 -26.64
N VAL A 779 8.15 -39.10 -26.04
CA VAL A 779 9.62 -39.08 -26.09
C VAL A 779 10.20 -39.02 -24.67
N ALA A 780 11.01 -40.01 -24.30
CA ALA A 780 11.78 -39.99 -23.06
C ALA A 780 13.27 -39.87 -23.39
N ALA A 781 14.02 -39.01 -22.70
CA ALA A 781 15.46 -38.84 -22.95
C ALA A 781 16.26 -38.57 -21.68
N CYS A 782 17.35 -39.31 -21.47
CA CYS A 782 18.33 -39.04 -20.40
C CYS A 782 17.73 -38.91 -18.97
N ASN A 783 16.72 -39.72 -18.63
CA ASN A 783 16.29 -39.83 -17.23
C ASN A 783 17.20 -40.84 -16.51
N THR A 784 17.77 -40.45 -15.36
CA THR A 784 18.82 -41.21 -14.68
C THR A 784 18.45 -41.58 -13.25
N MET A 785 18.90 -42.76 -12.83
CA MET A 785 18.79 -43.27 -11.46
C MET A 785 20.20 -43.33 -10.84
N ASN A 786 20.39 -42.73 -9.66
CA ASN A 786 21.71 -42.57 -9.01
C ASN A 786 22.80 -41.91 -9.90
N GLY A 787 22.41 -41.15 -10.93
CA GLY A 787 23.34 -40.47 -11.85
C GLY A 787 23.87 -41.29 -13.03
N GLU A 788 23.75 -42.63 -13.01
CA GLU A 788 24.26 -43.50 -14.08
C GLU A 788 23.28 -44.61 -14.53
N GLY A 789 22.33 -45.02 -13.69
CA GLY A 789 21.40 -46.11 -13.98
C GLY A 789 20.27 -45.72 -14.92
N GLU A 790 19.95 -46.60 -15.87
CA GLU A 790 18.82 -46.44 -16.78
C GLU A 790 17.48 -46.55 -16.03
N ALA A 791 16.55 -45.63 -16.31
CA ALA A 791 15.27 -45.53 -15.63
C ALA A 791 14.17 -46.38 -16.29
N ASN A 792 13.17 -46.82 -15.53
CA ASN A 792 12.11 -47.70 -16.02
C ASN A 792 10.91 -46.92 -16.60
N TYR A 793 10.23 -47.51 -17.59
CA TYR A 793 9.06 -46.93 -18.25
C TYR A 793 7.96 -47.97 -18.44
N ALA A 794 6.72 -47.62 -18.10
CA ALA A 794 5.54 -48.47 -18.25
C ALA A 794 4.58 -47.83 -19.25
N ILE A 795 4.87 -48.01 -20.55
CA ILE A 795 4.15 -47.37 -21.66
C ILE A 795 3.52 -48.44 -22.56
N PRO A 796 2.21 -48.41 -22.84
CA PRO A 796 1.55 -49.32 -23.77
C PRO A 796 2.10 -49.18 -25.19
N SER A 797 2.30 -50.32 -25.86
CA SER A 797 2.94 -50.38 -27.18
C SER A 797 2.26 -49.56 -28.30
N VAL A 798 0.97 -49.24 -28.14
CA VAL A 798 0.22 -48.40 -29.10
C VAL A 798 0.85 -47.02 -29.30
N TYR A 799 1.54 -46.47 -28.29
CA TYR A 799 2.11 -45.12 -28.35
C TYR A 799 3.45 -45.04 -29.10
N ASN A 800 4.08 -46.18 -29.43
CA ASN A 800 5.38 -46.26 -30.11
C ASN A 800 6.44 -45.28 -29.55
N ALA A 801 6.58 -45.26 -28.21
CA ALA A 801 7.38 -44.27 -27.51
C ALA A 801 8.87 -44.36 -27.86
N THR A 802 9.50 -43.22 -28.11
CA THR A 802 10.94 -43.09 -28.37
C THR A 802 11.66 -42.90 -27.04
N ILE A 803 12.57 -43.81 -26.69
CA ILE A 803 13.36 -43.75 -25.45
C ILE A 803 14.83 -43.58 -25.84
N LEU A 804 15.47 -42.53 -25.33
CA LEU A 804 16.84 -42.13 -25.66
C LEU A 804 17.73 -42.14 -24.40
N ALA A 805 18.92 -42.70 -24.54
CA ALA A 805 19.95 -42.68 -23.53
C ALA A 805 20.58 -41.28 -23.38
N CYS A 806 21.29 -41.02 -22.29
CA CYS A 806 22.04 -39.77 -22.11
C CYS A 806 23.18 -39.57 -23.13
N SER A 807 23.59 -40.62 -23.82
CA SER A 807 24.60 -40.58 -24.88
C SER A 807 24.03 -40.27 -26.27
N ASP A 808 22.71 -40.34 -26.45
CA ASP A 808 22.09 -40.13 -27.75
C ASP A 808 22.02 -38.63 -28.09
N PRO A 809 22.14 -38.26 -29.38
CA PRO A 809 21.98 -36.88 -29.80
C PRO A 809 20.59 -36.36 -29.40
N CYS A 810 20.54 -35.18 -28.79
CA CYS A 810 19.33 -34.70 -28.15
C CYS A 810 18.17 -34.52 -29.14
N ALA A 811 17.02 -35.09 -28.81
CA ALA A 811 15.80 -34.92 -29.58
C ALA A 811 15.15 -33.57 -29.25
N LEU A 812 14.93 -32.73 -30.27
CA LEU A 812 14.34 -31.39 -30.11
C LEU A 812 13.03 -31.41 -29.32
N ALA A 813 12.23 -32.47 -29.50
CA ALA A 813 10.97 -32.73 -28.80
C ALA A 813 11.08 -32.80 -27.26
N THR A 814 12.28 -32.92 -26.68
CA THR A 814 12.49 -32.99 -25.22
C THR A 814 12.92 -31.68 -24.57
N SER A 815 13.28 -30.68 -25.37
CA SER A 815 13.83 -29.39 -24.91
C SER A 815 13.14 -28.17 -25.54
N CYS A 816 12.60 -28.33 -26.75
CA CYS A 816 12.01 -27.25 -27.55
C CYS A 816 10.53 -27.49 -27.82
N PHE A 817 9.71 -26.44 -27.67
CA PHE A 817 8.33 -26.49 -28.13
C PHE A 817 8.27 -26.39 -29.66
N LEU A 818 8.05 -27.54 -30.30
CA LEU A 818 8.17 -27.69 -31.76
C LEU A 818 7.29 -26.72 -32.56
N ALA A 819 6.12 -26.30 -32.03
CA ALA A 819 5.20 -25.39 -32.72
C ALA A 819 5.78 -23.99 -32.97
N TYR A 820 6.76 -23.55 -32.16
CA TYR A 820 7.38 -22.23 -32.23
C TYR A 820 8.92 -22.30 -32.29
N THR A 821 9.48 -23.43 -32.71
CA THR A 821 10.93 -23.59 -32.94
C THR A 821 11.24 -23.41 -34.43
N ALA A 822 12.10 -22.44 -34.78
CA ALA A 822 12.49 -22.17 -36.17
C ALA A 822 13.68 -23.03 -36.60
N THR A 823 14.73 -23.07 -35.76
CA THR A 823 15.92 -23.92 -35.91
C THR A 823 16.38 -24.35 -34.53
N ALA A 824 17.13 -25.44 -34.43
CA ALA A 824 17.75 -25.84 -33.17
C ALA A 824 19.12 -26.45 -33.40
N SER A 825 20.01 -26.27 -32.42
CA SER A 825 21.36 -26.82 -32.47
C SER A 825 21.36 -28.32 -32.22
N SER A 826 22.02 -29.10 -33.09
CA SER A 826 22.33 -30.51 -32.83
C SER A 826 23.24 -30.68 -31.61
N ASP A 827 24.10 -29.70 -31.37
CA ASP A 827 25.01 -29.67 -30.23
C ASP A 827 24.32 -28.92 -29.09
N GLY A 828 23.91 -29.65 -28.05
CA GLY A 828 23.37 -29.07 -26.81
C GLY A 828 21.86 -28.77 -26.81
N CYS A 829 21.11 -29.05 -27.89
CA CYS A 829 19.64 -28.93 -27.93
C CYS A 829 19.09 -27.50 -27.71
N ALA A 830 19.91 -26.46 -27.93
CA ALA A 830 19.47 -25.07 -27.84
C ALA A 830 18.45 -24.74 -28.93
N CYS A 831 17.32 -24.17 -28.54
CA CYS A 831 16.20 -23.82 -29.42
C CYS A 831 16.36 -22.37 -29.89
N ALA A 832 16.18 -22.11 -31.19
CA ALA A 832 16.01 -20.76 -31.72
C ALA A 832 14.55 -20.58 -32.15
N CYS A 833 13.88 -19.63 -31.53
CA CYS A 833 12.43 -19.49 -31.64
C CYS A 833 12.01 -18.83 -32.96
N ALA A 834 10.87 -19.29 -33.47
CA ALA A 834 10.09 -18.61 -34.50
C ALA A 834 9.35 -17.41 -33.90
N GLU A 835 8.76 -16.59 -34.76
CA GLU A 835 7.85 -15.51 -34.34
C GLU A 835 6.70 -16.07 -33.48
N GLY A 836 6.52 -15.51 -32.29
CA GLY A 836 5.56 -15.98 -31.27
C GLY A 836 6.11 -17.01 -30.27
N GLY A 837 7.36 -17.47 -30.41
CA GLY A 837 8.03 -18.32 -29.41
C GLY A 837 8.85 -17.50 -28.41
N HIS A 838 8.77 -17.86 -27.13
CA HIS A 838 9.37 -17.13 -26.01
C HIS A 838 10.25 -18.03 -25.11
N GLY A 839 11.40 -17.49 -24.69
CA GLY A 839 12.36 -18.17 -23.79
C GLY A 839 13.09 -19.36 -24.43
N ASP A 840 13.99 -19.99 -23.67
CA ASP A 840 14.89 -21.04 -24.17
C ASP A 840 14.19 -22.28 -24.74
N ALA A 841 12.96 -22.55 -24.29
CA ALA A 841 12.12 -23.66 -24.77
C ALA A 841 11.10 -23.23 -25.85
N CYS A 842 11.11 -21.97 -26.29
CA CYS A 842 10.20 -21.40 -27.30
C CYS A 842 8.71 -21.59 -26.97
N LEU A 843 8.32 -21.34 -25.73
CA LEU A 843 6.93 -21.43 -25.26
C LEU A 843 6.03 -20.39 -25.94
N PRO A 844 4.71 -20.64 -26.06
CA PRO A 844 3.81 -19.75 -26.81
C PRO A 844 3.52 -18.41 -26.12
N VAL A 845 4.05 -18.22 -24.91
CA VAL A 845 3.94 -17.03 -24.06
C VAL A 845 5.21 -16.86 -23.24
N ALA A 846 5.58 -15.62 -22.93
CA ALA A 846 6.68 -15.34 -22.02
C ALA A 846 6.35 -15.78 -20.59
N VAL A 847 7.31 -16.43 -19.94
CA VAL A 847 7.21 -16.90 -18.55
C VAL A 847 8.19 -16.10 -17.70
N PRO A 848 7.78 -15.53 -16.54
CA PRO A 848 8.70 -14.88 -15.63
C PRO A 848 9.76 -15.85 -15.11
N GLU A 849 11.01 -15.39 -15.04
CA GLU A 849 12.11 -16.17 -14.51
C GLU A 849 11.98 -16.35 -12.98
N PRO A 850 12.42 -17.49 -12.40
CA PRO A 850 12.57 -17.58 -10.96
C PRO A 850 13.56 -16.50 -10.48
N PRO A 851 13.32 -15.85 -9.33
CA PRO A 851 14.33 -15.00 -8.72
C PRO A 851 15.57 -15.84 -8.42
N SER A 852 16.69 -15.48 -9.04
CA SER A 852 17.94 -16.25 -8.96
C SER A 852 18.45 -16.32 -7.52
N THR A 853 18.68 -17.53 -7.01
CA THR A 853 19.43 -17.72 -5.75
C THR A 853 20.89 -17.27 -5.86
N ASP A 854 21.42 -17.18 -7.08
CA ASP A 854 22.77 -16.68 -7.36
C ASP A 854 22.80 -15.15 -7.51
N GLY A 855 22.81 -14.45 -6.38
CA GLY A 855 23.57 -13.21 -6.16
C GLY A 855 23.27 -11.94 -6.98
N ALA A 856 22.30 -11.93 -7.90
CA ALA A 856 22.23 -10.90 -8.96
C ALA A 856 20.90 -10.14 -9.12
N ASP A 857 20.05 -10.03 -8.10
CA ASP A 857 19.35 -8.75 -7.79
C ASP A 857 18.78 -8.74 -6.35
N LEU A 858 19.67 -8.78 -5.34
CA LEU A 858 19.30 -8.73 -3.91
C LEU A 858 18.76 -7.35 -3.44
N CYS A 859 18.34 -6.50 -4.37
CA CYS A 859 17.88 -5.17 -4.11
C CYS A 859 16.41 -5.19 -3.68
N VAL A 860 16.15 -4.79 -2.44
CA VAL A 860 14.80 -4.44 -1.99
C VAL A 860 14.39 -3.15 -2.70
N ARG A 861 13.32 -3.18 -3.52
CA ARG A 861 12.94 -2.07 -4.39
C ARG A 861 11.60 -1.42 -4.01
N ASP A 862 11.53 -0.09 -4.07
CA ASP A 862 10.31 0.74 -4.11
C ASP A 862 9.24 0.52 -2.99
N VAL A 863 9.65 -0.09 -1.87
CA VAL A 863 8.83 -0.31 -0.67
C VAL A 863 8.99 0.81 0.36
N ARG A 864 8.08 0.86 1.33
CA ARG A 864 8.16 1.76 2.49
C ARG A 864 8.39 0.97 3.77
N VAL A 865 9.29 1.45 4.63
CA VAL A 865 9.73 0.77 5.84
C VAL A 865 9.61 1.71 7.04
N ASP A 866 8.65 1.43 7.91
CA ASP A 866 8.29 2.28 9.07
C ASP A 866 8.82 1.75 10.41
N VAL A 867 9.73 0.77 10.38
CA VAL A 867 10.38 0.13 11.55
C VAL A 867 11.90 0.23 11.42
N GLU A 868 12.62 0.39 12.53
CA GLU A 868 14.08 0.51 12.56
C GLU A 868 14.76 -0.71 11.92
N VAL A 869 15.66 -0.47 10.96
CA VAL A 869 16.34 -1.52 10.20
C VAL A 869 17.78 -1.66 10.66
N ASN A 870 18.05 -2.67 11.50
CA ASN A 870 19.41 -3.06 11.89
C ASN A 870 19.95 -4.15 10.95
N VAL A 871 20.78 -3.74 9.99
CA VAL A 871 21.48 -4.65 9.07
C VAL A 871 22.85 -5.00 9.65
N GLY A 872 22.92 -6.14 10.34
CA GLY A 872 24.14 -6.52 11.07
C GLY A 872 24.43 -8.01 11.28
N PHE A 873 23.63 -8.96 10.79
CA PHE A 873 23.97 -10.38 10.97
C PHE A 873 23.66 -11.27 9.76
N GLY A 874 24.67 -12.03 9.35
CA GLY A 874 24.54 -13.14 8.39
C GLY A 874 24.76 -12.79 6.92
N THR A 875 24.55 -11.54 6.49
CA THR A 875 24.65 -11.12 5.09
C THR A 875 25.97 -10.43 4.73
N SER A 876 26.47 -10.68 3.52
CA SER A 876 27.63 -10.01 2.91
C SER A 876 27.26 -8.92 1.91
N VAL A 877 25.99 -8.89 1.48
CA VAL A 877 25.44 -7.92 0.53
C VAL A 877 24.18 -7.31 1.13
N VAL A 878 24.05 -5.99 0.98
CA VAL A 878 22.87 -5.19 1.32
C VAL A 878 22.54 -4.34 0.11
N CYS A 879 21.32 -4.41 -0.42
CA CYS A 879 20.87 -3.51 -1.46
C CYS A 879 19.45 -3.00 -1.21
N TYR A 880 19.27 -1.68 -1.26
CA TYR A 880 17.99 -0.99 -1.26
C TYR A 880 17.94 -0.02 -2.45
N VAL A 881 16.84 0.01 -3.20
CA VAL A 881 16.66 0.90 -4.36
C VAL A 881 15.27 1.55 -4.33
N GLY A 882 15.16 2.87 -4.32
CA GLY A 882 13.84 3.54 -4.31
C GLY A 882 13.06 3.42 -2.98
N VAL A 883 13.67 2.85 -1.94
CA VAL A 883 12.98 2.53 -0.67
C VAL A 883 12.78 3.78 0.18
N THR A 884 11.59 3.93 0.76
CA THR A 884 11.24 5.03 1.68
C THR A 884 11.30 4.57 3.13
N PHE A 885 12.26 5.08 3.91
CA PHE A 885 12.41 4.78 5.33
C PHE A 885 11.76 5.86 6.20
N ALA A 886 10.85 5.48 7.09
CA ALA A 886 10.25 6.35 8.10
C ALA A 886 10.80 6.11 9.53
N ALA A 887 11.71 5.15 9.67
CA ALA A 887 12.49 4.88 10.88
C ALA A 887 13.98 4.66 10.52
N ASP A 888 14.84 4.74 11.54
CA ASP A 888 16.31 4.72 11.37
C ASP A 888 16.83 3.43 10.70
N VAL A 889 17.89 3.58 9.89
CA VAL A 889 18.56 2.48 9.18
C VAL A 889 20.00 2.42 9.65
N VAL A 890 20.35 1.35 10.35
CA VAL A 890 21.70 1.09 10.86
C VAL A 890 22.32 -0.03 10.04
N VAL A 891 23.33 0.31 9.23
CA VAL A 891 24.20 -0.64 8.55
C VAL A 891 25.50 -0.74 9.34
N ASP A 892 25.56 -1.72 10.24
CA ASP A 892 26.79 -2.05 10.95
C ASP A 892 27.65 -2.96 10.06
N VAL A 893 28.52 -2.31 9.28
CA VAL A 893 29.42 -2.98 8.35
C VAL A 893 30.37 -3.93 9.09
N ALA A 894 30.66 -3.71 10.38
CA ALA A 894 31.55 -4.57 11.15
C ALA A 894 30.93 -5.92 11.54
N SER A 895 29.60 -6.02 11.61
CA SER A 895 28.86 -7.24 12.01
C SER A 895 28.32 -8.07 10.81
N MET A 896 28.27 -7.47 9.61
CA MET A 896 28.09 -8.19 8.34
C MET A 896 29.06 -9.38 8.15
N SER A 897 28.66 -10.36 7.34
CA SER A 897 29.45 -11.56 7.06
C SER A 897 30.32 -11.41 5.81
N GLY A 898 31.36 -12.25 5.69
CA GLY A 898 32.21 -12.31 4.50
C GLY A 898 33.41 -11.34 4.49
N SER A 899 34.40 -11.65 3.65
CA SER A 899 35.64 -10.87 3.49
C SER A 899 35.48 -9.64 2.60
N VAL A 900 34.45 -9.62 1.73
CA VAL A 900 34.04 -8.46 0.95
C VAL A 900 32.58 -8.16 1.30
N ARG A 901 32.33 -6.96 1.81
CA ARG A 901 31.03 -6.52 2.33
C ARG A 901 30.50 -5.40 1.45
N ASN A 902 29.42 -5.66 0.71
CA ASN A 902 28.86 -4.73 -0.25
C ASN A 902 27.57 -4.11 0.30
N VAL A 903 27.48 -2.78 0.30
CA VAL A 903 26.29 -2.04 0.73
C VAL A 903 25.91 -1.06 -0.37
N THR A 904 24.69 -1.15 -0.88
CA THR A 904 24.14 -0.23 -1.88
C THR A 904 22.81 0.33 -1.40
N LEU A 905 22.71 1.65 -1.28
CA LEU A 905 21.44 2.36 -1.11
C LEU A 905 21.32 3.33 -2.29
N ALA A 906 20.41 3.07 -3.22
CA ALA A 906 20.21 3.89 -4.41
C ALA A 906 18.82 4.54 -4.41
N ASN A 907 18.71 5.84 -4.65
CA ASN A 907 17.43 6.57 -4.74
C ASN A 907 16.50 6.38 -3.51
N CYS A 908 17.07 6.11 -2.33
CA CYS A 908 16.28 5.87 -1.12
C CYS A 908 15.85 7.20 -0.49
N THR A 909 14.62 7.27 0.03
CA THR A 909 14.06 8.46 0.66
C THR A 909 13.93 8.27 2.17
N PHE A 910 14.30 9.25 2.98
CA PHE A 910 14.15 9.24 4.45
C PHE A 910 13.13 10.31 4.88
N VAL A 911 12.11 9.86 5.62
CA VAL A 911 10.97 10.66 6.08
C VAL A 911 10.76 10.50 7.59
N GLY A 912 9.85 11.28 8.18
CA GLY A 912 9.53 11.22 9.63
C GLY A 912 10.63 11.69 10.59
N GLY A 913 11.85 11.94 10.10
CA GLY A 913 13.05 12.20 10.92
C GLY A 913 14.04 11.03 10.92
N ALA A 914 13.73 9.95 10.20
CA ALA A 914 14.60 8.78 10.04
C ALA A 914 16.01 9.14 9.56
N SER A 915 17.02 8.50 10.11
CA SER A 915 18.43 8.71 9.77
C SER A 915 19.15 7.43 9.33
N LEU A 916 20.13 7.57 8.44
CA LEU A 916 21.00 6.49 7.97
C LEU A 916 22.31 6.50 8.76
N TYR A 917 22.73 5.34 9.27
CA TYR A 917 24.00 5.14 9.95
C TYR A 917 24.79 4.05 9.23
N VAL A 918 25.97 4.39 8.70
CA VAL A 918 26.94 3.41 8.18
C VAL A 918 28.12 3.36 9.15
N VAL A 919 28.24 2.23 9.83
CA VAL A 919 29.12 2.09 10.99
C VAL A 919 30.23 1.10 10.67
N GLY A 920 31.47 1.57 10.73
CA GLY A 920 32.68 0.74 10.67
C GLY A 920 33.14 0.27 12.05
N TRP A 921 34.30 -0.40 12.07
CA TRP A 921 34.89 -1.00 13.27
C TRP A 921 35.35 0.06 14.26
N ARG A 922 35.00 -0.10 15.54
CA ARG A 922 35.49 0.76 16.64
C ARG A 922 36.99 0.50 16.92
N SER A 923 37.39 -0.76 16.92
CA SER A 923 38.79 -1.22 16.99
C SER A 923 39.44 -1.26 15.61
N ASP A 924 40.74 -1.58 15.53
CA ASP A 924 41.38 -1.81 14.24
C ASP A 924 40.71 -2.97 13.47
N PRO A 925 40.40 -2.79 12.17
CA PRO A 925 39.69 -3.79 11.38
C PRO A 925 40.58 -5.00 11.04
N PRO A 926 39.99 -6.20 10.80
CA PRO A 926 40.75 -7.39 10.44
C PRO A 926 41.54 -7.23 9.12
N ALA A 927 42.70 -7.88 9.05
CA ALA A 927 43.51 -7.89 7.82
C ALA A 927 42.89 -8.82 6.76
N GLY A 928 42.88 -8.37 5.50
CA GLY A 928 42.36 -9.13 4.37
C GLY A 928 40.85 -8.97 4.10
N GLU A 929 40.17 -8.14 4.88
CA GLU A 929 38.76 -7.76 4.63
C GLU A 929 38.65 -6.45 3.85
N ARG A 930 37.46 -6.18 3.27
CA ARG A 930 37.12 -4.96 2.55
C ARG A 930 35.62 -4.66 2.65
N ALA A 931 35.27 -3.39 2.75
CA ALA A 931 33.91 -2.89 2.56
C ALA A 931 33.82 -1.99 1.32
N ASP A 932 32.80 -2.21 0.48
CA ASP A 932 32.42 -1.30 -0.60
C ASP A 932 30.99 -0.81 -0.33
N VAL A 933 30.88 0.45 0.09
CA VAL A 933 29.60 1.13 0.41
C VAL A 933 29.33 2.19 -0.64
N LEU A 934 28.16 2.12 -1.28
CA LEU A 934 27.64 3.09 -2.22
C LEU A 934 26.26 3.57 -1.77
N ILE A 935 26.19 4.82 -1.31
CA ILE A 935 24.96 5.57 -1.11
C ILE A 935 24.83 6.51 -2.29
N SER A 936 23.79 6.37 -3.10
CA SER A 936 23.56 7.12 -4.34
C SER A 936 22.12 7.65 -4.34
N GLY A 937 21.88 8.90 -4.69
CA GLY A 937 20.49 9.41 -4.76
C GLY A 937 19.74 9.41 -3.42
N LEU A 938 20.44 9.45 -2.28
CA LEU A 938 19.79 9.47 -0.97
C LEU A 938 19.08 10.81 -0.75
N GLU A 939 17.78 10.77 -0.47
CA GLU A 939 16.97 11.97 -0.29
C GLU A 939 16.38 12.04 1.13
N SER A 940 16.78 13.01 1.94
CA SER A 940 16.17 13.30 3.25
C SER A 940 15.64 14.72 3.27
N ARG A 941 14.34 14.89 3.55
CA ARG A 941 13.69 16.22 3.59
C ARG A 941 13.06 16.61 4.91
N SER A 942 12.88 15.70 5.85
CA SER A 942 12.04 15.94 7.04
C SER A 942 12.83 16.03 8.35
N GLY A 943 14.09 16.47 8.29
CA GLY A 943 14.96 16.53 9.47
C GLY A 943 15.63 15.20 9.87
N GLY A 944 15.71 14.25 8.95
CA GLY A 944 16.58 13.07 9.06
C GLY A 944 17.96 13.34 8.46
N GLY A 945 18.99 12.59 8.86
CA GLY A 945 20.36 12.78 8.37
C GLY A 945 21.08 11.49 7.98
N ALA A 946 22.32 11.61 7.51
CA ALA A 946 23.21 10.48 7.27
C ALA A 946 24.44 10.57 8.19
N LEU A 947 24.96 9.43 8.65
CA LEU A 947 26.12 9.33 9.54
C LEU A 947 27.05 8.22 9.04
N VAL A 948 28.34 8.54 8.90
CA VAL A 948 29.40 7.58 8.56
C VAL A 948 30.42 7.56 9.69
N ALA A 949 30.70 6.38 10.26
CA ALA A 949 31.48 6.28 11.50
C ALA A 949 32.67 5.31 11.46
N ASN A 950 33.66 5.61 12.29
CA ASN A 950 34.78 4.77 12.72
C ASN A 950 35.78 4.37 11.62
N ARG A 951 36.25 3.11 11.63
CA ARG A 951 37.34 2.58 10.80
C ARG A 951 36.83 1.60 9.75
N TYR A 952 37.49 1.56 8.59
CA TYR A 952 37.21 0.59 7.52
C TYR A 952 38.49 -0.15 7.10
N PRO A 953 38.43 -1.48 6.83
CA PRO A 953 39.58 -2.29 6.42
C PRO A 953 40.37 -1.67 5.25
N PRO A 954 41.71 -1.77 5.20
CA PRO A 954 42.50 -1.21 4.10
C PRO A 954 42.01 -1.64 2.72
N GLY A 955 41.86 -0.70 1.80
CA GLY A 955 41.28 -0.92 0.47
C GLY A 955 39.76 -0.72 0.38
N SER A 956 39.08 -0.46 1.51
CA SER A 956 37.64 -0.16 1.53
C SER A 956 37.30 1.18 0.88
N ARG A 957 36.09 1.26 0.34
CA ARG A 957 35.54 2.44 -0.34
C ARG A 957 34.17 2.75 0.23
N VAL A 958 33.98 3.96 0.73
CA VAL A 958 32.68 4.47 1.18
C VAL A 958 32.36 5.70 0.35
N THR A 959 31.24 5.65 -0.39
CA THR A 959 30.85 6.71 -1.33
C THR A 959 29.44 7.15 -1.01
N VAL A 960 29.26 8.45 -0.75
CA VAL A 960 27.96 9.14 -0.75
C VAL A 960 27.94 10.01 -2.00
N VAL A 961 27.01 9.77 -2.92
CA VAL A 961 26.95 10.44 -4.22
C VAL A 961 25.54 10.82 -4.63
N ASP A 962 25.38 11.87 -5.46
CA ASP A 962 24.10 12.29 -6.06
C ASP A 962 22.96 12.51 -5.04
N SER A 963 23.28 12.84 -3.78
CA SER A 963 22.35 12.81 -2.65
C SER A 963 21.87 14.22 -2.24
N VAL A 964 20.70 14.32 -1.63
CA VAL A 964 20.08 15.57 -1.17
C VAL A 964 19.63 15.44 0.29
N LEU A 965 20.27 16.18 1.20
CA LEU A 965 20.01 16.11 2.65
C LEU A 965 19.58 17.49 3.18
N ILE A 966 18.36 17.59 3.71
CA ILE A 966 17.74 18.85 4.14
C ILE A 966 17.31 18.77 5.62
N ALA A 967 17.96 19.57 6.46
CA ALA A 967 17.64 19.74 7.87
C ALA A 967 16.73 20.96 8.09
N GLU A 968 15.43 20.70 8.20
CA GLU A 968 14.39 21.70 8.48
C GLU A 968 14.13 21.93 9.97
N LYS A 969 14.32 20.85 10.70
CA LYS A 969 14.23 20.75 12.15
C LYS A 969 15.54 20.13 12.65
N ARG A 970 15.75 20.18 13.95
CA ARG A 970 16.91 19.55 14.59
C ARG A 970 16.97 18.07 14.21
N VAL A 971 18.06 17.65 13.58
CA VAL A 971 18.34 16.25 13.28
C VAL A 971 18.81 15.61 14.57
N ALA A 972 18.06 14.61 15.06
CA ALA A 972 18.38 13.87 16.27
C ALA A 972 18.91 12.50 15.87
N TYR A 973 20.23 12.32 16.02
CA TYR A 973 20.89 11.03 15.87
C TYR A 973 20.92 10.29 17.22
N HIS A 974 21.10 8.97 17.21
CA HIS A 974 21.24 8.16 18.42
C HIS A 974 22.28 8.72 19.43
N ASP A 975 21.89 8.74 20.71
CA ASP A 975 22.74 9.18 21.84
C ASP A 975 24.09 8.43 21.93
N ALA A 976 24.17 7.20 21.38
CA ALA A 976 25.36 6.36 21.36
C ALA A 976 26.58 6.94 20.59
N TYR A 977 26.42 8.08 19.93
CA TYR A 977 27.48 8.82 19.23
C TYR A 977 27.86 10.15 19.91
N ASP A 978 27.38 10.41 21.14
CA ASP A 978 27.76 11.55 21.99
C ASP A 978 27.65 12.95 21.31
N LEU A 979 26.79 13.09 20.29
CA LEU A 979 26.59 14.33 19.55
C LEU A 979 25.86 15.42 20.37
N GLY A 980 25.17 15.00 21.45
CA GLY A 980 24.53 15.88 22.43
C GLY A 980 23.51 16.83 21.79
N ALA A 981 23.82 18.12 21.80
CA ALA A 981 22.95 19.17 21.25
C ALA A 981 23.23 19.49 19.76
N ALA A 982 24.26 18.90 19.15
CA ALA A 982 24.62 19.18 17.76
C ALA A 982 23.58 18.62 16.77
N SER A 983 23.36 19.34 15.68
CA SER A 983 22.44 18.95 14.61
C SER A 983 23.16 19.12 13.28
N ALA A 984 23.14 18.09 12.43
CA ALA A 984 23.75 18.16 11.11
C ALA A 984 23.01 17.29 10.09
N CYS A 985 23.17 17.60 8.81
CA CYS A 985 22.56 16.80 7.74
C CYS A 985 23.40 15.55 7.43
N LEU A 986 24.74 15.71 7.44
CA LEU A 986 25.71 14.64 7.26
C LEU A 986 26.73 14.67 8.41
N VAL A 987 26.92 13.55 9.09
CA VAL A 987 27.88 13.40 10.19
C VAL A 987 29.00 12.44 9.82
N LEU A 988 30.24 12.84 10.06
CA LEU A 988 31.42 11.98 10.02
C LEU A 988 31.94 11.77 11.45
N HIS A 989 31.73 10.59 12.02
CA HIS A 989 32.02 10.33 13.44
C HIS A 989 33.29 9.47 13.64
N SER A 990 34.31 10.04 14.26
CA SER A 990 35.58 9.37 14.62
C SER A 990 36.25 8.64 13.44
N VAL A 991 36.27 9.30 12.27
CA VAL A 991 36.68 8.68 11.01
C VAL A 991 38.20 8.48 10.96
N ASN A 992 38.64 7.23 10.85
CA ASN A 992 40.06 6.88 10.69
C ASN A 992 40.24 5.92 9.51
N LEU A 993 40.89 6.39 8.44
CA LEU A 993 41.03 5.70 7.16
C LEU A 993 42.51 5.34 6.92
N THR A 994 42.84 4.07 7.16
CA THR A 994 44.17 3.50 6.91
C THR A 994 44.16 2.76 5.58
N GLY A 995 44.62 3.41 4.51
CA GLY A 995 44.56 2.86 3.14
C GLY A 995 43.14 2.70 2.58
N SER A 996 42.16 3.40 3.17
CA SER A 996 40.73 3.37 2.80
C SER A 996 40.28 4.74 2.28
N VAL A 997 39.23 4.77 1.46
CA VAL A 997 38.76 6.00 0.81
C VAL A 997 37.31 6.29 1.18
N LEU A 998 37.06 7.47 1.73
CA LEU A 998 35.73 8.06 1.87
C LEU A 998 35.56 9.13 0.79
N THR A 999 34.44 9.11 0.08
CA THR A 999 34.11 10.08 -0.96
C THR A 999 32.69 10.60 -0.76
N ILE A 1000 32.55 11.92 -0.72
CA ILE A 1000 31.27 12.63 -0.72
C ILE A 1000 31.23 13.42 -2.02
N ALA A 1001 30.40 13.03 -2.97
CA ALA A 1001 30.40 13.63 -4.30
C ALA A 1001 29.01 14.08 -4.77
N ARG A 1002 28.93 15.14 -5.58
CA ARG A 1002 27.69 15.64 -6.21
C ARG A 1002 26.50 15.68 -5.24
N THR A 1003 26.74 16.09 -3.99
CA THR A 1003 25.78 15.96 -2.89
C THR A 1003 25.36 17.35 -2.45
N HIS A 1004 24.05 17.59 -2.38
CA HIS A 1004 23.46 18.83 -1.91
C HIS A 1004 23.05 18.70 -0.44
N VAL A 1005 23.45 19.67 0.38
CA VAL A 1005 23.16 19.73 1.81
C VAL A 1005 22.56 21.08 2.15
N ALA A 1006 21.41 21.12 2.81
CA ALA A 1006 20.73 22.35 3.18
C ALA A 1006 20.27 22.35 4.64
N ALA A 1007 20.84 23.23 5.47
CA ALA A 1007 20.42 23.41 6.86
C ALA A 1007 19.73 24.78 7.05
N VAL A 1008 18.41 24.79 7.25
CA VAL A 1008 17.60 26.02 7.12
C VAL A 1008 17.35 26.75 8.44
N PHE A 1009 18.10 26.43 9.48
CA PHE A 1009 18.15 27.15 10.76
C PHE A 1009 19.60 27.27 11.26
N ARG A 1010 19.91 28.39 11.94
CA ARG A 1010 21.29 28.83 12.30
C ARG A 1010 22.14 27.80 13.04
N ASP A 1011 21.53 27.05 13.95
CA ASP A 1011 22.25 26.15 14.86
C ASP A 1011 22.57 24.77 14.24
N ALA A 1012 22.12 24.51 13.01
CA ALA A 1012 22.49 23.30 12.28
C ALA A 1012 23.74 23.50 11.41
N VAL A 1013 24.50 22.42 11.32
CA VAL A 1013 25.69 22.29 10.48
C VAL A 1013 25.30 21.55 9.19
N GLY A 1014 25.89 21.89 8.05
CA GLY A 1014 25.74 21.08 6.84
C GLY A 1014 26.38 19.70 7.02
N VAL A 1015 27.70 19.69 7.08
CA VAL A 1015 28.53 18.50 7.35
C VAL A 1015 29.28 18.69 8.67
N LEU A 1016 29.02 17.83 9.65
CA LEU A 1016 29.67 17.85 10.95
C LEU A 1016 30.62 16.67 11.09
N VAL A 1017 31.88 16.94 11.38
CA VAL A 1017 32.86 15.92 11.75
C VAL A 1017 33.08 15.98 13.26
N VAL A 1018 32.84 14.88 13.97
CA VAL A 1018 33.05 14.77 15.43
C VAL A 1018 34.13 13.74 15.72
N GLY A 1019 35.03 14.04 16.64
CA GLY A 1019 36.20 13.19 16.94
C GLY A 1019 37.36 13.33 15.94
N GLY A 1020 37.19 14.14 14.89
CA GLY A 1020 38.21 14.45 13.89
C GLY A 1020 38.32 13.45 12.75
N VAL A 1021 39.32 13.68 11.88
CA VAL A 1021 39.67 12.80 10.75
C VAL A 1021 41.14 12.39 10.87
N ALA A 1022 41.41 11.09 10.81
CA ALA A 1022 42.77 10.55 10.69
C ALA A 1022 42.92 9.76 9.39
N LEU A 1023 43.92 10.10 8.58
CA LEU A 1023 44.26 9.41 7.34
C LEU A 1023 45.70 8.90 7.43
N SER A 1024 45.91 7.63 7.11
CA SER A 1024 47.24 7.03 7.07
C SER A 1024 47.39 6.04 5.91
N SER A 1025 48.63 5.74 5.53
CA SER A 1025 48.96 4.68 4.57
C SER A 1025 48.17 4.77 3.26
N ARG A 1026 48.15 5.96 2.64
CA ARG A 1026 47.36 6.28 1.44
C ARG A 1026 45.83 6.25 1.64
N GLY A 1027 45.36 6.64 2.83
CA GLY A 1027 43.93 6.93 3.06
C GLY A 1027 43.51 8.25 2.40
N ALA A 1028 42.22 8.38 2.07
CA ALA A 1028 41.70 9.62 1.48
C ALA A 1028 40.29 9.99 1.94
N LEU A 1029 40.07 11.29 2.10
CA LEU A 1029 38.76 11.94 2.16
C LEU A 1029 38.63 12.87 0.95
N HIS A 1030 37.83 12.47 -0.02
CA HIS A 1030 37.49 13.28 -1.19
C HIS A 1030 36.09 13.88 -1.03
N VAL A 1031 35.97 15.18 -1.29
CA VAL A 1031 34.73 15.93 -1.28
C VAL A 1031 34.64 16.64 -2.63
N ASP A 1032 33.77 16.18 -3.52
CA ASP A 1032 33.84 16.49 -4.97
C ASP A 1032 32.47 16.91 -5.51
N GLY A 1033 32.24 18.21 -5.70
CA GLY A 1033 30.90 18.72 -6.00
C GLY A 1033 29.94 18.69 -4.81
N LEU A 1034 30.44 18.87 -3.58
CA LEU A 1034 29.58 19.10 -2.42
C LEU A 1034 29.01 20.52 -2.50
N SER A 1035 27.69 20.65 -2.45
CA SER A 1035 26.99 21.95 -2.42
C SER A 1035 26.29 22.12 -1.08
N VAL A 1036 26.83 22.95 -0.19
CA VAL A 1036 26.25 23.20 1.15
C VAL A 1036 25.62 24.59 1.22
N GLN A 1037 24.35 24.65 1.57
CA GLN A 1037 23.66 25.88 1.96
C GLN A 1037 23.32 25.82 3.45
N THR A 1038 23.53 26.92 4.18
CA THR A 1038 23.00 27.05 5.55
C THR A 1038 22.27 28.36 5.76
N ALA A 1039 21.50 28.46 6.84
CA ALA A 1039 20.92 29.71 7.32
C ALA A 1039 21.95 30.51 8.15
N LEU A 1040 23.12 30.81 7.56
CA LEU A 1040 24.23 31.53 8.21
C LEU A 1040 24.75 30.76 9.43
N GLY A 1041 24.79 29.42 9.28
CA GLY A 1041 25.36 28.44 10.20
C GLY A 1041 26.73 27.94 9.72
N LEU A 1042 27.21 26.79 10.22
CA LEU A 1042 28.49 26.21 9.75
C LEU A 1042 28.24 25.25 8.59
N CYS A 1043 28.86 25.47 7.43
CA CYS A 1043 28.66 24.57 6.30
C CYS A 1043 29.43 23.25 6.48
N VAL A 1044 30.72 23.31 6.82
CA VAL A 1044 31.50 22.16 7.28
C VAL A 1044 32.17 22.52 8.60
N SER A 1045 31.87 21.81 9.69
CA SER A 1045 32.60 21.96 10.96
C SER A 1045 33.32 20.67 11.34
N VAL A 1046 34.59 20.78 11.72
CA VAL A 1046 35.39 19.69 12.29
C VAL A 1046 35.63 19.97 13.77
N GLU A 1047 34.80 19.37 14.60
CA GLU A 1047 34.92 19.30 16.06
C GLU A 1047 35.92 18.19 16.44
N GLY A 1048 37.19 18.47 16.12
CA GLY A 1048 38.32 17.57 16.26
C GLY A 1048 39.54 18.03 15.46
N GLY A 1049 40.61 17.25 15.48
CA GLY A 1049 41.79 17.46 14.64
C GLY A 1049 41.66 16.83 13.25
N VAL A 1050 42.54 17.23 12.33
CA VAL A 1050 42.71 16.57 11.02
C VAL A 1050 44.16 16.12 10.89
N ALA A 1051 44.39 14.82 10.78
CA ALA A 1051 45.72 14.24 10.61
C ALA A 1051 45.79 13.49 9.26
N ALA A 1052 46.80 13.78 8.44
CA ALA A 1052 47.05 13.07 7.18
C ALA A 1052 48.52 12.66 7.09
N SER A 1053 48.78 11.37 6.89
CA SER A 1053 50.13 10.79 6.93
C SER A 1053 50.36 9.73 5.85
N GLY A 1054 51.62 9.54 5.45
CA GLY A 1054 52.01 8.41 4.59
C GLY A 1054 51.36 8.42 3.21
N GLY A 1055 51.41 9.54 2.50
CA GLY A 1055 50.84 9.68 1.16
C GLY A 1055 49.30 9.73 1.16
N SER A 1056 48.69 10.33 2.18
CA SER A 1056 47.23 10.47 2.29
C SER A 1056 46.72 11.80 1.70
N VAL A 1057 45.39 11.91 1.48
CA VAL A 1057 44.76 13.09 0.84
C VAL A 1057 43.49 13.53 1.57
N VAL A 1058 43.39 14.81 1.92
CA VAL A 1058 42.09 15.49 2.13
C VAL A 1058 41.87 16.44 0.96
N ALA A 1059 40.80 16.28 0.19
CA ALA A 1059 40.53 17.15 -0.95
C ALA A 1059 39.07 17.64 -0.96
N PHE A 1060 38.91 18.95 -1.13
CA PHE A 1060 37.67 19.59 -1.54
C PHE A 1060 37.86 20.06 -2.99
N VAL A 1061 36.96 19.63 -3.88
CA VAL A 1061 37.02 19.85 -5.33
C VAL A 1061 35.64 20.28 -5.80
N ASP A 1062 35.58 21.29 -6.68
CA ASP A 1062 34.35 21.79 -7.34
C ASP A 1062 33.16 22.03 -6.40
N SER A 1063 33.44 22.37 -5.13
CA SER A 1063 32.45 22.40 -4.04
C SER A 1063 31.90 23.80 -3.79
N GLY A 1064 30.59 23.93 -3.67
CA GLY A 1064 29.89 25.19 -3.40
C GLY A 1064 29.49 25.32 -1.92
N PHE A 1065 29.70 26.50 -1.35
CA PHE A 1065 29.31 26.83 0.02
C PHE A 1065 28.55 28.15 0.02
N LEU A 1066 27.26 28.15 0.39
CA LEU A 1066 26.36 29.30 0.29
C LEU A 1066 25.77 29.69 1.65
N LEU A 1067 25.80 30.99 1.95
CA LEU A 1067 25.20 31.58 3.16
C LEU A 1067 25.71 30.89 4.43
N CYS A 1068 27.01 30.57 4.46
CA CYS A 1068 27.68 29.98 5.61
C CYS A 1068 28.23 31.09 6.51
N LYS A 1069 28.28 30.90 7.82
CA LYS A 1069 29.20 31.67 8.66
C LYS A 1069 30.65 31.39 8.27
N HIS A 1070 31.01 30.11 8.25
CA HIS A 1070 32.25 29.59 7.70
C HIS A 1070 31.91 28.45 6.73
N ALA A 1071 32.56 28.43 5.57
CA ALA A 1071 32.43 27.33 4.61
C ALA A 1071 33.06 26.05 5.18
N VAL A 1072 34.29 26.16 5.71
CA VAL A 1072 35.00 25.08 6.41
C VAL A 1072 35.64 25.63 7.68
N SER A 1073 35.33 25.05 8.85
CA SER A 1073 35.97 25.39 10.13
C SER A 1073 36.54 24.16 10.83
N VAL A 1074 37.80 24.22 11.26
CA VAL A 1074 38.48 23.15 12.00
C VAL A 1074 38.88 23.63 13.38
N ARG A 1075 38.41 22.94 14.42
CA ARG A 1075 38.61 23.31 15.83
C ARG A 1075 39.92 22.81 16.42
N GLY A 1076 40.30 21.57 16.10
CA GLY A 1076 41.55 20.97 16.54
C GLY A 1076 42.73 21.30 15.65
N ALA A 1077 43.89 20.73 15.98
CA ALA A 1077 45.10 20.88 15.19
C ALA A 1077 45.00 20.16 13.83
N VAL A 1078 45.62 20.73 12.80
CA VAL A 1078 45.78 20.10 11.49
C VAL A 1078 47.23 19.68 11.33
N SER A 1079 47.50 18.40 11.06
CA SER A 1079 48.84 17.83 10.96
C SER A 1079 49.00 17.00 9.69
N VAL A 1080 49.86 17.45 8.77
CA VAL A 1080 50.02 16.86 7.44
C VAL A 1080 51.47 16.44 7.25
N SER A 1081 51.74 15.13 7.14
CA SER A 1081 53.09 14.57 7.02
C SER A 1081 53.25 13.70 5.77
N GLY A 1082 54.10 14.11 4.83
CA GLY A 1082 54.27 13.48 3.51
C GLY A 1082 52.94 13.23 2.78
N SER A 1083 52.02 14.19 2.87
CA SER A 1083 50.61 14.06 2.45
C SER A 1083 50.09 15.38 1.87
N ALA A 1084 48.87 15.37 1.29
CA ALA A 1084 48.29 16.56 0.66
C ALA A 1084 46.95 16.97 1.27
N VAL A 1085 46.74 18.28 1.39
CA VAL A 1085 45.42 18.91 1.62
C VAL A 1085 45.13 19.81 0.41
N ALA A 1086 43.98 19.64 -0.22
CA ALA A 1086 43.61 20.38 -1.43
C ALA A 1086 42.24 21.06 -1.28
N LEU A 1087 42.15 22.31 -1.74
CA LEU A 1087 40.93 23.09 -1.93
C LEU A 1087 40.97 23.59 -3.38
N VAL A 1088 40.15 23.02 -4.25
CA VAL A 1088 40.23 23.22 -5.69
C VAL A 1088 38.88 23.61 -6.27
N ARG A 1089 38.83 24.67 -7.08
CA ARG A 1089 37.62 25.22 -7.73
C ARG A 1089 36.39 25.36 -6.82
N SER A 1090 36.60 25.60 -5.52
CA SER A 1090 35.51 25.74 -4.57
C SER A 1090 34.98 27.18 -4.54
N GLU A 1091 33.66 27.35 -4.52
CA GLU A 1091 32.99 28.66 -4.44
C GLU A 1091 32.48 28.92 -3.01
N PHE A 1092 33.03 29.93 -2.34
CA PHE A 1092 32.63 30.40 -1.03
C PHE A 1092 31.72 31.64 -1.18
N SER A 1093 30.42 31.39 -1.26
CA SER A 1093 29.37 32.34 -1.60
C SER A 1093 28.70 32.94 -0.36
N SER A 1094 28.76 34.27 -0.23
CA SER A 1094 28.09 35.07 0.80
C SER A 1094 28.37 34.59 2.24
N THR A 1095 29.65 34.45 2.59
CA THR A 1095 30.03 34.05 3.96
C THR A 1095 29.88 35.20 4.97
N GLU A 1096 29.35 34.93 6.17
CA GLU A 1096 29.20 35.94 7.24
C GLU A 1096 30.57 36.38 7.79
N ASP A 1097 31.50 35.43 7.87
CA ASP A 1097 32.83 35.55 8.48
C ASP A 1097 33.86 34.94 7.49
N TYR A 1098 35.05 34.50 7.94
CA TYR A 1098 36.04 33.88 7.05
C TYR A 1098 35.50 32.62 6.35
N ALA A 1099 35.88 32.37 5.09
CA ALA A 1099 35.45 31.15 4.40
C ALA A 1099 36.08 29.87 4.99
N VAL A 1100 37.40 29.83 5.17
CA VAL A 1100 38.13 28.71 5.78
C VAL A 1100 38.79 29.15 7.09
N THR A 1101 38.50 28.46 8.19
CA THR A 1101 38.88 28.88 9.55
C THR A 1101 39.58 27.76 10.32
N PHE A 1102 40.84 27.95 10.70
CA PHE A 1102 41.57 27.07 11.62
C PHE A 1102 41.68 27.70 13.01
N TYR A 1103 41.05 27.09 14.02
CA TYR A 1103 41.12 27.61 15.40
C TYR A 1103 42.37 27.18 16.17
N SER A 1104 43.18 26.28 15.63
CA SER A 1104 44.40 25.75 16.24
C SER A 1104 45.59 25.87 15.29
N THR A 1105 46.71 25.21 15.61
CA THR A 1105 47.89 25.16 14.75
C THR A 1105 47.66 24.28 13.52
N VAL A 1106 48.28 24.69 12.41
CA VAL A 1106 48.34 23.91 11.16
C VAL A 1106 49.82 23.59 10.93
N SER A 1107 50.18 22.31 10.89
CA SER A 1107 51.56 21.86 10.68
C SER A 1107 51.71 21.01 9.42
N LEU A 1108 52.70 21.36 8.59
CA LEU A 1108 53.07 20.62 7.40
C LEU A 1108 54.54 20.19 7.50
N ALA A 1109 54.79 18.89 7.37
CA ALA A 1109 56.12 18.29 7.48
C ALA A 1109 56.38 17.24 6.39
N GLY A 1110 57.65 16.95 6.12
CA GLY A 1110 58.05 15.76 5.35
C GLY A 1110 57.63 15.77 3.88
N GLY A 1111 57.66 16.92 3.20
CA GLY A 1111 57.26 17.02 1.79
C GLY A 1111 55.76 17.21 1.57
N SER A 1112 55.00 17.58 2.61
CA SER A 1112 53.56 17.81 2.50
C SER A 1112 53.21 19.03 1.63
N MET A 1113 51.98 19.06 1.13
CA MET A 1113 51.43 20.18 0.38
C MET A 1113 50.06 20.62 0.91
N LEU A 1114 49.87 21.93 1.05
CA LEU A 1114 48.54 22.56 1.03
C LEU A 1114 48.36 23.25 -0.32
N LEU A 1115 47.34 22.87 -1.09
CA LEU A 1115 47.05 23.41 -2.41
C LEU A 1115 45.68 24.09 -2.42
N ALA A 1116 45.65 25.42 -2.53
CA ALA A 1116 44.45 26.19 -2.78
C ALA A 1116 44.46 26.66 -4.24
N ARG A 1117 43.63 26.06 -5.12
CA ARG A 1117 43.68 26.31 -6.56
C ARG A 1117 42.31 26.67 -7.15
N GLY A 1118 42.16 27.88 -7.67
CA GLY A 1118 40.98 28.29 -8.44
C GLY A 1118 39.73 28.56 -7.58
N ASN A 1119 39.87 28.76 -6.27
CA ASN A 1119 38.74 29.01 -5.38
C ASN A 1119 38.26 30.47 -5.48
N VAL A 1120 36.97 30.70 -5.28
CA VAL A 1120 36.35 32.04 -5.33
C VAL A 1120 35.72 32.36 -3.99
N HIS A 1121 35.93 33.56 -3.45
CA HIS A 1121 35.32 34.03 -2.22
C HIS A 1121 34.73 35.43 -2.40
N ASP A 1122 33.40 35.52 -2.43
CA ASP A 1122 32.66 36.78 -2.60
C ASP A 1122 32.12 37.36 -1.28
N GLY A 1123 32.58 36.82 -0.13
CA GLY A 1123 32.36 37.44 1.17
C GLY A 1123 33.07 38.79 1.27
N VAL A 1124 32.37 39.79 1.84
CA VAL A 1124 32.88 41.17 1.99
C VAL A 1124 33.24 41.52 3.43
N SER A 1125 32.88 40.68 4.40
CA SER A 1125 33.07 40.92 5.83
C SER A 1125 34.48 40.54 6.33
N ARG A 1126 35.09 39.50 5.74
CA ARG A 1126 36.36 38.89 6.18
C ARG A 1126 37.12 38.23 5.03
N GLU A 1127 38.40 37.93 5.26
CA GLU A 1127 39.31 37.26 4.33
C GLU A 1127 38.93 35.79 4.02
N MET A 1128 39.51 35.21 2.96
CA MET A 1128 39.21 33.85 2.50
C MET A 1128 39.68 32.79 3.49
N LEU A 1129 40.88 32.92 4.06
CA LEU A 1129 41.44 31.90 4.95
C LEU A 1129 42.10 32.52 6.20
N TYR A 1130 41.71 32.00 7.35
CA TYR A 1130 42.15 32.44 8.67
C TYR A 1130 42.73 31.28 9.48
N ALA A 1131 43.79 31.57 10.23
CA ALA A 1131 44.32 30.66 11.26
C ALA A 1131 44.60 31.43 12.55
N ALA A 1132 43.97 31.01 13.65
CA ALA A 1132 44.23 31.54 14.99
C ALA A 1132 45.56 31.04 15.55
N GLY A 1133 45.92 29.79 15.25
CA GLY A 1133 47.24 29.24 15.53
C GLY A 1133 48.24 29.56 14.43
N ALA A 1134 49.52 29.32 14.71
CA ALA A 1134 50.56 29.42 13.69
C ALA A 1134 50.41 28.32 12.62
N VAL A 1135 50.65 28.70 11.37
CA VAL A 1135 50.83 27.79 10.24
C VAL A 1135 52.31 27.50 10.10
N THR A 1136 52.73 26.31 10.55
CA THR A 1136 54.12 25.85 10.46
C THR A 1136 54.32 24.99 9.22
N ALA A 1137 55.37 25.27 8.46
CA ALA A 1137 55.79 24.43 7.34
C ALA A 1137 57.28 24.10 7.47
N ALA A 1138 57.63 22.82 7.34
CA ALA A 1138 59.00 22.33 7.37
C ALA A 1138 59.23 21.36 6.20
N GLY A 1139 60.14 21.70 5.29
CA GLY A 1139 60.36 20.92 4.06
C GLY A 1139 59.08 20.68 3.25
N SER A 1140 58.15 21.63 3.25
CA SER A 1140 56.76 21.46 2.77
C SER A 1140 56.29 22.68 1.99
N THR A 1141 55.31 22.51 1.10
CA THR A 1141 54.85 23.56 0.18
C THR A 1141 53.44 24.05 0.52
N LEU A 1142 53.28 25.36 0.62
CA LEU A 1142 51.99 26.05 0.65
C LEU A 1142 51.80 26.67 -0.72
N SER A 1143 50.83 26.20 -1.51
CA SER A 1143 50.58 26.68 -2.87
C SER A 1143 49.21 27.31 -3.03
N PHE A 1144 49.17 28.52 -3.59
CA PHE A 1144 47.95 29.27 -3.85
C PHE A 1144 47.93 29.76 -5.30
N VAL A 1145 47.00 29.25 -6.10
CA VAL A 1145 46.97 29.47 -7.56
C VAL A 1145 45.58 29.91 -8.00
N ARG A 1146 45.45 31.06 -8.68
CA ARG A 1146 44.21 31.52 -9.31
C ARG A 1146 42.99 31.62 -8.39
N ASN A 1147 43.20 31.79 -7.09
CA ASN A 1147 42.12 32.09 -6.16
C ASN A 1147 41.65 33.54 -6.35
N ARG A 1148 40.38 33.85 -6.11
CA ARG A 1148 39.80 35.20 -6.23
C ARG A 1148 39.08 35.62 -4.94
N ALA A 1149 39.34 36.81 -4.43
CA ALA A 1149 38.69 37.37 -3.24
C ALA A 1149 38.29 38.85 -3.42
N LEU A 1150 37.14 39.27 -2.87
CA LEU A 1150 36.69 40.67 -2.94
C LEU A 1150 37.54 41.63 -2.09
N LEU A 1151 38.19 41.14 -1.05
CA LEU A 1151 39.01 41.97 -0.16
C LEU A 1151 40.46 42.07 -0.67
N PRO A 1152 41.15 43.22 -0.48
CA PRO A 1152 42.58 43.36 -0.79
C PRO A 1152 43.49 42.42 0.01
N ARG A 1153 43.01 41.93 1.18
CA ARG A 1153 43.63 40.81 1.90
C ARG A 1153 42.88 39.53 1.60
N MET A 1154 43.62 38.47 1.27
CA MET A 1154 43.08 37.13 1.05
C MET A 1154 43.32 36.21 2.27
N LEU A 1155 44.38 36.47 3.05
CA LEU A 1155 44.79 35.64 4.18
C LEU A 1155 44.95 36.44 5.49
N SER A 1156 44.53 35.83 6.60
CA SER A 1156 44.75 36.34 7.97
C SER A 1156 45.30 35.22 8.87
N LEU A 1157 46.61 35.01 8.82
CA LEU A 1157 47.29 33.90 9.50
C LEU A 1157 48.75 34.24 9.84
N SER A 1158 49.32 33.55 10.84
CA SER A 1158 50.72 33.68 11.25
C SER A 1158 51.56 32.56 10.65
N LEU A 1159 52.43 32.88 9.68
CA LEU A 1159 53.32 31.91 9.01
C LEU A 1159 54.64 31.72 9.75
N LEU A 1160 55.03 30.46 9.96
CA LEU A 1160 56.33 30.05 10.50
C LEU A 1160 56.98 29.04 9.56
N LEU A 1161 57.87 29.53 8.70
CA LEU A 1161 58.58 28.74 7.70
C LEU A 1161 59.93 28.27 8.26
N ALA A 1162 60.11 26.95 8.34
CA ALA A 1162 61.40 26.34 8.61
C ALA A 1162 62.18 26.10 7.30
N ALA A 1163 63.44 25.66 7.40
CA ALA A 1163 64.29 25.39 6.24
C ALA A 1163 63.60 24.43 5.23
N GLY A 1164 63.65 24.79 3.95
CA GLY A 1164 63.03 24.04 2.85
C GLY A 1164 61.51 24.16 2.74
N ALA A 1165 60.86 25.05 3.50
CA ALA A 1165 59.47 25.39 3.29
C ALA A 1165 59.31 26.47 2.19
N HIS A 1166 58.26 26.36 1.39
CA HIS A 1166 57.99 27.25 0.26
C HIS A 1166 56.55 27.77 0.28
N VAL A 1167 56.37 29.08 0.10
CA VAL A 1167 55.07 29.69 -0.21
C VAL A 1167 55.05 29.99 -1.71
N ARG A 1168 54.40 29.15 -2.51
CA ARG A 1168 54.31 29.30 -3.97
C ARG A 1168 52.99 29.93 -4.36
N VAL A 1169 53.04 30.96 -5.21
CA VAL A 1169 51.85 31.72 -5.59
C VAL A 1169 51.82 32.01 -7.08
N ALA A 1170 50.64 31.90 -7.69
CA ALA A 1170 50.45 32.24 -9.10
C ALA A 1170 49.06 32.82 -9.39
N CYS A 1171 49.04 34.01 -10.00
CA CYS A 1171 47.85 34.57 -10.66
C CYS A 1171 46.57 34.66 -9.78
N ASN A 1172 46.71 34.91 -8.48
CA ASN A 1172 45.56 35.12 -7.59
C ASN A 1172 45.03 36.55 -7.73
N ASP A 1173 43.74 36.77 -7.49
CA ASP A 1173 43.08 38.08 -7.48
C ASP A 1173 42.64 38.44 -6.07
N ALA A 1174 43.03 39.62 -5.57
CA ALA A 1174 42.57 40.17 -4.30
C ALA A 1174 42.16 41.64 -4.48
N GLY A 1175 40.90 41.95 -4.18
CA GLY A 1175 40.36 43.30 -4.33
C GLY A 1175 39.99 43.68 -5.77
N GLY A 1176 39.76 42.71 -6.66
CA GLY A 1176 39.53 42.95 -8.09
C GLY A 1176 40.81 43.27 -8.86
N ARG A 1177 41.93 42.72 -8.41
CA ARG A 1177 43.26 42.93 -8.99
C ARG A 1177 44.11 41.67 -8.90
N VAL A 1178 44.61 41.22 -10.05
CA VAL A 1178 45.57 40.13 -10.15
C VAL A 1178 46.91 40.53 -9.51
N LEU A 1179 47.41 39.68 -8.60
CA LEU A 1179 48.65 39.86 -7.86
C LEU A 1179 49.84 39.25 -8.61
N SER A 1180 50.92 40.03 -8.71
CA SER A 1180 52.04 39.82 -9.65
C SER A 1180 53.44 39.89 -9.02
N THR A 1181 53.61 40.54 -7.86
CA THR A 1181 54.91 40.63 -7.15
C THR A 1181 54.83 40.12 -5.70
N ALA A 1182 55.98 39.77 -5.12
CA ALA A 1182 56.04 39.20 -3.77
C ALA A 1182 55.54 40.19 -2.69
N GLU A 1183 55.74 41.49 -2.89
CA GLU A 1183 55.24 42.56 -2.01
C GLU A 1183 53.70 42.65 -2.03
N GLU A 1184 53.09 42.42 -3.20
CA GLU A 1184 51.63 42.40 -3.36
C GLU A 1184 51.01 41.19 -2.65
N TYR A 1185 51.65 40.03 -2.75
CA TYR A 1185 51.28 38.84 -1.99
C TYR A 1185 51.49 39.02 -0.48
N ALA A 1186 52.60 39.63 -0.04
CA ALA A 1186 52.82 39.96 1.38
C ALA A 1186 51.71 40.87 1.92
N ALA A 1187 51.34 41.93 1.16
CA ALA A 1187 50.23 42.82 1.49
C ALA A 1187 48.87 42.09 1.53
N ALA A 1188 48.65 41.11 0.65
CA ALA A 1188 47.46 40.25 0.65
C ALA A 1188 47.42 39.21 1.79
N GLY A 1189 48.48 39.12 2.61
CA GLY A 1189 48.54 38.30 3.82
C GLY A 1189 49.37 37.01 3.74
N PHE A 1190 50.16 36.83 2.67
CA PHE A 1190 50.92 35.58 2.41
C PHE A 1190 52.24 35.45 3.18
N GLY A 1191 52.49 36.30 4.18
CA GLY A 1191 53.72 36.30 4.98
C GLY A 1191 54.72 37.37 4.52
N ASP A 1192 56.02 37.11 4.70
CA ASP A 1192 57.09 38.02 4.31
C ASP A 1192 57.48 37.82 2.84
N ALA A 1193 57.65 38.92 2.10
CA ALA A 1193 57.94 38.92 0.67
C ALA A 1193 59.21 38.12 0.32
N GLY A 1194 60.22 38.12 1.20
CA GLY A 1194 61.45 37.34 1.03
C GLY A 1194 61.28 35.81 1.10
N SER A 1195 60.07 35.33 1.39
CA SER A 1195 59.73 33.90 1.51
C SER A 1195 58.69 33.40 0.50
N ILE A 1196 58.29 34.27 -0.45
CA ILE A 1196 57.21 34.01 -1.41
C ILE A 1196 57.81 33.80 -2.81
N ASP A 1197 57.65 32.58 -3.34
CA ASP A 1197 58.03 32.17 -4.69
C ASP A 1197 56.86 32.51 -5.66
N VAL A 1198 56.99 33.58 -6.45
CA VAL A 1198 55.95 34.02 -7.40
C VAL A 1198 56.16 33.43 -8.80
N VAL A 1199 55.11 32.82 -9.35
CA VAL A 1199 55.06 32.33 -10.75
C VAL A 1199 54.06 33.15 -11.56
N GLY A 1200 54.47 33.63 -12.73
CA GLY A 1200 53.63 34.44 -13.61
C GLY A 1200 52.43 33.68 -14.19
N CYS A 1201 51.33 34.39 -14.49
CA CYS A 1201 50.05 33.81 -14.97
C CYS A 1201 50.18 32.87 -16.17
N ASP A 1202 51.12 33.16 -17.08
CA ASP A 1202 51.33 32.45 -18.35
C ASP A 1202 52.33 31.28 -18.23
N ALA A 1203 52.93 31.07 -17.06
CA ALA A 1203 53.91 30.03 -16.81
C ALA A 1203 53.30 28.84 -16.05
N CYS A 1204 53.61 27.62 -16.49
CA CYS A 1204 53.26 26.40 -15.75
C CYS A 1204 54.48 25.85 -15.04
N ASP A 1205 54.48 26.02 -13.72
CA ASP A 1205 55.39 25.35 -12.81
C ASP A 1205 54.71 24.16 -12.10
N ARG A 1206 55.40 23.02 -12.04
CA ARG A 1206 54.88 21.77 -11.44
C ARG A 1206 54.81 21.84 -9.91
N ASP A 1207 55.73 22.58 -9.28
CA ASP A 1207 55.86 22.65 -7.82
C ASP A 1207 54.86 23.67 -7.23
N THR A 1208 54.30 24.53 -8.08
CA THR A 1208 53.22 25.48 -7.81
C THR A 1208 51.84 24.91 -8.19
N HIS A 1209 51.63 24.47 -9.44
CA HIS A 1209 50.29 24.16 -9.93
C HIS A 1209 49.79 22.75 -9.57
N CYS A 1210 50.68 21.86 -9.14
CA CYS A 1210 50.43 20.42 -9.01
C CYS A 1210 51.07 19.87 -7.74
N TYR A 1211 50.66 18.68 -7.31
CA TYR A 1211 51.41 17.92 -6.30
C TYR A 1211 52.67 17.33 -6.95
N ALA A 1212 53.79 18.04 -6.82
CA ALA A 1212 55.03 17.73 -7.53
C ALA A 1212 55.54 16.27 -7.38
N PRO A 1213 55.47 15.60 -6.22
CA PRO A 1213 55.91 14.20 -6.12
C PRO A 1213 55.09 13.22 -6.98
N GLY A 1214 53.84 13.55 -7.31
CA GLY A 1214 52.99 12.76 -8.21
C GLY A 1214 52.99 13.24 -9.67
N THR A 1215 53.66 14.35 -9.98
CA THR A 1215 53.59 15.01 -11.29
C THR A 1215 54.81 14.66 -12.16
N ALA A 1216 54.57 14.07 -13.33
CA ALA A 1216 55.62 13.72 -14.29
C ALA A 1216 55.99 14.90 -15.21
N SER A 1217 55.00 15.69 -15.65
CA SER A 1217 55.22 16.91 -16.42
C SER A 1217 54.07 17.89 -16.29
N VAL A 1218 54.28 19.15 -16.71
CA VAL A 1218 53.26 20.18 -16.79
C VAL A 1218 53.24 20.80 -18.18
N SER A 1219 52.06 21.23 -18.62
CA SER A 1219 51.88 21.93 -19.89
C SER A 1219 50.78 22.99 -19.79
N MET A 1220 50.91 24.06 -20.58
CA MET A 1220 49.90 25.11 -20.66
C MET A 1220 48.92 24.77 -21.79
N ARG A 1221 47.62 24.68 -21.49
CA ARG A 1221 46.57 24.32 -22.45
C ARG A 1221 45.37 25.26 -22.27
N ASN A 1222 45.00 26.00 -23.30
CA ASN A 1222 43.88 26.97 -23.31
C ASN A 1222 43.91 27.97 -22.12
N GLY A 1223 45.09 28.50 -21.79
CA GLY A 1223 45.25 29.42 -20.66
C GLY A 1223 45.30 28.74 -19.28
N VAL A 1224 45.26 27.41 -19.18
CA VAL A 1224 45.24 26.64 -17.93
C VAL A 1224 46.41 25.65 -17.86
N CYS A 1225 47.07 25.57 -16.70
CA CYS A 1225 48.12 24.58 -16.47
C CYS A 1225 47.53 23.19 -16.19
N VAL A 1226 47.89 22.23 -17.05
CA VAL A 1226 47.50 20.82 -16.96
C VAL A 1226 48.67 20.02 -16.40
N CYS A 1227 48.42 19.31 -15.30
CA CYS A 1227 49.38 18.39 -14.69
C CYS A 1227 49.24 17.01 -15.34
N ALA A 1228 50.34 16.46 -15.85
CA ALA A 1228 50.39 15.08 -16.33
C ALA A 1228 51.04 14.21 -15.24
N CYS A 1229 50.27 13.28 -14.69
CA CYS A 1229 50.66 12.52 -13.51
C CYS A 1229 51.61 11.36 -13.83
N GLY A 1230 52.56 11.12 -12.94
CA GLY A 1230 53.44 9.95 -12.98
C GLY A 1230 52.82 8.75 -12.26
N SER A 1231 53.59 7.66 -12.19
CA SER A 1231 53.23 6.46 -11.44
C SER A 1231 53.07 6.77 -9.95
N GLY A 1232 51.84 7.01 -9.50
CA GLY A 1232 51.50 7.34 -8.11
C GLY A 1232 50.82 8.69 -7.89
N GLY A 1233 50.70 9.53 -8.92
CA GLY A 1233 49.85 10.73 -8.89
C GLY A 1233 48.50 10.49 -9.57
N TYR A 1234 47.43 11.09 -9.04
CA TYR A 1234 46.06 10.89 -9.51
C TYR A 1234 45.28 12.22 -9.62
N GLY A 1235 44.31 12.26 -10.52
CA GLY A 1235 43.48 13.46 -10.77
C GLY A 1235 44.27 14.62 -11.40
N GLU A 1236 43.58 15.73 -11.66
CA GLU A 1236 44.16 16.91 -12.34
C GLU A 1236 45.31 17.61 -11.59
N ALA A 1237 45.44 17.38 -10.29
CA ALA A 1237 46.49 17.94 -9.43
C ALA A 1237 47.56 16.89 -9.09
N CYS A 1238 47.43 15.65 -9.59
CA CYS A 1238 48.36 14.55 -9.37
C CYS A 1238 48.61 14.19 -7.89
N VAL A 1239 47.56 14.28 -7.06
CA VAL A 1239 47.62 13.98 -5.62
C VAL A 1239 47.92 12.49 -5.34
N PRO A 1240 48.46 12.12 -4.17
CA PRO A 1240 48.88 10.74 -3.83
C PRO A 1240 47.83 9.63 -3.95
N VAL A 1241 46.53 9.96 -3.88
CA VAL A 1241 45.41 9.02 -3.88
C VAL A 1241 44.30 9.58 -4.76
N GLY A 1242 43.88 8.82 -5.77
CA GLY A 1242 42.80 9.22 -6.67
C GLY A 1242 41.43 9.15 -6.00
N ALA A 1243 40.51 10.00 -6.45
CA ALA A 1243 39.09 9.77 -6.23
C ALA A 1243 38.67 8.45 -6.91
N PRO A 1244 37.74 7.67 -6.33
CA PRO A 1244 37.19 6.50 -6.98
C PRO A 1244 36.41 6.91 -8.25
N ALA A 1245 36.29 6.00 -9.22
CA ALA A 1245 35.42 6.22 -10.37
C ALA A 1245 33.97 6.31 -9.88
N LEU A 1246 33.41 7.52 -9.89
CA LEU A 1246 32.02 7.77 -9.52
C LEU A 1246 31.08 7.18 -10.59
N PRO A 1247 29.84 6.79 -10.22
CA PRO A 1247 28.81 6.49 -11.20
C PRO A 1247 28.65 7.65 -12.20
N PRO A 1248 28.33 7.37 -13.48
CA PRO A 1248 27.95 8.43 -14.40
C PRO A 1248 26.79 9.21 -13.80
N ALA A 1249 26.84 10.54 -13.84
CA ALA A 1249 25.75 11.37 -13.34
C ALA A 1249 24.45 10.95 -14.04
N VAL A 1250 23.43 10.59 -13.26
CA VAL A 1250 22.10 10.23 -13.77
C VAL A 1250 21.65 11.38 -14.66
N GLY A 1251 21.31 11.05 -15.92
CA GLY A 1251 21.58 11.89 -17.09
C GLY A 1251 21.30 13.39 -16.89
N THR A 1252 22.35 14.21 -16.98
CA THR A 1252 22.38 15.68 -16.91
C THR A 1252 21.22 16.27 -16.10
N ALA A 1253 21.45 16.50 -14.79
CA ALA A 1253 20.51 17.12 -13.86
C ALA A 1253 19.60 18.11 -14.60
N PRO A 1254 18.28 17.87 -14.61
CA PRO A 1254 17.41 18.36 -15.66
C PRO A 1254 17.57 19.88 -15.77
N SER A 1255 17.87 20.32 -16.98
CA SER A 1255 18.03 21.74 -17.33
C SER A 1255 16.83 22.57 -16.90
N VAL A 1256 15.68 21.93 -16.71
CA VAL A 1256 14.46 22.47 -16.10
C VAL A 1256 14.22 21.85 -14.72
N PHE A 1257 14.29 22.64 -13.64
CA PHE A 1257 13.68 22.30 -12.36
C PHE A 1257 12.20 22.67 -12.40
N PHE A 1258 11.30 21.72 -12.16
CA PHE A 1258 9.85 21.94 -12.29
C PHE A 1258 9.07 21.46 -11.05
N ARG A 1259 8.16 22.29 -10.55
CA ARG A 1259 7.14 21.91 -9.56
C ARG A 1259 5.79 22.49 -9.96
N GLU A 1260 4.79 21.62 -10.11
CA GLU A 1260 3.41 22.02 -10.34
C GLU A 1260 2.41 21.32 -9.39
N GLY A 1261 1.40 22.08 -8.92
CA GLY A 1261 0.22 21.52 -8.25
C GLY A 1261 0.47 20.96 -6.85
N VAL A 1262 1.51 21.43 -6.15
CA VAL A 1262 1.97 20.88 -4.86
C VAL A 1262 1.96 21.90 -3.73
N THR A 1263 1.55 21.46 -2.54
CA THR A 1263 1.78 22.20 -1.30
C THR A 1263 3.14 21.80 -0.72
N VAL A 1264 4.04 22.76 -0.68
CA VAL A 1264 5.43 22.64 -0.27
C VAL A 1264 5.56 23.14 1.17
N ARG A 1265 5.59 22.19 2.10
CA ARG A 1265 5.85 22.39 3.54
C ARG A 1265 7.31 22.15 3.94
N SER A 1266 8.16 21.86 2.96
CA SER A 1266 9.60 21.68 3.12
C SER A 1266 10.38 22.50 2.11
N VAL A 1267 11.53 23.05 2.50
CA VAL A 1267 12.42 23.80 1.62
C VAL A 1267 12.90 22.88 0.51
N PHE A 1268 12.74 23.32 -0.74
CA PHE A 1268 13.27 22.63 -1.89
C PHE A 1268 14.64 23.22 -2.25
N VAL A 1269 15.55 22.35 -2.69
CA VAL A 1269 16.86 22.74 -3.26
C VAL A 1269 16.74 22.64 -4.77
N VAL A 1270 17.14 23.71 -5.48
CA VAL A 1270 17.34 23.66 -6.93
C VAL A 1270 18.72 23.07 -7.21
N PRO A 1271 18.85 22.06 -8.09
CA PRO A 1271 20.15 21.50 -8.47
C PRO A 1271 21.10 22.56 -9.04
N ALA A 1272 22.40 22.42 -8.76
CA ALA A 1272 23.40 23.24 -9.43
C ALA A 1272 23.37 22.97 -10.95
N GLY A 1273 23.45 24.03 -11.76
CA GLY A 1273 23.45 23.97 -13.22
C GLY A 1273 22.07 24.03 -13.89
N ALA A 1274 20.95 24.12 -13.17
CA ALA A 1274 19.63 24.31 -13.78
C ALA A 1274 19.56 25.60 -14.62
N SER A 1275 19.07 25.53 -15.86
CA SER A 1275 18.91 26.68 -16.77
C SER A 1275 17.49 27.25 -16.80
N GLU A 1276 16.51 26.48 -16.33
CA GLU A 1276 15.14 26.92 -16.11
C GLU A 1276 14.64 26.42 -14.75
N VAL A 1277 13.91 27.27 -14.03
CA VAL A 1277 13.29 26.96 -12.73
C VAL A 1277 11.84 27.40 -12.80
N THR A 1278 10.90 26.46 -12.79
CA THR A 1278 9.47 26.75 -12.88
C THR A 1278 8.74 26.25 -11.63
N LEU A 1279 8.10 27.20 -10.93
CA LEU A 1279 7.16 26.96 -9.84
C LEU A 1279 5.77 27.39 -10.31
N ARG A 1280 4.84 26.44 -10.45
CA ARG A 1280 3.50 26.70 -11.00
C ARG A 1280 2.40 26.15 -10.10
N ARG A 1281 1.41 26.94 -9.66
CA ARG A 1281 0.35 26.42 -8.74
C ARG A 1281 0.97 25.77 -7.49
N VAL A 1282 2.00 26.39 -6.92
CA VAL A 1282 2.74 25.89 -5.75
C VAL A 1282 2.32 26.69 -4.52
N VAL A 1283 2.05 26.01 -3.41
CA VAL A 1283 1.77 26.67 -2.12
C VAL A 1283 2.98 26.47 -1.20
N LEU A 1284 3.74 27.52 -0.93
CA LEU A 1284 4.80 27.52 0.08
C LEU A 1284 4.18 27.85 1.44
N ASP A 1285 4.14 26.87 2.34
CA ASP A 1285 3.45 26.94 3.62
C ASP A 1285 4.46 26.94 4.78
N GLY A 1286 4.76 28.14 5.32
CA GLY A 1286 5.68 28.33 6.44
C GLY A 1286 7.18 28.14 6.13
N VAL A 1287 7.57 27.98 4.87
CA VAL A 1287 8.96 27.67 4.46
C VAL A 1287 9.66 28.81 3.72
N SER A 1288 10.99 28.91 3.92
CA SER A 1288 11.86 29.90 3.27
C SER A 1288 12.78 29.24 2.26
N SER A 1289 12.57 29.48 0.97
CA SER A 1289 13.33 28.83 -0.12
C SER A 1289 14.23 29.82 -0.88
N VAL A 1290 15.40 29.35 -1.32
CA VAL A 1290 16.44 30.19 -1.94
C VAL A 1290 16.72 29.75 -3.38
N LEU A 1291 16.66 30.70 -4.29
CA LEU A 1291 17.03 30.60 -5.70
C LEU A 1291 18.32 31.40 -5.92
N TYR A 1292 19.49 30.76 -5.75
CA TYR A 1292 20.80 31.39 -5.93
C TYR A 1292 21.29 31.27 -7.38
N VAL A 1293 21.21 32.37 -8.11
CA VAL A 1293 21.51 32.47 -9.54
C VAL A 1293 22.91 31.98 -9.92
N PRO A 1294 24.01 32.28 -9.20
CA PRO A 1294 25.34 31.86 -9.64
C PRO A 1294 25.60 30.34 -9.64
N TRP A 1295 24.80 29.57 -8.89
CA TRP A 1295 24.81 28.11 -8.91
C TRP A 1295 23.93 27.52 -10.02
N MET A 1296 23.09 28.31 -10.66
CA MET A 1296 22.31 27.92 -11.84
C MET A 1296 23.19 27.93 -13.10
N ALA A 1297 22.62 27.72 -14.28
CA ALA A 1297 23.39 27.64 -15.53
C ALA A 1297 24.21 28.92 -15.81
N ARG A 1298 25.48 28.73 -16.19
CA ARG A 1298 26.41 29.85 -16.48
C ARG A 1298 25.99 30.68 -17.69
N ASP A 1299 25.37 30.05 -18.70
CA ASP A 1299 24.98 30.68 -19.96
C ASP A 1299 23.69 31.54 -19.83
N GLY A 1300 23.11 31.62 -18.63
CA GLY A 1300 21.88 32.35 -18.32
C GLY A 1300 20.84 31.44 -17.69
N VAL A 1301 19.89 32.02 -16.95
CA VAL A 1301 18.83 31.25 -16.28
C VAL A 1301 17.47 31.93 -16.39
N ARG A 1302 16.45 31.10 -16.60
CA ARG A 1302 15.04 31.48 -16.65
C ARG A 1302 14.33 31.01 -15.40
N ILE A 1303 13.68 31.91 -14.67
CA ILE A 1303 12.99 31.61 -13.41
C ILE A 1303 11.53 32.06 -13.57
N VAL A 1304 10.61 31.10 -13.58
CA VAL A 1304 9.16 31.32 -13.72
C VAL A 1304 8.47 30.95 -12.41
N VAL A 1305 7.78 31.90 -11.81
CA VAL A 1305 7.01 31.74 -10.57
C VAL A 1305 5.59 32.18 -10.87
N GLN A 1306 4.69 31.23 -11.15
CA GLN A 1306 3.33 31.49 -11.63
C GLN A 1306 2.27 30.84 -10.72
N ASN A 1307 1.22 31.57 -10.33
CA ASN A 1307 0.15 31.07 -9.45
C ASN A 1307 0.74 30.49 -8.13
N VAL A 1308 1.66 31.19 -7.48
CA VAL A 1308 2.34 30.69 -6.27
C VAL A 1308 1.79 31.39 -5.03
N SER A 1309 1.43 30.62 -4.01
CA SER A 1309 0.95 31.15 -2.73
C SER A 1309 2.04 31.10 -1.67
N LEU A 1310 2.34 32.22 -0.99
CA LEU A 1310 3.28 32.32 0.13
C LEU A 1310 2.50 32.48 1.44
N LEU A 1311 2.31 31.38 2.18
CA LEU A 1311 1.47 31.33 3.38
C LEU A 1311 2.31 31.22 4.66
N ASN A 1312 1.72 31.65 5.79
CA ASN A 1312 2.22 31.40 7.14
C ASN A 1312 3.67 31.84 7.40
N GLY A 1313 4.12 32.92 6.76
CA GLY A 1313 5.49 33.44 6.92
C GLY A 1313 6.49 32.90 5.89
N ALA A 1314 6.04 32.18 4.86
CA ALA A 1314 6.90 31.69 3.78
C ALA A 1314 7.59 32.83 3.02
N VAL A 1315 8.86 32.63 2.65
CA VAL A 1315 9.68 33.63 1.96
C VAL A 1315 10.36 33.01 0.75
N LEU A 1316 10.23 33.66 -0.41
CA LEU A 1316 10.96 33.28 -1.62
C LEU A 1316 12.12 34.27 -1.84
N TYR A 1317 13.34 33.76 -1.76
CA TYR A 1317 14.55 34.54 -2.04
C TYR A 1317 15.05 34.27 -3.45
N VAL A 1318 15.22 35.31 -4.26
CA VAL A 1318 15.97 35.25 -5.52
C VAL A 1318 17.25 36.06 -5.35
N MET A 1319 18.38 35.37 -5.41
CA MET A 1319 19.68 35.89 -5.02
C MET A 1319 20.63 35.92 -6.23
N GLY A 1320 21.01 37.13 -6.66
CA GLY A 1320 22.15 37.36 -7.54
C GLY A 1320 23.48 37.12 -6.81
N GLY A 1321 24.59 37.10 -7.55
CA GLY A 1321 25.91 36.80 -6.99
C GLY A 1321 26.64 38.00 -6.40
N GLY A 1322 27.78 37.74 -5.75
CA GLY A 1322 28.78 38.76 -5.48
C GLY A 1322 29.55 39.17 -6.74
N GLY A 1323 30.05 40.41 -6.77
CA GLY A 1323 30.55 41.07 -7.98
C GLY A 1323 31.80 40.48 -8.66
N LEU A 1324 32.40 39.40 -8.13
CA LEU A 1324 33.67 38.84 -8.63
C LEU A 1324 33.59 38.22 -10.03
N ARG A 1325 32.43 37.72 -10.49
CA ARG A 1325 32.32 37.20 -11.86
C ARG A 1325 32.47 38.30 -12.94
N GLY A 1326 32.42 39.58 -12.57
CA GLY A 1326 32.65 40.70 -13.48
C GLY A 1326 34.09 41.24 -13.55
N ALA A 1327 35.05 40.65 -12.83
CA ALA A 1327 36.40 41.18 -12.68
C ALA A 1327 37.47 40.41 -13.49
N VAL A 1328 37.26 40.27 -14.80
CA VAL A 1328 38.34 40.01 -15.78
C VAL A 1328 38.19 41.02 -16.92
N ALA A 1329 39.33 41.48 -17.46
CA ALA A 1329 39.47 42.57 -18.41
C ALA A 1329 38.32 42.72 -19.43
N ALA A 1330 37.75 43.93 -19.46
CA ALA A 1330 36.77 44.47 -20.42
C ALA A 1330 36.52 43.61 -21.69
N GLY A 1331 35.56 42.68 -21.63
CA GLY A 1331 35.15 41.93 -22.83
C GLY A 1331 34.23 40.73 -22.63
N SER A 1332 34.27 40.02 -21.50
CA SER A 1332 33.51 38.77 -21.30
C SER A 1332 32.60 38.82 -20.07
N ASP A 1333 31.30 39.06 -20.29
CA ASP A 1333 30.24 38.80 -19.31
C ASP A 1333 30.11 37.25 -19.15
N GLU A 1334 30.93 36.60 -18.30
CA GLU A 1334 30.91 35.13 -18.04
C GLU A 1334 29.66 34.63 -17.25
N SER A 1335 28.69 35.49 -17.01
CA SER A 1335 27.39 35.15 -16.44
C SER A 1335 26.31 35.61 -17.40
N GLY A 1336 25.60 34.67 -18.01
CA GLY A 1336 24.47 34.98 -18.88
C GLY A 1336 23.35 35.70 -18.13
N PRO A 1337 22.42 36.35 -18.86
CA PRO A 1337 21.35 37.13 -18.30
C PRO A 1337 20.35 36.27 -17.51
N VAL A 1338 19.71 36.87 -16.52
CA VAL A 1338 18.61 36.27 -15.76
C VAL A 1338 17.28 36.78 -16.31
N GLU A 1339 16.40 35.87 -16.70
CA GLU A 1339 14.98 36.18 -16.95
C GLU A 1339 14.15 35.69 -15.75
N LEU A 1340 13.78 36.59 -14.84
CA LEU A 1340 12.85 36.28 -13.75
C LEU A 1340 11.45 36.79 -14.11
N SER A 1341 10.47 35.89 -14.07
CA SER A 1341 9.06 36.22 -14.23
C SER A 1341 8.25 35.69 -13.06
N VAL A 1342 7.79 36.60 -12.21
CA VAL A 1342 6.91 36.35 -11.07
C VAL A 1342 5.53 36.89 -11.45
N CYS A 1343 4.51 36.03 -11.51
CA CYS A 1343 3.16 36.38 -11.95
C CYS A 1343 2.10 35.62 -11.14
N ASP A 1344 0.92 36.21 -10.91
CA ASP A 1344 -0.16 35.61 -10.11
C ASP A 1344 0.32 35.09 -8.73
N VAL A 1345 1.22 35.81 -8.05
CA VAL A 1345 1.72 35.41 -6.71
C VAL A 1345 0.87 36.03 -5.61
N GLU A 1346 0.34 35.18 -4.74
CA GLU A 1346 -0.44 35.59 -3.57
C GLU A 1346 0.36 35.36 -2.28
N ALA A 1347 0.74 36.41 -1.56
CA ALA A 1347 1.40 36.27 -0.26
C ALA A 1347 0.46 36.69 0.87
N LEU A 1348 0.38 35.85 1.92
CA LEU A 1348 -0.46 36.08 3.09
C LEU A 1348 0.39 35.94 4.35
N ASN A 1349 1.06 37.05 4.70
CA ASN A 1349 2.20 37.19 5.62
C ASN A 1349 3.52 36.58 5.12
N GLY A 1350 3.59 36.18 3.85
CA GLY A 1350 4.84 35.84 3.17
C GLY A 1350 5.51 37.05 2.52
N ALA A 1351 6.73 36.86 2.01
CA ALA A 1351 7.51 37.91 1.35
C ALA A 1351 8.30 37.41 0.13
N LEU A 1352 8.50 38.30 -0.85
CA LEU A 1352 9.45 38.12 -1.95
C LEU A 1352 10.72 38.94 -1.65
N VAL A 1353 11.89 38.33 -1.78
CA VAL A 1353 13.17 38.97 -1.50
C VAL A 1353 14.07 38.91 -2.73
N LEU A 1354 14.51 40.07 -3.22
CA LEU A 1354 15.53 40.19 -4.26
C LEU A 1354 16.82 40.75 -3.63
N THR A 1355 17.95 40.07 -3.84
CA THR A 1355 19.24 40.45 -3.24
C THR A 1355 20.41 40.13 -4.18
N GLY A 1356 21.57 40.75 -3.94
CA GLY A 1356 22.82 40.50 -4.68
C GLY A 1356 22.94 41.23 -6.02
N THR A 1357 23.96 40.87 -6.81
CA THR A 1357 24.23 41.48 -8.13
C THR A 1357 23.64 40.64 -9.25
N TYR A 1358 22.88 41.28 -10.14
CA TYR A 1358 22.36 40.66 -11.35
C TYR A 1358 23.21 41.05 -12.57
N PRO A 1359 23.58 40.07 -13.43
CA PRO A 1359 24.43 40.29 -14.60
C PRO A 1359 23.73 41.14 -15.67
N ALA A 1360 24.48 41.62 -16.65
CA ALA A 1360 23.97 42.51 -17.69
C ALA A 1360 22.91 41.86 -18.59
N GLY A 1361 21.91 42.65 -19.00
CA GLY A 1361 20.80 42.16 -19.81
C GLY A 1361 19.76 41.35 -19.02
N SER A 1362 19.86 41.28 -17.69
CA SER A 1362 18.86 40.61 -16.86
C SER A 1362 17.56 41.42 -16.81
N VAL A 1363 16.44 40.70 -16.87
CA VAL A 1363 15.08 41.22 -16.81
C VAL A 1363 14.36 40.55 -15.66
N LEU A 1364 14.01 41.34 -14.66
CA LEU A 1364 13.28 40.91 -13.47
C LEU A 1364 11.87 41.48 -13.56
N THR A 1365 10.86 40.63 -13.59
CA THR A 1365 9.44 41.04 -13.69
C THR A 1365 8.64 40.48 -12.52
N VAL A 1366 7.82 41.33 -11.91
CA VAL A 1366 6.79 40.96 -10.93
C VAL A 1366 5.48 41.56 -11.40
N THR A 1367 4.53 40.73 -11.82
CA THR A 1367 3.25 41.19 -12.37
C THR A 1367 2.05 40.55 -11.69
N ASP A 1368 0.90 41.22 -11.75
CA ASP A 1368 -0.43 40.66 -11.45
C ASP A 1368 -0.51 39.90 -10.09
N SER A 1369 0.24 40.37 -9.10
CA SER A 1369 0.47 39.67 -7.82
C SER A 1369 -0.13 40.46 -6.64
N LEU A 1370 -0.57 39.75 -5.61
CA LEU A 1370 -1.18 40.31 -4.39
C LEU A 1370 -0.39 39.86 -3.16
N LEU A 1371 0.40 40.74 -2.56
CA LEU A 1371 1.17 40.43 -1.37
C LEU A 1371 0.69 41.26 -0.18
N VAL A 1372 0.16 40.58 0.84
CA VAL A 1372 -0.45 41.19 2.04
C VAL A 1372 0.22 40.64 3.30
N ALA A 1373 0.64 41.52 4.21
CA ALA A 1373 1.19 41.10 5.51
C ALA A 1373 0.52 41.85 6.68
N ALA A 1374 0.06 41.08 7.67
CA ALA A 1374 -0.61 41.55 8.89
C ALA A 1374 0.15 41.16 10.19
N ARG A 1375 1.37 40.63 10.04
CA ARG A 1375 2.29 40.20 11.12
C ARG A 1375 3.71 40.14 10.54
N SER A 1376 4.73 40.22 11.40
CA SER A 1376 6.14 40.20 10.99
C SER A 1376 6.50 38.91 10.23
N THR A 1377 7.41 39.05 9.26
CA THR A 1377 7.88 37.94 8.42
C THR A 1377 9.36 37.70 8.73
N PRO A 1378 9.77 36.49 9.16
CA PRO A 1378 11.13 36.24 9.60
C PRO A 1378 12.10 36.10 8.42
N LEU A 1379 12.98 37.09 8.24
CA LEU A 1379 13.94 37.12 7.13
C LEU A 1379 15.23 36.35 7.48
N VAL A 1380 15.14 35.01 7.55
CA VAL A 1380 16.17 34.12 8.12
C VAL A 1380 17.57 34.30 7.50
N TYR A 1381 17.65 34.57 6.19
CA TYR A 1381 18.93 34.73 5.47
C TYR A 1381 19.44 36.19 5.39
N LEU A 1382 18.78 37.17 6.02
CA LEU A 1382 19.19 38.58 6.02
C LEU A 1382 19.49 39.07 7.45
N LEU A 1383 20.59 38.59 8.02
CA LEU A 1383 21.02 38.98 9.36
C LEU A 1383 21.29 40.48 9.46
N GLY A 1384 20.69 41.10 10.48
CA GLY A 1384 20.78 42.54 10.71
C GLY A 1384 19.78 43.38 9.91
N SER A 1385 18.95 42.78 9.03
CA SER A 1385 17.85 43.49 8.39
C SER A 1385 16.91 44.06 9.44
N GLN A 1386 16.79 45.39 9.46
CA GLN A 1386 15.84 46.08 10.34
C GLN A 1386 14.40 46.00 9.81
N SER A 1387 14.19 45.35 8.67
CA SER A 1387 12.89 45.33 7.98
C SER A 1387 11.94 44.27 8.55
N SER A 1388 12.44 43.11 9.00
CA SER A 1388 11.61 41.97 9.47
C SER A 1388 10.49 42.34 10.48
N PRO A 1389 10.71 43.19 11.51
CA PRO A 1389 9.65 43.60 12.44
C PRO A 1389 8.48 44.35 11.79
N TYR A 1390 8.71 45.02 10.66
CA TYR A 1390 7.76 45.90 9.97
C TYR A 1390 6.99 45.21 8.83
N ALA A 1391 6.98 43.87 8.83
CA ALA A 1391 6.18 43.00 7.95
C ALA A 1391 6.32 43.27 6.43
N PRO A 1392 7.53 43.44 5.87
CA PRO A 1392 7.69 43.78 4.46
C PRO A 1392 7.24 42.65 3.54
N VAL A 1393 6.56 43.01 2.45
CA VAL A 1393 6.07 42.05 1.44
C VAL A 1393 7.01 41.94 0.24
N LEU A 1394 7.74 43.01 -0.09
CA LEU A 1394 8.82 43.02 -1.07
C LEU A 1394 10.08 43.63 -0.45
N VAL A 1395 11.18 42.87 -0.44
CA VAL A 1395 12.48 43.31 0.10
C VAL A 1395 13.52 43.36 -1.01
N LEU A 1396 14.16 44.52 -1.18
CA LEU A 1396 15.30 44.74 -2.07
C LEU A 1396 16.56 44.93 -1.21
N SER A 1397 17.32 43.86 -0.96
CA SER A 1397 18.44 43.89 -0.01
C SER A 1397 19.78 43.90 -0.74
N GLY A 1398 20.61 44.93 -0.56
CA GLY A 1398 21.95 44.99 -1.17
C GLY A 1398 21.97 44.79 -2.69
N LEU A 1399 20.87 45.17 -3.37
CA LEU A 1399 20.60 44.81 -4.75
C LEU A 1399 21.42 45.68 -5.72
N ARG A 1400 22.09 45.04 -6.69
CA ARG A 1400 22.88 45.72 -7.73
C ARG A 1400 22.42 45.31 -9.12
N LEU A 1401 21.87 46.27 -9.89
CA LEU A 1401 21.40 46.06 -11.26
C LEU A 1401 22.35 46.74 -12.25
N VAL A 1402 23.19 45.95 -12.92
CA VAL A 1402 24.14 46.44 -13.93
C VAL A 1402 23.57 46.19 -15.32
N ARG A 1403 23.20 47.24 -16.07
CA ARG A 1403 22.56 47.16 -17.39
C ARG A 1403 21.35 46.20 -17.43
N SER A 1404 20.57 46.23 -16.35
CA SER A 1404 19.48 45.28 -16.06
C SER A 1404 18.29 45.99 -15.43
N VAL A 1405 17.10 45.43 -15.60
CA VAL A 1405 15.83 46.10 -15.23
C VAL A 1405 14.97 45.25 -14.28
N LEU A 1406 14.38 45.93 -13.30
CA LEU A 1406 13.31 45.41 -12.44
C LEU A 1406 12.01 46.13 -12.77
N VAL A 1407 10.99 45.40 -13.21
CA VAL A 1407 9.67 45.92 -13.53
C VAL A 1407 8.64 45.26 -12.60
N VAL A 1408 7.95 46.07 -11.82
CA VAL A 1408 6.86 45.67 -10.94
C VAL A 1408 5.59 46.32 -11.49
N SER A 1409 4.63 45.53 -11.99
CA SER A 1409 3.46 46.06 -12.70
C SER A 1409 2.13 45.36 -12.42
N GLY A 1410 1.07 46.10 -12.13
CA GLY A 1410 -0.23 45.51 -11.78
C GLY A 1410 -0.23 44.78 -10.43
N VAL A 1411 0.74 45.06 -9.56
CA VAL A 1411 0.95 44.38 -8.27
C VAL A 1411 0.31 45.17 -7.13
N ALA A 1412 -0.42 44.49 -6.25
CA ALA A 1412 -0.92 45.04 -5.00
C ALA A 1412 -0.05 44.58 -3.82
N LEU A 1413 0.62 45.52 -3.16
CA LEU A 1413 1.46 45.30 -1.98
C LEU A 1413 0.82 46.03 -0.79
N VAL A 1414 0.48 45.31 0.29
CA VAL A 1414 -0.23 45.90 1.44
C VAL A 1414 0.30 45.39 2.78
N THR A 1415 0.69 46.31 3.66
CA THR A 1415 1.01 46.03 5.06
C THR A 1415 -0.10 46.55 5.98
N VAL A 1416 -0.52 45.72 6.94
CA VAL A 1416 -1.64 45.99 7.86
C VAL A 1416 -1.17 45.94 9.32
N VAL A 1417 0.02 46.49 9.57
CA VAL A 1417 0.64 46.59 10.91
C VAL A 1417 1.15 48.00 11.16
N THR A 1418 1.16 48.42 12.43
CA THR A 1418 1.78 49.69 12.85
C THR A 1418 3.27 49.69 12.53
N GLY A 1419 3.79 50.78 11.96
CA GLY A 1419 5.14 50.88 11.40
C GLY A 1419 5.35 50.12 10.09
N GLY A 1420 4.29 49.53 9.50
CA GLY A 1420 4.39 48.62 8.35
C GLY A 1420 5.08 49.25 7.13
N ARG A 1421 6.16 48.61 6.66
CA ARG A 1421 6.97 49.05 5.51
C ARG A 1421 6.70 48.13 4.33
N THR A 1422 5.87 48.55 3.39
CA THR A 1422 5.34 47.71 2.32
C THR A 1422 6.44 47.17 1.40
N VAL A 1423 7.22 48.09 0.81
CA VAL A 1423 8.49 47.80 0.12
C VAL A 1423 9.64 48.26 1.00
N ALA A 1424 10.58 47.37 1.30
CA ALA A 1424 11.77 47.69 2.08
C ALA A 1424 13.03 47.59 1.20
N VAL A 1425 13.86 48.63 1.19
CA VAL A 1425 15.19 48.61 0.56
C VAL A 1425 16.24 48.65 1.67
N ASP A 1426 16.97 47.55 1.84
CA ASP A 1426 17.78 47.28 3.04
C ASP A 1426 19.23 46.87 2.69
N GLY A 1427 20.09 46.80 3.70
CA GLY A 1427 21.52 46.51 3.51
C GLY A 1427 22.36 47.74 3.13
N ALA A 1428 23.50 47.53 2.47
CA ALA A 1428 24.51 48.58 2.29
C ALA A 1428 24.14 49.62 1.20
N VAL A 1429 23.67 49.17 0.03
CA VAL A 1429 23.33 50.03 -1.11
C VAL A 1429 22.29 49.36 -2.01
N LEU A 1430 21.44 50.15 -2.65
CA LEU A 1430 20.71 49.79 -3.87
C LEU A 1430 21.38 50.52 -5.04
N GLU A 1431 22.12 49.80 -5.88
CA GLU A 1431 22.95 50.40 -6.94
C GLU A 1431 22.43 50.04 -8.34
N LEU A 1432 22.12 51.07 -9.14
CA LEU A 1432 21.65 50.96 -10.51
C LEU A 1432 22.71 51.53 -11.46
N VAL A 1433 23.25 50.71 -12.36
CA VAL A 1433 24.36 51.08 -13.26
C VAL A 1433 23.92 50.87 -14.71
N GLY A 1434 23.40 51.92 -15.35
CA GLY A 1434 22.83 51.85 -16.71
C GLY A 1434 21.62 50.90 -16.84
N GLY A 1435 20.97 50.58 -15.72
CA GLY A 1435 19.76 49.76 -15.62
C GLY A 1435 18.57 50.56 -15.08
N GLY A 1436 17.58 49.91 -14.48
CA GLY A 1436 16.49 50.67 -13.85
C GLY A 1436 15.47 49.86 -13.05
N VAL A 1437 14.65 50.58 -12.28
CA VAL A 1437 13.51 50.03 -11.55
C VAL A 1437 12.25 50.80 -11.98
N ALA A 1438 11.20 50.08 -12.38
CA ALA A 1438 9.90 50.64 -12.75
C ALA A 1438 8.79 50.03 -11.88
N LEU A 1439 8.00 50.90 -11.23
CA LEU A 1439 6.82 50.57 -10.44
C LEU A 1439 5.59 51.15 -11.15
N ASP A 1440 5.01 50.38 -12.07
CA ASP A 1440 3.98 50.85 -13.01
C ASP A 1440 2.60 50.24 -12.67
N ALA A 1441 1.58 51.05 -12.39
CA ALA A 1441 0.25 50.60 -11.95
C ALA A 1441 0.26 49.67 -10.72
N ALA A 1442 1.18 49.87 -9.78
CA ALA A 1442 1.21 49.17 -8.50
C ALA A 1442 0.27 49.83 -7.48
N VAL A 1443 -0.33 49.04 -6.58
CA VAL A 1443 -1.09 49.54 -5.42
C VAL A 1443 -0.23 49.33 -4.17
N LEU A 1444 0.11 50.40 -3.45
CA LEU A 1444 0.95 50.34 -2.25
C LEU A 1444 0.14 50.80 -1.03
N GLY A 1445 -0.04 49.94 -0.03
CA GLY A 1445 -0.72 50.26 1.24
C GLY A 1445 0.14 49.93 2.46
N GLY A 1446 0.09 50.76 3.50
CA GLY A 1446 0.88 50.57 4.73
C GLY A 1446 1.08 51.86 5.52
N GLU A 1447 2.03 51.86 6.46
CA GLU A 1447 2.50 53.13 7.06
C GLU A 1447 3.52 53.79 6.13
N TYR A 1448 4.41 53.01 5.52
CA TYR A 1448 5.39 53.44 4.52
C TYR A 1448 5.24 52.61 3.25
N ALA A 1449 4.85 53.23 2.13
CA ALA A 1449 4.71 52.53 0.85
C ALA A 1449 6.05 52.01 0.30
N LEU A 1450 7.12 52.81 0.43
CA LEU A 1450 8.50 52.36 0.24
C LEU A 1450 9.39 53.02 1.28
N TYR A 1451 10.18 52.21 1.99
CA TYR A 1451 11.19 52.67 2.95
C TYR A 1451 12.57 52.14 2.54
N ALA A 1452 13.50 53.04 2.25
CA ALA A 1452 14.90 52.71 1.99
C ALA A 1452 15.78 53.08 3.19
N SER A 1453 16.18 52.06 3.97
CA SER A 1453 17.26 52.15 4.97
C SER A 1453 18.63 52.11 4.30
N ALA A 1454 18.76 51.48 3.13
CA ALA A 1454 19.97 51.51 2.32
C ALA A 1454 20.12 52.82 1.55
N ARG A 1455 21.36 53.23 1.27
CA ARG A 1455 21.63 54.32 0.32
C ARG A 1455 21.24 53.86 -1.09
N VAL A 1456 20.51 54.68 -1.84
CA VAL A 1456 20.24 54.42 -3.27
C VAL A 1456 21.33 55.12 -4.10
N VAL A 1457 21.74 54.53 -5.21
CA VAL A 1457 22.71 55.11 -6.16
C VAL A 1457 22.28 54.80 -7.58
N ALA A 1458 22.11 55.83 -8.41
CA ALA A 1458 21.84 55.70 -9.84
C ALA A 1458 22.99 56.28 -10.66
N SER A 1459 23.52 55.52 -11.61
CA SER A 1459 24.67 55.89 -12.45
C SER A 1459 24.53 55.37 -13.89
N GLY A 1460 25.36 55.88 -14.81
CA GLY A 1460 25.44 55.37 -16.18
C GLY A 1460 24.15 55.51 -17.01
N GLY A 1461 23.28 56.48 -16.68
CA GLY A 1461 21.97 56.64 -17.32
C GLY A 1461 20.84 55.80 -16.70
N ALA A 1462 21.04 55.28 -15.48
CA ALA A 1462 20.02 54.50 -14.79
C ALA A 1462 18.75 55.30 -14.46
N VAL A 1463 17.60 54.60 -14.43
CA VAL A 1463 16.27 55.19 -14.23
C VAL A 1463 15.54 54.56 -13.05
N LEU A 1464 14.99 55.39 -12.16
CA LEU A 1464 13.97 55.00 -11.18
C LEU A 1464 12.64 55.62 -11.63
N ARG A 1465 11.61 54.79 -11.86
CA ARG A 1465 10.30 55.22 -12.40
C ARG A 1465 9.17 54.70 -11.52
N VAL A 1466 8.17 55.56 -11.30
CA VAL A 1466 6.86 55.18 -10.75
C VAL A 1466 5.79 55.81 -11.65
N SER A 1467 4.85 55.04 -12.19
CA SER A 1467 3.86 55.55 -13.16
C SER A 1467 2.49 54.90 -12.98
N GLY A 1468 1.42 55.68 -12.84
CA GLY A 1468 0.05 55.14 -12.72
C GLY A 1468 -0.25 54.37 -11.42
N SER A 1469 0.71 54.29 -10.51
CA SER A 1469 0.61 53.57 -9.23
C SER A 1469 -0.22 54.34 -8.20
N GLN A 1470 -0.99 53.63 -7.38
CA GLN A 1470 -1.85 54.18 -6.33
C GLN A 1470 -1.19 53.96 -4.96
N VAL A 1471 -1.18 55.00 -4.12
CA VAL A 1471 -0.54 54.95 -2.79
C VAL A 1471 -1.57 55.26 -1.71
N TYR A 1472 -1.85 54.26 -0.88
CA TYR A 1472 -2.74 54.28 0.28
C TYR A 1472 -1.92 54.10 1.56
N ALA A 1473 -0.91 54.95 1.75
CA ALA A 1473 0.00 54.88 2.89
C ALA A 1473 0.16 56.24 3.58
N ALA A 1474 0.46 56.23 4.89
CA ALA A 1474 0.71 57.45 5.66
C ALA A 1474 1.94 58.21 5.15
N HIS A 1475 2.95 57.48 4.69
CA HIS A 1475 4.16 57.97 4.04
C HIS A 1475 4.36 57.26 2.70
N GLY A 1476 4.73 58.03 1.66
CA GLY A 1476 4.97 57.53 0.32
C GLY A 1476 6.33 56.82 0.18
N LEU A 1477 7.24 57.44 -0.59
CA LEU A 1477 8.63 56.99 -0.73
C LEU A 1477 9.51 57.72 0.29
N VAL A 1478 10.23 56.98 1.13
CA VAL A 1478 11.16 57.52 2.13
C VAL A 1478 12.57 56.95 1.90
N PHE A 1479 13.56 57.82 1.77
CA PHE A 1479 14.98 57.48 1.57
C PHE A 1479 15.79 57.97 2.77
N ASP A 1480 15.90 57.14 3.79
CA ASP A 1480 16.47 57.47 5.11
C ASP A 1480 17.99 57.70 5.03
N SER A 1481 18.68 56.88 4.23
CA SER A 1481 20.14 56.96 3.97
C SER A 1481 20.52 57.73 2.69
N GLY A 1482 19.56 58.40 2.05
CA GLY A 1482 19.79 59.22 0.86
C GLY A 1482 19.84 58.48 -0.48
N VAL A 1483 19.93 59.27 -1.56
CA VAL A 1483 19.94 58.91 -2.99
C VAL A 1483 21.11 59.62 -3.68
#